data_AF-A0A818D2B2-F1
#
_entry.id   AF-A0A818D2B2-F1
#
_cell.length_a   1.000
_cell.length_b   1.000
_cell.length_c   1.000
_cell.angle_alpha   90.00
_cell.angle_beta   90.00
_cell.angle_gamma   90.00
#
_symmetry.space_group_name_H-M   'P 1'
#
loop_
_entity.id
_entity.type
_entity.pdbx_description
1 polymer ?
#
loop_
_entity_poly.entity_id
_entity_poly.type
_entity_poly.pdbx_seq_one_letter_code
_entity_poly.pdbx_strand_id
1 'polypeptide(L)'
;MAQLSQAITIYLGSTICIVGIIGGFLNILVFLTLRTFNEKSCGFYLIVMSFVNIGNLTTGLLSRILISGFHRDWTLISPFYCKFRWYGLQFGVLTSFTCTCLTAIDQYLSTNRRIEWRRWSSIKLAHRVMAAFIIVWLLHGIPYLIYFDLVQSPITDKLVCASVNKILQYYHTYGYLILFAGIIPLVITGIFGLLARRNVRHTVNGTISLVQRYLDQQLTKMVLSQLFYNFIFTFPYTMLTTIMSFIPAVNDSLISTRLDFANVMTILVYYMSFASPFCIYTCTSERFRQQLTYVLLDVHLKRWRRSPSIIINAMASSQVEKARNDIQHAGVQYILDSVMMALDENPDRRFIYVEIGFFWRWWNQQADDMKAKVKQFVNDGRLEFISGGWCMNDEASTHYNSIIDQHSLGAEFLRDNFGECGRPKIGWQIDPFGHSREQASLFAQMGFDGLFFGRADYEDRATRNRTKTMEMVWKASANLNNKGWLFTGVLPNGYGAPSSFCFDYRCSDTPIMDDPHFQDYNVDERVRTFIQTAHDEAVGYTTNHIIMTFGGDFQYGNANEGFKNLDKLMKYVNAQQTNGSNVNVFYSTPSCYLYALNQVDRAWPSKTDDFFPYASNPHGFWTGYFTSRAALKRYERHSNNILQATRQLNAFADLNLRDSIFTLSEAMGVAQHHDAVSGTEKQAVAFDYAQRLSDGIAVAENVMNQAYAKLLPKDSQSPPPASQFLCQLSNISQCLQVDGQDRFTLTLWNPTIHPVMQHARVPVRTDYTIRDPTGQTIFSELFPISEPTLNIPGRTSITQKQIIFKASLPALGFNTYYFETKPDSVTSGESKIKITHNEECVLQNQNLQVDFDDQGNLHQIVNRKQNITVSFLNQGFYWYQGFAGNNSQPDFQASGAYIFRPVSPTAQPVSQARSLTCVKAVSVQTAVIVFNDWTSQEISLYDEGEFVEVEWTVGPIPIDDNIGKEIIIRYDTDINSQSKYYTDANGREVLERTRDYRPTWNYTVVENVSGNYYPINSRIWIKDQNRQLTVLTGKRIKLLLFRFFIKEEQTFNLVIFVDRSEGGGSILDGSIEVMVHRRLLYDDRLGVGEPLNEVAYGEGLVVRGQHFLIVEPPTASARFHRIGSQRLYMHPIVTFSLTDQEYVNYSAAYRQTWSALTDTLPLNIHLLTFEQLGQKNYLVRVEHYFELFEDDTYSQPVTFDLQLIFKSLGVINSTVELTLGANLPLAELQRLEWLTGDKESSRMAVSKEASLEGTTIRLTPMQIRTFEVTVT
;
A
#
# COMPACT_ATOMS: atom_id res chain seq x y z
N MET A 1 -5.90 31.77 70.29
CA MET A 1 -4.78 31.94 69.33
C MET A 1 -3.85 30.73 69.30
N ALA A 2 -3.27 30.26 70.41
CA ALA A 2 -2.40 29.07 70.40
C ALA A 2 -3.06 27.79 69.83
N GLN A 3 -4.30 27.47 70.24
CA GLN A 3 -5.08 26.36 69.68
C GLN A 3 -5.39 26.54 68.18
N LEU A 4 -5.55 27.79 67.73
CA LEU A 4 -5.78 28.13 66.33
C LEU A 4 -4.50 27.94 65.49
N SER A 5 -3.33 28.34 66.02
CA SER A 5 -2.02 28.07 65.40
C SER A 5 -1.77 26.56 65.25
N GLN A 6 -2.14 25.77 66.27
CA GLN A 6 -2.03 24.32 66.25
C GLN A 6 -2.94 23.69 65.18
N ALA A 7 -4.22 24.06 65.16
CA ALA A 7 -5.18 23.56 64.15
C ALA A 7 -4.72 23.88 62.73
N ILE A 8 -4.26 25.11 62.48
CA ILE A 8 -3.75 25.52 61.16
C ILE A 8 -2.50 24.73 60.77
N THR A 9 -1.59 24.50 61.71
CA THR A 9 -0.39 23.68 61.44
C THR A 9 -0.76 22.24 61.08
N ILE A 10 -1.78 21.67 61.72
CA ILE A 10 -2.26 20.31 61.40
C ILE A 10 -2.92 20.29 60.04
N TYR A 11 -3.97 21.08 59.82
CA TYR A 11 -4.78 20.96 58.61
C TYR A 11 -4.09 21.57 57.39
N LEU A 12 -3.72 22.84 57.46
CA LEU A 12 -3.08 23.53 56.33
C LEU A 12 -1.67 22.98 56.08
N GLY A 13 -0.90 22.72 57.13
CA GLY A 13 0.44 22.12 56.99
C GLY A 13 0.39 20.73 56.36
N SER A 14 -0.50 19.85 56.80
CA SER A 14 -0.62 18.50 56.22
C SER A 14 -1.06 18.55 54.75
N THR A 15 -1.98 19.44 54.39
CA THR A 15 -2.39 19.64 52.99
C THR A 15 -1.22 20.09 52.12
N ILE A 16 -0.45 21.10 52.56
CA ILE A 16 0.73 21.58 51.81
C ILE A 16 1.75 20.47 51.63
N CYS A 17 1.99 19.68 52.69
CA CYS A 17 2.94 18.57 52.66
C CYS A 17 2.51 17.48 51.67
N ILE A 18 1.26 17.02 51.74
CA ILE A 18 0.72 15.95 50.87
C ILE A 18 0.70 16.41 49.41
N VAL A 19 0.14 17.58 49.13
CA VAL A 19 0.03 18.12 47.76
C VAL A 19 1.42 18.35 47.17
N GLY A 20 2.36 18.89 47.95
CA GLY A 20 3.71 19.15 47.49
C GLY A 20 4.52 17.88 47.20
N ILE A 21 4.37 16.83 48.02
CA ILE A 21 5.05 15.55 47.80
C ILE A 21 4.50 14.87 46.53
N ILE A 22 3.17 14.76 46.41
CA ILE A 22 2.54 14.15 45.23
C ILE A 22 2.87 14.94 43.96
N GLY A 23 2.76 16.27 44.00
CA GLY A 23 3.09 17.14 42.88
C GLY A 23 4.57 17.04 42.47
N GLY A 24 5.48 16.91 43.44
CA GLY A 24 6.90 16.69 43.19
C GLY A 24 7.18 15.40 42.41
N PHE A 25 6.54 14.29 42.80
CA PHE A 25 6.66 13.02 42.08
C PHE A 25 6.11 13.10 40.65
N LEU A 26 4.95 13.74 40.48
CA LEU A 26 4.35 13.92 39.16
C LEU A 26 5.22 14.79 38.23
N ASN A 27 5.85 15.85 38.77
CA ASN A 27 6.81 16.65 38.02
C ASN A 27 7.98 15.78 37.51
N ILE A 28 8.60 14.99 38.39
CA ILE A 28 9.72 14.11 38.02
C ILE A 28 9.28 13.14 36.91
N LEU A 29 8.11 12.53 37.06
CA LEU A 29 7.57 11.58 36.10
C LEU A 29 7.33 12.20 34.72
N VAL A 30 6.71 13.38 34.65
CA VAL A 30 6.43 14.08 33.40
C VAL A 30 7.74 14.52 32.71
N PHE A 31 8.70 15.07 33.45
CA PHE A 31 9.96 15.52 32.86
C PHE A 31 10.88 14.38 32.42
N LEU A 32 10.83 13.21 33.06
CA LEU A 32 11.58 12.03 32.62
C LEU A 32 10.98 11.36 31.38
N THR A 33 9.65 11.35 31.26
CA THR A 33 8.94 10.69 30.17
C THR A 33 8.86 11.52 28.89
N LEU A 34 8.87 12.86 28.99
CA LEU A 34 8.89 13.72 27.81
C LEU A 34 10.30 13.84 27.23
N ARG A 35 10.58 13.13 26.13
CA ARG A 35 11.88 13.15 25.43
C ARG A 35 12.38 14.56 25.11
N THR A 36 11.47 15.48 24.76
CA THR A 36 11.81 16.87 24.46
C THR A 36 12.28 17.70 25.67
N PHE A 37 11.94 17.31 26.91
CA PHE A 37 12.45 17.95 28.13
C PHE A 37 13.66 17.22 28.72
N ASN A 38 13.71 15.89 28.67
CA ASN A 38 14.81 15.10 29.22
C ASN A 38 16.14 15.32 28.47
N GLU A 39 16.09 15.63 27.18
CA GLU A 39 17.28 15.94 26.38
C GLU A 39 17.76 17.41 26.54
N LYS A 40 17.08 18.24 27.33
CA LYS A 40 17.41 19.67 27.55
C LYS A 40 17.94 19.92 28.96
N SER A 41 18.94 20.81 29.07
CA SER A 41 19.53 21.26 30.34
C SER A 41 18.50 21.84 31.32
N CYS A 42 17.54 22.63 30.82
CA CYS A 42 16.43 23.17 31.61
C CYS A 42 15.58 22.08 32.28
N GLY A 43 15.25 20.99 31.57
CA GLY A 43 14.45 19.89 32.12
C GLY A 43 15.16 19.18 33.26
N PHE A 44 16.48 18.99 33.12
CA PHE A 44 17.31 18.40 34.17
C PHE A 44 17.29 19.21 35.48
N TYR A 45 17.45 20.53 35.43
CA TYR A 45 17.40 21.36 36.65
C TYR A 45 16.05 21.30 37.36
N LEU A 46 14.94 21.20 36.60
CA LEU A 46 13.59 21.09 37.15
C LEU A 46 13.34 19.72 37.82
N ILE A 47 13.96 18.65 37.32
CA ILE A 47 13.95 17.31 37.95
C ILE A 47 14.71 17.36 39.28
N VAL A 48 15.94 17.89 39.28
CA VAL A 48 16.75 18.01 40.51
C VAL A 48 16.02 18.86 41.55
N MET A 49 15.44 20.00 41.14
CA MET A 49 14.64 20.87 42.00
C MET A 49 13.45 20.14 42.62
N SER A 50 12.71 19.35 41.83
CA SER A 50 11.56 18.58 42.31
C SER A 50 11.97 17.57 43.39
N PHE A 51 13.13 16.91 43.22
CA PHE A 51 13.66 15.95 44.20
C PHE A 51 14.01 16.63 45.53
N VAL A 52 14.74 17.75 45.51
CA VAL A 52 15.11 18.46 46.75
C VAL A 52 13.91 19.14 47.42
N ASN A 53 12.90 19.57 46.65
CA ASN A 53 11.67 20.13 47.20
C ASN A 53 10.88 19.09 48.02
N ILE A 54 10.79 17.84 47.55
CA ILE A 54 10.22 16.72 48.31
C ILE A 54 11.00 16.53 49.62
N GLY A 55 12.34 16.58 49.55
CA GLY A 55 13.21 16.53 50.73
C GLY A 55 12.93 17.64 51.74
N ASN A 56 12.74 18.88 51.29
CA ASN A 56 12.43 20.03 52.15
C ASN A 56 11.06 19.89 52.84
N LEU A 57 10.05 19.35 52.15
CA LEU A 57 8.72 19.12 52.72
C LEU A 57 8.74 17.99 53.76
N THR A 58 9.46 16.90 53.50
CA THR A 58 9.54 15.73 54.40
C THR A 58 10.45 15.95 55.60
N THR A 59 11.57 16.64 55.46
CA THR A 59 12.51 16.91 56.57
C THR A 59 12.24 18.22 57.30
N GLY A 60 11.50 19.14 56.66
CA GLY A 60 11.19 20.46 57.18
C GLY A 60 9.78 20.59 57.74
N LEU A 61 8.81 20.58 56.82
CA LEU A 61 7.41 20.85 57.12
C LEU A 61 6.79 19.72 57.95
N LEU A 62 7.01 18.45 57.57
CA LEU A 62 6.50 17.30 58.32
C LEU A 62 6.98 17.31 59.78
N SER A 63 8.27 17.56 60.01
CA SER A 63 8.82 17.68 61.37
C SER A 63 8.17 18.82 62.15
N ARG A 64 7.86 19.96 61.50
CA ARG A 64 7.12 21.06 62.14
C ARG A 64 5.67 20.70 62.46
N ILE A 65 4.98 19.98 61.58
CA ILE A 65 3.61 19.50 61.82
C ILE A 65 3.58 18.62 63.07
N LEU A 66 4.57 17.75 63.23
CA LEU A 66 4.67 16.87 64.38
C LEU A 66 5.00 17.64 65.67
N ILE A 67 5.93 18.60 65.61
CA ILE A 67 6.33 19.44 66.76
C ILE A 67 5.18 20.34 67.22
N SER A 68 4.64 21.15 66.32
CA SER A 68 3.71 22.23 66.64
C SER A 68 2.23 21.81 66.55
N GLY A 69 1.92 20.76 65.78
CA GLY A 69 0.57 20.21 65.65
C GLY A 69 0.28 19.09 66.65
N PHE A 70 1.18 18.11 66.77
CA PHE A 70 0.96 16.90 67.57
C PHE A 70 1.79 16.84 68.87
N HIS A 71 2.52 17.91 69.20
CA HIS A 71 3.41 17.99 70.37
C HIS A 71 4.45 16.86 70.42
N ARG A 72 4.83 16.29 69.28
CA ARG A 72 5.89 15.28 69.14
C ARG A 72 7.13 15.92 68.53
N ASP A 73 8.10 16.25 69.37
CA ASP A 73 9.35 16.84 68.90
C ASP A 73 10.41 15.78 68.58
N TRP A 74 10.47 15.41 67.30
CA TRP A 74 11.47 14.47 66.80
C TRP A 74 12.91 14.97 66.93
N THR A 75 13.13 16.28 67.05
CA THR A 75 14.49 16.80 67.25
C THR A 75 15.05 16.44 68.62
N LEU A 76 14.19 16.15 69.61
CA LEU A 76 14.58 15.75 70.95
C LEU A 76 14.84 14.24 71.08
N ILE A 77 14.43 13.44 70.09
CA ILE A 77 14.62 11.97 70.10
C ILE A 77 16.09 11.61 69.90
N SER A 78 16.81 12.40 69.09
CA SER A 78 18.22 12.14 68.80
C SER A 78 18.97 13.43 68.46
N PRO A 79 20.18 13.65 69.04
CA PRO A 79 21.08 14.72 68.62
C PRO A 79 21.39 14.67 67.11
N PHE A 80 21.42 13.47 66.52
CA PHE A 80 21.60 13.29 65.09
C PHE A 80 20.47 13.94 64.29
N TYR A 81 19.21 13.72 64.67
CA TYR A 81 18.07 14.27 63.94
C TYR A 81 17.96 15.80 64.12
N CYS A 82 18.29 16.32 65.31
CA CYS A 82 18.44 17.76 65.55
C CYS A 82 19.42 18.41 64.55
N LYS A 83 20.61 17.83 64.40
CA LYS A 83 21.66 18.28 63.46
C LYS A 83 21.24 18.10 62.00
N PHE A 84 20.75 16.91 61.66
CA PHE A 84 20.38 16.52 60.30
C PHE A 84 19.22 17.36 59.74
N ARG A 85 18.22 17.70 60.55
CA ARG A 85 17.08 18.52 60.12
C ARG A 85 17.53 19.89 59.59
N TRP A 86 18.38 20.58 60.34
CA TRP A 86 18.85 21.91 59.94
C TRP A 86 19.85 21.87 58.77
N TYR A 87 20.71 20.85 58.74
CA TYR A 87 21.60 20.58 57.60
C TYR A 87 20.81 20.29 56.32
N GLY A 88 19.86 19.34 56.38
CA GLY A 88 19.04 18.93 55.25
C GLY A 88 18.18 20.06 54.70
N LEU A 89 17.59 20.88 55.60
CA LEU A 89 16.86 22.08 55.22
C LEU A 89 17.73 23.11 54.49
N GLN A 90 18.90 23.41 55.02
CA GLN A 90 19.80 24.38 54.38
C GLN A 90 20.25 23.87 53.00
N PHE A 91 20.67 22.60 52.92
CA PHE A 91 21.11 21.99 51.67
C PHE A 91 19.99 21.99 50.61
N GLY A 92 18.80 21.52 50.98
CA GLY A 92 17.68 21.40 50.06
C GLY A 92 17.17 22.76 49.57
N VAL A 93 17.10 23.78 50.44
CA VAL A 93 16.67 25.13 50.07
C VAL A 93 17.66 25.79 49.10
N LEU A 94 18.97 25.76 49.39
CA LEU A 94 19.96 26.38 48.50
C LEU A 94 20.06 25.65 47.16
N THR A 95 19.94 24.33 47.17
CA THR A 95 19.92 23.54 45.93
C THR A 95 18.70 23.89 45.07
N SER A 96 17.52 24.00 45.68
CA SER A 96 16.28 24.38 44.98
C SER A 96 16.36 25.77 44.33
N PHE A 97 16.84 26.77 45.08
CA PHE A 97 17.02 28.12 44.52
C PHE A 97 18.14 28.20 43.48
N THR A 98 19.20 27.40 43.64
CA THR A 98 20.26 27.28 42.62
C THR A 98 19.68 26.71 41.32
N CYS A 99 18.87 25.66 41.38
CA CYS A 99 18.18 25.12 40.21
C CYS A 99 17.28 26.18 39.56
N THR A 100 16.56 26.99 40.36
CA THR A 100 15.73 28.09 39.86
C THR A 100 16.56 29.15 39.11
N CYS A 101 17.73 29.51 39.64
CA CYS A 101 18.67 30.44 38.99
C CYS A 101 19.22 29.88 37.69
N LEU A 102 19.72 28.64 37.72
CA LEU A 102 20.30 27.97 36.56
C LEU A 102 19.29 27.74 35.45
N THR A 103 18.03 27.45 35.79
CA THR A 103 16.93 27.34 34.83
C THR A 103 16.70 28.66 34.09
N ALA A 104 16.73 29.80 34.79
CA ALA A 104 16.57 31.11 34.17
C ALA A 104 17.77 31.49 33.27
N ILE A 105 18.99 31.20 33.72
CA ILE A 105 20.22 31.43 32.94
C ILE A 105 20.22 30.57 31.68
N ASP A 106 19.91 29.28 31.81
CA ASP A 106 19.85 28.34 30.69
C ASP A 106 18.80 28.77 29.67
N GLN A 107 17.64 29.24 30.12
CA GLN A 107 16.59 29.75 29.23
C GLN A 107 17.01 31.03 28.50
N TYR A 108 17.82 31.89 29.12
CA TYR A 108 18.42 33.04 28.43
C TYR A 108 19.45 32.60 27.38
N LEU A 109 20.30 31.62 27.70
CA LEU A 109 21.32 31.10 26.77
C LEU A 109 20.68 30.39 25.56
N SER A 110 19.67 29.56 25.79
CA SER A 110 18.96 28.82 24.74
C SER A 110 18.22 29.75 23.77
N THR A 111 17.66 30.85 24.28
CA THR A 111 16.90 31.83 23.50
C THR A 111 17.76 32.94 22.88
N ASN A 112 19.06 32.97 23.13
CA ASN A 112 19.95 34.02 22.63
C ASN A 112 20.02 34.01 21.09
N ARG A 113 20.15 35.19 20.45
CA ARG A 113 20.29 35.28 18.98
C ARG A 113 21.64 34.76 18.48
N ARG A 114 22.69 34.85 19.29
CA ARG A 114 24.04 34.41 18.92
C ARG A 114 24.20 32.91 19.17
N ILE A 115 24.57 32.16 18.13
CA ILE A 115 24.75 30.70 18.17
C ILE A 115 25.80 30.27 19.21
N GLU A 116 26.87 31.06 19.39
CA GLU A 116 27.92 30.79 20.37
C GLU A 116 27.37 30.67 21.80
N TRP A 117 26.44 31.55 22.17
CA TRP A 117 25.82 31.56 23.51
C TRP A 117 24.86 30.37 23.68
N ARG A 118 24.20 29.93 22.61
CA ARG A 118 23.35 28.73 22.65
C ARG A 118 24.13 27.46 22.96
N ARG A 119 25.39 27.36 22.53
CA ARG A 119 26.25 26.19 22.79
C ARG A 119 26.51 25.95 24.28
N TRP A 120 26.41 26.98 25.11
CA TRP A 120 26.53 26.87 26.55
C TRP A 120 25.29 26.24 27.21
N SER A 121 24.13 26.27 26.55
CA SER A 121 22.94 25.51 26.96
C SER A 121 23.08 24.05 26.49
N SER A 122 23.85 23.26 27.24
CA SER A 122 24.07 21.85 26.96
C SER A 122 23.87 20.99 28.20
N ILE A 123 23.29 19.81 27.99
CA ILE A 123 23.00 18.87 29.07
C ILE A 123 24.28 18.41 29.79
N LYS A 124 25.40 18.24 29.07
CA LYS A 124 26.70 17.86 29.66
C LYS A 124 27.25 18.93 30.60
N LEU A 125 27.11 20.20 30.24
CA LEU A 125 27.52 21.30 31.10
C LEU A 125 26.61 21.41 32.33
N ALA A 126 25.30 21.23 32.15
CA ALA A 126 24.33 21.27 33.24
C ALA A 126 24.63 20.25 34.34
N HIS A 127 24.98 19.01 33.99
CA HIS A 127 25.40 17.99 34.95
C HIS A 127 26.64 18.42 35.76
N ARG A 128 27.65 18.98 35.10
CA ARG A 128 28.90 19.40 35.76
C ARG A 128 28.68 20.59 36.69
N VAL A 129 27.93 21.60 36.24
CA VAL A 129 27.61 22.79 37.04
C VAL A 129 26.79 22.39 38.27
N MET A 130 25.77 21.53 38.09
CA MET A 130 24.94 21.08 39.21
C MET A 130 25.75 20.25 40.21
N ALA A 131 26.61 19.35 39.76
CA ALA A 131 27.49 18.57 40.63
C ALA A 131 28.41 19.48 41.47
N ALA A 132 28.98 20.53 40.86
CA ALA A 132 29.81 21.50 41.57
C ALA A 132 29.02 22.25 42.67
N PHE A 133 27.83 22.75 42.37
CA PHE A 133 26.99 23.42 43.36
C PHE A 133 26.52 22.49 44.48
N ILE A 134 26.20 21.23 44.17
CA ILE A 134 25.86 20.23 45.21
C ILE A 134 27.02 20.08 46.20
N ILE A 135 28.26 19.96 45.71
CA ILE A 135 29.45 19.87 46.57
C ILE A 135 29.59 21.13 47.44
N VAL A 136 29.45 22.32 46.84
CA VAL A 136 29.51 23.59 47.57
C VAL A 136 28.46 23.65 48.68
N TRP A 137 27.22 23.23 48.42
CA TRP A 137 26.15 23.29 49.41
C TRP A 137 26.25 22.22 50.50
N LEU A 138 26.80 21.05 50.20
CA LEU A 138 27.14 20.04 51.21
C LEU A 138 28.22 20.56 52.17
N LEU A 139 29.28 21.17 51.64
CA LEU A 139 30.35 21.76 52.46
C LEU A 139 29.87 22.96 53.28
N HIS A 140 29.07 23.83 52.68
CA HIS A 140 28.46 24.98 53.36
C HIS A 140 27.54 24.56 54.53
N GLY A 141 26.94 23.37 54.48
CA GLY A 141 26.08 22.86 55.53
C GLY A 141 26.81 22.37 56.78
N ILE A 142 28.11 22.05 56.70
CA ILE A 142 28.88 21.45 57.80
C ILE A 142 28.76 22.21 59.14
N PRO A 143 28.80 23.56 59.20
CA PRO A 143 28.60 24.30 60.44
C PRO A 143 27.28 23.99 61.16
N TYR A 144 26.21 23.64 60.42
CA TYR A 144 24.93 23.24 61.01
C TYR A 144 25.01 21.87 61.71
N LEU A 145 25.87 20.96 61.22
CA LEU A 145 26.12 19.66 61.87
C LEU A 145 26.99 19.80 63.13
N ILE A 146 27.90 20.79 63.16
CA ILE A 146 28.83 21.00 64.27
C ILE A 146 28.16 21.77 65.41
N TYR A 147 27.47 22.87 65.10
CA TYR A 147 27.06 23.85 66.11
C TYR A 147 25.59 23.77 66.53
N PHE A 148 24.77 22.88 65.98
CA PHE A 148 23.43 22.61 66.52
C PHE A 148 23.50 21.45 67.50
N ASP A 149 22.98 21.61 68.69
CA ASP A 149 22.88 20.52 69.66
C ASP A 149 21.63 20.67 70.54
N LEU A 150 21.39 19.69 71.40
CA LEU A 150 20.33 19.75 72.40
C LEU A 150 20.81 20.60 73.58
N VAL A 151 20.24 21.79 73.72
CA VAL A 151 20.60 22.76 74.76
C VAL A 151 19.41 22.99 75.68
N GLN A 152 19.66 23.13 76.98
CA GLN A 152 18.63 23.47 77.96
C GLN A 152 18.28 24.96 77.84
N SER A 153 17.02 25.27 77.56
CA SER A 153 16.53 26.64 77.39
C SER A 153 16.63 27.42 78.71
N PRO A 154 17.33 28.56 78.77
CA PRO A 154 17.48 29.34 80.00
C PRO A 154 16.19 30.02 80.48
N ILE A 155 15.11 29.98 79.67
CA ILE A 155 13.82 30.62 79.97
C ILE A 155 12.75 29.60 80.38
N THR A 156 12.79 28.39 79.82
CA THR A 156 11.72 27.39 79.98
C THR A 156 12.16 26.09 80.64
N ASP A 157 13.47 25.96 80.91
CA ASP A 157 14.12 24.77 81.48
C ASP A 157 13.92 23.47 80.68
N LYS A 158 13.42 23.57 79.44
CA LYS A 158 13.21 22.46 78.52
C LYS A 158 14.38 22.32 77.55
N LEU A 159 14.71 21.08 77.19
CA LEU A 159 15.64 20.76 76.11
C LEU A 159 15.07 21.27 74.77
N VAL A 160 15.87 22.03 74.04
CA VAL A 160 15.55 22.55 72.70
C VAL A 160 16.71 22.30 71.75
N CYS A 161 16.41 21.98 70.49
CA CYS A 161 17.41 21.88 69.43
C CYS A 161 17.77 23.30 68.95
N ALA A 162 18.93 23.81 69.35
CA ALA A 162 19.36 25.18 69.07
C ALA A 162 20.86 25.24 68.73
N SER A 163 21.27 26.32 68.06
CA SER A 163 22.69 26.53 67.78
C SER A 163 23.42 27.07 69.01
N VAL A 164 24.51 26.43 69.43
CA VAL A 164 25.38 26.89 70.52
C VAL A 164 26.29 28.05 70.11
N ASN A 165 26.37 28.36 68.82
CA ASN A 165 27.26 29.40 68.27
C ASN A 165 26.46 30.62 67.82
N LYS A 166 26.64 31.75 68.53
CA LYS A 166 25.96 33.03 68.22
C LYS A 166 26.34 33.58 66.84
N ILE A 167 27.56 33.36 66.35
CA ILE A 167 28.00 33.79 65.01
C ILE A 167 27.22 33.03 63.94
N LEU A 168 27.01 31.72 64.11
CA LEU A 168 26.22 30.92 63.17
C LEU A 168 24.74 31.36 63.16
N GLN A 169 24.18 31.77 64.30
CA GLN A 169 22.82 32.32 64.37
C GLN A 169 22.69 33.65 63.61
N TYR A 170 23.66 34.56 63.77
CA TYR A 170 23.73 35.80 62.99
C TYR A 170 23.91 35.51 61.50
N TYR A 171 24.80 34.58 61.13
CA TYR A 171 24.99 34.15 59.76
C TYR A 171 23.71 33.53 59.16
N HIS A 172 23.00 32.69 59.92
CA HIS A 172 21.77 32.07 59.46
C HIS A 172 20.71 33.14 59.12
N THR A 173 20.59 34.16 59.97
CA THR A 173 19.61 35.23 59.80
C THR A 173 19.99 36.18 58.66
N TYR A 174 21.21 36.71 58.65
CA TYR A 174 21.62 37.77 57.72
C TYR A 174 22.29 37.25 56.45
N GLY A 175 23.13 36.21 56.56
CA GLY A 175 23.82 35.61 55.42
C GLY A 175 22.96 34.59 54.68
N TYR A 176 22.45 33.59 55.37
CA TYR A 176 21.69 32.52 54.73
C TYR A 176 20.27 32.95 54.32
N LEU A 177 19.44 33.44 55.26
CA LEU A 177 18.03 33.74 54.97
C LEU A 177 17.86 34.96 54.05
N ILE A 178 18.51 36.09 54.35
CA ILE A 178 18.33 37.33 53.57
C ILE A 178 19.10 37.27 52.24
N LEU A 179 20.39 36.90 52.27
CA LEU A 179 21.24 36.98 51.08
C LEU A 179 21.08 35.74 50.18
N PHE A 180 21.37 34.53 50.69
CA PHE A 180 21.39 33.32 49.86
C PHE A 180 20.01 32.72 49.54
N ALA A 181 19.07 32.75 50.47
CA ALA A 181 17.71 32.24 50.28
C ALA A 181 16.71 33.33 49.85
N GLY A 182 17.13 34.60 49.84
CA GLY A 182 16.29 35.75 49.51
C GLY A 182 16.78 36.53 48.29
N ILE A 183 17.66 37.51 48.49
CA ILE A 183 18.01 38.53 47.49
C ILE A 183 18.70 37.92 46.27
N ILE A 184 19.72 37.07 46.44
CA ILE A 184 20.53 36.56 45.31
C ILE A 184 19.67 35.77 44.31
N PRO A 185 18.87 34.76 44.72
CA PRO A 185 18.06 34.01 43.79
C PRO A 185 17.04 34.86 43.03
N LEU A 186 16.40 35.80 43.74
CA LEU A 186 15.39 36.69 43.14
C LEU A 186 16.00 37.62 42.08
N VAL A 187 17.18 38.19 42.36
CA VAL A 187 17.88 39.07 41.42
C VAL A 187 18.33 38.30 40.18
N ILE A 188 18.96 37.14 40.34
CA ILE A 188 19.47 36.34 39.20
C ILE A 188 18.30 35.85 38.34
N THR A 189 17.30 35.20 38.93
CA THR A 189 16.15 34.68 38.19
C THR A 189 15.33 35.81 37.56
N GLY A 190 15.23 36.98 38.21
CA GLY A 190 14.58 38.17 37.67
C GLY A 190 15.26 38.73 36.43
N ILE A 191 16.57 38.96 36.50
CA ILE A 191 17.35 39.50 35.36
C ILE A 191 17.30 38.55 34.17
N PHE A 192 17.68 37.29 34.36
CA PHE A 192 17.76 36.34 33.25
C PHE A 192 16.39 35.90 32.72
N GLY A 193 15.37 35.81 33.57
CA GLY A 193 14.00 35.52 33.15
C GLY A 193 13.41 36.62 32.26
N LEU A 194 13.63 37.90 32.60
CA LEU A 194 13.18 39.04 31.78
C LEU A 194 13.94 39.12 30.45
N LEU A 195 15.25 38.85 30.46
CA LEU A 195 16.06 38.79 29.24
C LEU A 195 15.62 37.66 28.31
N ALA A 196 15.32 36.46 28.85
CA ALA A 196 14.78 35.35 28.07
C ALA A 196 13.43 35.70 27.43
N ARG A 197 12.52 36.35 28.17
CA ARG A 197 11.23 36.84 27.64
C ARG A 197 11.41 37.83 26.50
N ARG A 198 12.37 38.75 26.63
CA ARG A 198 12.72 39.70 25.57
C ARG A 198 13.19 38.97 24.32
N ASN A 199 14.10 38.00 24.47
CA ASN A 199 14.61 37.21 23.35
C ASN A 199 13.49 36.48 22.60
N VAL A 200 12.62 35.78 23.32
CA VAL A 200 11.51 35.00 22.74
C VAL A 200 10.48 35.87 22.01
N ARG A 201 10.21 37.09 22.49
CA ARG A 201 9.31 38.05 21.83
C ARG A 201 9.87 38.59 20.52
N HIS A 202 11.19 38.66 20.36
CA HIS A 202 11.86 39.29 19.22
C HIS A 202 12.46 38.29 18.21
N THR A 203 12.07 37.01 18.25
CA THR A 203 12.49 36.00 17.27
C THR A 203 11.69 36.14 15.96
N VAL A 204 12.38 36.37 14.83
CA VAL A 204 11.78 36.56 13.49
C VAL A 204 11.38 35.23 12.86
N ASN A 205 10.23 35.21 12.16
CA ASN A 205 9.74 34.07 11.37
C ASN A 205 10.79 33.67 10.31
N GLY A 206 11.54 32.58 10.53
CA GLY A 206 12.47 32.03 9.52
C GLY A 206 13.74 31.37 10.08
N THR A 207 14.20 31.72 11.29
CA THR A 207 15.49 31.22 11.81
C THR A 207 15.44 29.97 12.70
N ILE A 208 14.26 29.56 13.17
CA ILE A 208 14.05 28.44 14.11
C ILE A 208 12.71 27.78 13.77
N SER A 209 12.61 26.45 13.88
CA SER A 209 11.36 25.71 13.64
C SER A 209 10.22 26.20 14.55
N LEU A 210 8.98 26.16 14.04
CA LEU A 210 7.77 26.52 14.78
C LEU A 210 7.66 25.78 16.12
N VAL A 211 8.03 24.50 16.12
CA VAL A 211 8.00 23.61 17.30
C VAL A 211 8.96 24.08 18.39
N GLN A 212 10.20 24.42 18.05
CA GLN A 212 11.20 24.85 19.03
C GLN A 212 10.85 26.22 19.63
N ARG A 213 10.32 27.13 18.81
CA ARG A 213 9.85 28.45 19.28
C ARG A 213 8.71 28.33 20.29
N TYR A 214 7.73 27.46 20.02
CA TYR A 214 6.60 27.21 20.92
C TYR A 214 7.06 26.61 22.26
N LEU A 215 8.06 25.71 22.23
CA LEU A 215 8.64 25.12 23.43
C LEU A 215 9.37 26.16 24.30
N ASP A 216 10.18 27.02 23.70
CA ASP A 216 10.89 28.09 24.42
C ASP A 216 9.92 29.11 25.03
N GLN A 217 8.79 29.37 24.37
CA GLN A 217 7.72 30.21 24.94
C GLN A 217 7.09 29.60 26.18
N GLN A 218 6.82 28.29 26.18
CA GLN A 218 6.22 27.62 27.34
C GLN A 218 7.19 27.56 28.53
N LEU A 219 8.45 27.17 28.31
CA LEU A 219 9.48 27.14 29.36
C LEU A 219 9.71 28.52 29.98
N THR A 220 9.77 29.57 29.15
CA THR A 220 9.92 30.94 29.66
C THR A 220 8.72 31.38 30.52
N LYS A 221 7.49 30.98 30.16
CA LYS A 221 6.29 31.24 30.98
C LYS A 221 6.35 30.51 32.33
N MET A 222 6.81 29.27 32.35
CA MET A 222 6.96 28.48 33.58
C MET A 222 7.96 29.14 34.53
N VAL A 223 9.15 29.52 34.04
CA VAL A 223 10.22 30.13 34.85
C VAL A 223 9.79 31.47 35.45
N LEU A 224 9.15 32.34 34.66
CA LEU A 224 8.68 33.64 35.14
C LEU A 224 7.54 33.54 36.17
N SER A 225 6.66 32.58 35.98
CA SER A 225 5.59 32.32 36.95
C SER A 225 6.18 31.79 38.26
N GLN A 226 7.15 30.88 38.18
CA GLN A 226 7.86 30.37 39.35
C GLN A 226 8.58 31.48 40.13
N LEU A 227 9.22 32.44 39.46
CA LEU A 227 9.83 33.61 40.11
C LEU A 227 8.81 34.42 40.92
N PHE A 228 7.67 34.73 40.31
CA PHE A 228 6.61 35.53 40.95
C PHE A 228 6.08 34.85 42.22
N TYR A 229 5.79 33.55 42.13
CA TYR A 229 5.31 32.79 43.29
C TYR A 229 6.39 32.58 44.36
N ASN A 230 7.64 32.33 43.98
CA ASN A 230 8.75 32.23 44.93
C ASN A 230 8.91 33.53 45.72
N PHE A 231 8.80 34.71 45.08
CA PHE A 231 8.84 36.00 45.79
C PHE A 231 7.70 36.14 46.81
N ILE A 232 6.46 35.89 46.39
CA ILE A 232 5.28 36.01 47.26
C ILE A 232 5.37 35.09 48.47
N PHE A 233 5.86 33.87 48.29
CA PHE A 233 5.90 32.87 49.35
C PHE A 233 7.08 33.03 50.30
N THR A 234 8.22 33.54 49.82
CA THR A 234 9.44 33.67 50.63
C THR A 234 9.54 35.00 51.38
N PHE A 235 9.03 36.09 50.80
CA PHE A 235 9.17 37.45 51.33
C PHE A 235 8.53 37.65 52.72
N PRO A 236 7.30 37.17 53.02
CA PRO A 236 6.69 37.38 54.34
C PRO A 236 7.48 36.73 55.48
N TYR A 237 8.04 35.54 55.23
CA TYR A 237 8.83 34.80 56.22
C TYR A 237 10.18 35.45 56.48
N THR A 238 10.90 35.87 55.43
CA THR A 238 12.17 36.56 55.60
C THR A 238 11.98 37.89 56.33
N MET A 239 10.97 38.68 55.94
CA MET A 239 10.65 39.95 56.59
C MET A 239 10.31 39.78 58.08
N LEU A 240 9.42 38.84 58.42
CA LEU A 240 9.03 38.61 59.82
C LEU A 240 10.20 38.10 60.66
N THR A 241 11.00 37.17 60.14
CA THR A 241 12.16 36.60 60.85
C THR A 241 13.22 37.67 61.12
N THR A 242 13.48 38.56 60.15
CA THR A 242 14.38 39.70 60.33
C THR A 242 13.85 40.68 61.38
N ILE A 243 12.57 41.06 61.31
CA ILE A 243 11.94 41.94 62.31
C ILE A 243 12.04 41.33 63.72
N MET A 244 11.74 40.03 63.87
CA MET A 244 11.86 39.34 65.15
C MET A 244 13.28 39.31 65.71
N SER A 245 14.31 39.33 64.85
CA SER A 245 15.71 39.39 65.28
C SER A 245 16.16 40.76 65.82
N PHE A 246 15.37 41.83 65.57
CA PHE A 246 15.65 43.20 66.03
C PHE A 246 14.80 43.63 67.24
N ILE A 247 13.75 42.89 67.58
CA ILE A 247 12.86 43.21 68.71
C ILE A 247 13.40 42.54 69.99
N PRO A 248 13.64 43.29 71.09
CA PRO A 248 13.97 42.71 72.40
C PRO A 248 12.84 41.79 72.89
N ALA A 249 13.16 40.76 73.69
CA ALA A 249 12.18 39.80 74.20
C ALA A 249 10.91 40.50 74.75
N VAL A 250 9.76 40.20 74.15
CA VAL A 250 8.48 40.83 74.48
C VAL A 250 7.90 40.15 75.72
N ASN A 251 7.78 40.87 76.83
CA ASN A 251 7.22 40.34 78.09
C ASN A 251 5.68 40.32 78.13
N ASP A 252 4.99 40.87 77.11
CA ASP A 252 3.53 40.83 76.99
C ASP A 252 3.06 39.52 76.34
N SER A 253 2.28 38.73 77.09
CA SER A 253 1.79 37.42 76.69
C SER A 253 0.83 37.45 75.49
N LEU A 254 0.07 38.53 75.31
CA LEU A 254 -0.84 38.71 74.18
C LEU A 254 -0.07 39.01 72.89
N ILE A 255 0.93 39.89 72.98
CA ILE A 255 1.79 40.24 71.85
C ILE A 255 2.64 39.02 71.44
N SER A 256 3.21 38.28 72.39
CA SER A 256 3.95 37.03 72.11
C SER A 256 3.08 36.01 71.37
N THR A 257 1.83 35.79 71.82
CA THR A 257 0.93 34.82 71.17
C THR A 257 0.51 35.25 69.76
N ARG A 258 0.39 36.56 69.49
CA ARG A 258 0.12 37.10 68.15
C ARG A 258 1.32 36.97 67.22
N LEU A 259 2.53 37.21 67.73
CA LEU A 259 3.79 37.03 67.00
C LEU A 259 4.01 35.56 66.63
N ASP A 260 3.76 34.62 67.56
CA ASP A 260 3.84 33.18 67.29
C ASP A 260 2.84 32.73 66.21
N PHE A 261 1.61 33.24 66.24
CA PHE A 261 0.61 32.98 65.20
C PHE A 261 1.07 33.50 63.84
N ALA A 262 1.59 34.74 63.78
CA ALA A 262 2.14 35.31 62.54
C ALA A 262 3.34 34.50 62.01
N ASN A 263 4.22 34.04 62.90
CA ASN A 263 5.36 33.20 62.55
C ASN A 263 4.91 31.87 61.92
N VAL A 264 3.97 31.16 62.54
CA VAL A 264 3.40 29.92 61.99
C VAL A 264 2.80 30.14 60.61
N MET A 265 2.06 31.24 60.40
CA MET A 265 1.47 31.56 59.10
C MET A 265 2.54 31.82 58.04
N THR A 266 3.52 32.67 58.32
CA THR A 266 4.58 32.97 57.36
C THR A 266 5.44 31.74 57.02
N ILE A 267 5.65 30.82 57.97
CA ILE A 267 6.36 29.55 57.72
C ILE A 267 5.56 28.64 56.78
N LEU A 268 4.25 28.50 56.99
CA LEU A 268 3.40 27.69 56.08
C LEU A 268 3.37 28.30 54.68
N VAL A 269 3.30 29.64 54.58
CA VAL A 269 3.41 30.38 53.32
C VAL A 269 4.78 30.16 52.67
N TYR A 270 5.87 30.13 53.45
CA TYR A 270 7.20 29.80 52.94
C TYR A 270 7.27 28.40 52.33
N TYR A 271 6.69 27.38 52.99
CA TYR A 271 6.70 26.03 52.43
C TYR A 271 5.84 25.85 51.17
N MET A 272 4.92 26.78 50.88
CA MET A 272 4.21 26.81 49.60
C MET A 272 5.16 26.97 48.40
N SER A 273 6.33 27.63 48.55
CA SER A 273 7.31 27.77 47.45
C SER A 273 7.86 26.42 46.96
N PHE A 274 7.86 25.40 47.82
CA PHE A 274 8.32 24.06 47.48
C PHE A 274 7.18 23.14 47.00
N ALA A 275 5.93 23.44 47.39
CA ALA A 275 4.74 22.65 47.02
C ALA A 275 4.05 23.13 45.73
N SER A 276 4.13 24.43 45.41
CA SER A 276 3.45 25.03 44.25
C SER A 276 3.99 24.70 42.84
N PRO A 277 5.25 24.22 42.61
CA PRO A 277 5.78 24.06 41.25
C PRO A 277 4.91 23.20 40.33
N PHE A 278 4.33 22.10 40.81
CA PHE A 278 3.43 21.26 40.02
C PHE A 278 2.21 22.02 39.51
N CYS A 279 1.53 22.75 40.39
CA CYS A 279 0.37 23.58 40.03
C CYS A 279 0.77 24.69 39.05
N ILE A 280 1.94 25.28 39.22
CA ILE A 280 2.45 26.31 38.31
C ILE A 280 2.68 25.72 36.91
N TYR A 281 3.29 24.53 36.82
CA TYR A 281 3.58 23.89 35.52
C TYR A 281 2.32 23.44 34.80
N THR A 282 1.35 22.88 35.51
CA THR A 282 0.05 22.49 34.92
C THR A 282 -0.76 23.71 34.46
N CYS A 283 -0.70 24.84 35.17
CA CYS A 283 -1.37 26.07 34.72
C CYS A 283 -0.69 26.73 33.52
N THR A 284 0.64 26.70 33.45
CA THR A 284 1.42 27.54 32.51
C THR A 284 1.90 26.83 31.25
N SER A 285 1.91 25.49 31.21
CA SER A 285 2.38 24.70 30.07
C SER A 285 1.31 23.71 29.57
N GLU A 286 0.88 23.92 28.33
CA GLU A 286 -0.10 23.04 27.67
C GLU A 286 0.50 21.66 27.38
N ARG A 287 1.79 21.59 27.00
CA ARG A 287 2.48 20.31 26.79
C ARG A 287 2.67 19.54 28.09
N PHE A 288 2.96 20.25 29.18
CA PHE A 288 3.03 19.61 30.50
C PHE A 288 1.68 18.98 30.87
N ARG A 289 0.55 19.67 30.60
CA ARG A 289 -0.80 19.09 30.77
C ARG A 289 -1.05 17.91 29.86
N GLN A 290 -0.79 18.02 28.55
CA GLN A 290 -0.99 16.93 27.60
C GLN A 290 -0.16 15.69 27.97
N GLN A 291 1.09 15.87 28.36
CA GLN A 291 1.95 14.78 28.78
C GLN A 291 1.53 14.20 30.14
N LEU A 292 1.09 15.04 31.08
CA LEU A 292 0.52 14.56 32.34
C LEU A 292 -0.73 13.70 32.07
N THR A 293 -1.62 14.15 31.17
CA THR A 293 -2.76 13.37 30.72
C THR A 293 -2.32 12.07 30.04
N TYR A 294 -1.34 12.13 29.15
CA TYR A 294 -0.76 10.96 28.49
C TYR A 294 -0.15 9.97 29.47
N VAL A 295 0.62 10.41 30.47
CA VAL A 295 1.26 9.52 31.45
C VAL A 295 0.21 8.90 32.37
N LEU A 296 -0.79 9.68 32.78
CA LEU A 296 -1.93 9.16 33.54
C LEU A 296 -2.76 8.18 32.69
N LEU A 297 -2.93 8.44 31.39
CA LEU A 297 -3.54 7.50 30.44
C LEU A 297 -2.65 6.29 30.16
N ASP A 298 -1.33 6.41 30.05
CA ASP A 298 -0.37 5.34 29.74
C ASP A 298 -0.22 4.38 30.93
N VAL A 299 -0.28 4.89 32.17
CA VAL A 299 -0.40 4.06 33.37
C VAL A 299 -1.76 3.35 33.40
N HIS A 300 -2.82 4.00 32.92
CA HIS A 300 -4.08 3.31 32.66
C HIS A 300 -3.88 2.23 31.59
N LEU A 301 -3.42 2.54 30.37
CA LEU A 301 -3.18 1.69 29.19
C LEU A 301 -2.21 0.53 29.46
N LYS A 302 -1.23 0.68 30.35
CA LYS A 302 -0.37 -0.44 30.81
C LYS A 302 -1.13 -1.47 31.66
N ARG A 303 -2.25 -1.08 32.30
CA ARG A 303 -3.23 -2.02 32.86
C ARG A 303 -4.05 -2.73 31.75
N TRP A 304 -4.25 -2.09 30.59
CA TRP A 304 -4.95 -2.64 29.42
C TRP A 304 -4.11 -3.61 28.56
N ARG A 305 -2.78 -3.64 28.71
CA ARG A 305 -1.90 -4.63 28.05
C ARG A 305 -2.11 -6.09 28.49
N ARG A 306 -2.99 -6.35 29.45
CA ARG A 306 -3.28 -7.71 29.96
C ARG A 306 -4.62 -8.28 29.50
N SER A 307 -5.33 -7.56 28.62
CA SER A 307 -6.71 -7.83 28.22
C SER A 307 -6.82 -7.91 26.68
N PRO A 308 -7.52 -8.90 26.09
CA PRO A 308 -7.88 -8.86 24.67
C PRO A 308 -8.58 -7.54 24.31
N SER A 309 -7.96 -6.80 23.40
CA SER A 309 -8.47 -5.57 22.81
C SER A 309 -9.03 -5.89 21.43
N ILE A 310 -10.34 -5.79 21.31
CA ILE A 310 -11.13 -5.94 20.10
C ILE A 310 -11.23 -4.58 19.42
N ILE A 311 -10.77 -4.55 18.18
CA ILE A 311 -10.77 -3.37 17.32
C ILE A 311 -11.92 -3.51 16.35
N ILE A 312 -12.89 -2.59 16.44
CA ILE A 312 -14.03 -2.55 15.53
C ILE A 312 -13.72 -1.60 14.38
N ASN A 313 -13.77 -2.11 13.16
CA ASN A 313 -13.66 -1.33 11.93
C ASN A 313 -15.03 -1.28 11.25
N ALA A 314 -15.66 -0.10 11.24
CA ALA A 314 -16.82 0.17 10.40
C ALA A 314 -16.37 0.39 8.94
N MET A 315 -17.04 -0.28 8.00
CA MET A 315 -16.67 -0.26 6.58
C MET A 315 -17.88 -0.52 5.67
N ALA A 316 -17.76 -0.06 4.43
CA ALA A 316 -18.64 -0.44 3.32
C ALA A 316 -17.77 -0.78 2.10
N SER A 317 -18.05 -1.92 1.45
CA SER A 317 -17.55 -2.28 0.12
C SER A 317 -18.64 -1.99 -0.90
N SER A 318 -18.28 -1.54 -2.10
CA SER A 318 -19.25 -1.23 -3.15
C SER A 318 -18.85 -1.79 -4.51
N GLN A 319 -19.83 -2.36 -5.20
CA GLN A 319 -19.78 -2.72 -6.61
C GLN A 319 -20.61 -1.71 -7.46
N VAL A 320 -20.35 -1.66 -8.76
CA VAL A 320 -20.88 -0.73 -9.78
C VAL A 320 -22.23 -0.05 -9.47
N GLU A 321 -22.27 1.28 -9.59
CA GLU A 321 -23.48 2.09 -9.40
C GLU A 321 -24.28 2.20 -10.71
N LYS A 322 -25.44 1.54 -10.74
CA LYS A 322 -26.60 1.93 -11.55
C LYS A 322 -27.80 2.06 -10.63
N ALA A 323 -28.65 3.07 -10.85
CA ALA A 323 -29.84 3.36 -10.04
C ALA A 323 -30.97 2.32 -10.24
N ARG A 324 -30.71 1.05 -9.88
CA ARG A 324 -31.62 -0.11 -10.03
C ARG A 324 -31.73 -0.89 -8.72
N ASN A 325 -32.40 -0.27 -7.75
CA ASN A 325 -32.69 -0.87 -6.44
C ASN A 325 -33.53 -2.16 -6.53
N ASP A 326 -34.20 -2.39 -7.66
CA ASP A 326 -34.95 -3.60 -7.99
C ASP A 326 -34.03 -4.82 -8.26
N ILE A 327 -32.75 -4.59 -8.61
CA ILE A 327 -31.75 -5.65 -8.80
C ILE A 327 -31.02 -5.91 -7.48
N GLN A 328 -30.47 -4.86 -6.87
CA GLN A 328 -29.83 -4.90 -5.56
C GLN A 328 -29.99 -3.53 -4.91
N HIS A 329 -30.40 -3.50 -3.65
CA HIS A 329 -30.55 -2.24 -2.93
C HIS A 329 -29.16 -1.71 -2.50
N ALA A 330 -28.61 -0.80 -3.31
CA ALA A 330 -27.27 -0.25 -3.19
C ALA A 330 -27.24 1.22 -3.62
N GLY A 331 -26.61 2.08 -2.81
CA GLY A 331 -26.42 3.50 -3.14
C GLY A 331 -25.27 4.11 -2.35
N VAL A 332 -24.12 4.26 -3.00
CA VAL A 332 -22.86 4.68 -2.35
C VAL A 332 -22.93 6.11 -1.84
N GLN A 333 -23.65 6.98 -2.55
CA GLN A 333 -23.90 8.36 -2.09
C GLN A 333 -24.56 8.41 -0.71
N TYR A 334 -25.55 7.54 -0.43
CA TYR A 334 -26.26 7.53 0.86
C TYR A 334 -25.38 6.99 1.99
N ILE A 335 -24.49 6.05 1.66
CA ILE A 335 -23.49 5.54 2.59
C ILE A 335 -22.56 6.69 3.01
N LEU A 336 -21.95 7.37 2.04
CA LEU A 336 -21.03 8.47 2.33
C LEU A 336 -21.73 9.61 3.08
N ASP A 337 -22.93 10.04 2.64
CA ASP A 337 -23.69 11.10 3.30
C ASP A 337 -23.98 10.76 4.78
N SER A 338 -24.52 9.56 5.04
CA SER A 338 -24.89 9.16 6.40
C SER A 338 -23.67 8.88 7.29
N VAL A 339 -22.59 8.35 6.74
CA VAL A 339 -21.31 8.18 7.47
C VAL A 339 -20.73 9.54 7.86
N MET A 340 -20.69 10.53 6.96
CA MET A 340 -20.15 11.85 7.30
C MET A 340 -20.97 12.52 8.41
N MET A 341 -22.30 12.38 8.39
CA MET A 341 -23.17 12.85 9.47
C MET A 341 -22.89 12.12 10.80
N ALA A 342 -22.81 10.78 10.75
CA ALA A 342 -22.57 9.98 11.95
C ALA A 342 -21.18 10.24 12.54
N LEU A 343 -20.16 10.48 11.71
CA LEU A 343 -18.88 10.98 12.17
C LEU A 343 -19.11 12.32 12.87
N ASP A 344 -19.64 13.36 12.24
CA ASP A 344 -19.81 14.70 12.85
C ASP A 344 -20.42 14.68 14.27
N GLU A 345 -21.39 13.80 14.52
CA GLU A 345 -22.05 13.63 15.83
C GLU A 345 -21.15 13.12 16.98
N ASN A 346 -20.17 12.27 16.70
CA ASN A 346 -19.36 11.63 17.75
C ASN A 346 -17.87 11.53 17.36
N PRO A 347 -16.96 12.21 18.09
CA PRO A 347 -15.52 12.23 17.80
C PRO A 347 -14.80 10.88 17.96
N ASP A 348 -15.40 9.90 18.63
CA ASP A 348 -14.83 8.58 18.85
C ASP A 348 -15.10 7.61 17.67
N ARG A 349 -16.12 7.88 16.86
CA ARG A 349 -16.45 7.04 15.69
C ARG A 349 -15.32 7.06 14.67
N ARG A 350 -15.08 5.92 14.04
CA ARG A 350 -14.10 5.69 12.98
C ARG A 350 -14.75 4.98 11.80
N PHE A 351 -14.31 5.27 10.59
CA PHE A 351 -14.75 4.60 9.38
C PHE A 351 -13.59 4.48 8.39
N ILE A 352 -13.50 3.35 7.69
CA ILE A 352 -12.54 3.15 6.60
C ILE A 352 -13.24 3.15 5.24
N TYR A 353 -12.59 3.69 4.22
CA TYR A 353 -13.11 3.71 2.85
C TYR A 353 -12.05 3.30 1.83
N VAL A 354 -12.45 2.55 0.79
CA VAL A 354 -11.51 1.85 -0.11
C VAL A 354 -11.53 2.40 -1.54
N GLU A 355 -12.69 2.38 -2.21
CA GLU A 355 -12.79 2.55 -3.66
C GLU A 355 -12.82 4.03 -4.09
N ILE A 356 -11.67 4.57 -4.45
CA ILE A 356 -11.54 6.01 -4.73
C ILE A 356 -12.36 6.47 -5.94
N GLY A 357 -12.66 5.60 -6.90
CA GLY A 357 -13.54 5.95 -8.02
C GLY A 357 -14.94 6.40 -7.58
N PHE A 358 -15.55 5.73 -6.60
CA PHE A 358 -16.83 6.16 -6.04
C PHE A 358 -16.70 7.41 -5.18
N PHE A 359 -15.67 7.47 -4.33
CA PHE A 359 -15.43 8.64 -3.50
C PHE A 359 -15.23 9.90 -4.35
N TRP A 360 -14.48 9.81 -5.45
CA TRP A 360 -14.27 10.90 -6.40
C TRP A 360 -15.59 11.40 -6.99
N ARG A 361 -16.50 10.49 -7.39
CA ARG A 361 -17.83 10.87 -7.91
C ARG A 361 -18.65 11.62 -6.86
N TRP A 362 -18.69 11.10 -5.64
CA TRP A 362 -19.40 11.75 -4.53
C TRP A 362 -18.78 13.09 -4.16
N TRP A 363 -17.45 13.15 -4.03
CA TRP A 363 -16.68 14.34 -3.67
C TRP A 363 -16.95 15.52 -4.60
N ASN A 364 -17.03 15.26 -5.92
CA ASN A 364 -17.26 16.29 -6.92
C ASN A 364 -18.66 16.92 -6.84
N GLN A 365 -19.61 16.29 -6.15
CA GLN A 365 -20.96 16.81 -5.95
C GLN A 365 -21.12 17.58 -4.62
N GLN A 366 -20.13 17.51 -3.73
CA GLN A 366 -20.21 18.13 -2.40
C GLN A 366 -19.92 19.63 -2.41
N ALA A 367 -20.63 20.35 -1.54
CA ALA A 367 -20.35 21.74 -1.23
C ALA A 367 -19.05 21.90 -0.41
N ASP A 368 -18.46 23.10 -0.42
CA ASP A 368 -17.16 23.38 0.20
C ASP A 368 -17.15 23.15 1.71
N ASP A 369 -18.29 23.35 2.39
CA ASP A 369 -18.44 23.10 3.82
C ASP A 369 -18.35 21.60 4.16
N MET A 370 -19.03 20.74 3.39
CA MET A 370 -18.91 19.29 3.51
C MET A 370 -17.49 18.84 3.18
N LYS A 371 -16.89 19.35 2.10
CA LYS A 371 -15.49 19.06 1.74
C LYS A 371 -14.53 19.43 2.86
N ALA A 372 -14.73 20.57 3.53
CA ALA A 372 -13.93 20.98 4.67
C ALA A 372 -14.08 20.04 5.87
N LYS A 373 -15.31 19.61 6.19
CA LYS A 373 -15.57 18.62 7.26
C LYS A 373 -14.89 17.28 6.98
N VAL A 374 -15.00 16.76 5.76
CA VAL A 374 -14.36 15.50 5.38
C VAL A 374 -12.84 15.60 5.49
N LYS A 375 -12.23 16.70 5.03
CA LYS A 375 -10.79 16.96 5.24
C LYS A 375 -10.43 16.96 6.72
N GLN A 376 -11.28 17.54 7.58
CA GLN A 376 -11.09 17.47 9.02
C GLN A 376 -11.17 16.03 9.53
N PHE A 377 -12.16 15.23 9.13
CA PHE A 377 -12.28 13.84 9.56
C PHE A 377 -11.06 12.99 9.16
N VAL A 378 -10.48 13.24 7.98
CA VAL A 378 -9.25 12.58 7.53
C VAL A 378 -8.06 13.03 8.38
N ASN A 379 -7.90 14.33 8.62
CA ASN A 379 -6.82 14.85 9.47
C ASN A 379 -6.89 14.37 10.92
N ASP A 380 -8.11 14.20 11.45
CA ASP A 380 -8.38 13.69 12.79
C ASP A 380 -8.22 12.15 12.88
N GLY A 381 -7.98 11.46 11.75
CA GLY A 381 -7.90 10.01 11.66
C GLY A 381 -9.23 9.30 11.91
N ARG A 382 -10.35 9.99 11.66
CA ARG A 382 -11.72 9.52 11.85
C ARG A 382 -12.29 8.85 10.61
N LEU A 383 -11.91 9.36 9.44
CA LEU A 383 -12.07 8.70 8.16
C LEU A 383 -10.68 8.32 7.65
N GLU A 384 -10.44 7.04 7.39
CA GLU A 384 -9.17 6.56 6.83
C GLU A 384 -9.38 5.96 5.45
N PHE A 385 -8.63 6.45 4.46
CA PHE A 385 -8.56 5.80 3.15
C PHE A 385 -7.58 4.63 3.22
N ILE A 386 -8.04 3.45 2.78
CA ILE A 386 -7.27 2.21 2.81
C ILE A 386 -7.28 1.56 1.43
N SER A 387 -6.20 0.87 1.04
CA SER A 387 -5.84 0.61 -0.37
C SER A 387 -5.67 1.90 -1.18
N GLY A 388 -6.74 2.68 -1.36
CA GLY A 388 -6.74 3.97 -2.03
C GLY A 388 -6.48 3.94 -3.54
N GLY A 389 -6.68 2.77 -4.16
CA GLY A 389 -6.79 2.67 -5.62
C GLY A 389 -8.17 3.10 -6.11
N TRP A 390 -8.30 3.30 -7.42
CA TRP A 390 -9.59 3.57 -8.06
C TRP A 390 -10.66 2.51 -7.72
N CYS A 391 -10.23 1.25 -7.61
CA CYS A 391 -11.06 0.14 -7.14
C CYS A 391 -10.24 -0.83 -6.26
N MET A 392 -10.95 -1.76 -5.62
CA MET A 392 -10.39 -3.02 -5.15
C MET A 392 -10.22 -3.96 -6.35
N ASN A 393 -9.01 -4.04 -6.88
CA ASN A 393 -8.75 -4.80 -8.11
C ASN A 393 -8.76 -6.33 -7.89
N ASP A 394 -9.14 -7.09 -8.92
CA ASP A 394 -8.85 -8.53 -8.98
C ASP A 394 -7.34 -8.76 -8.85
N GLU A 395 -6.94 -9.89 -8.29
CA GLU A 395 -5.55 -10.31 -8.16
C GLU A 395 -5.17 -11.44 -9.12
N ALA A 396 -6.13 -12.07 -9.81
CA ALA A 396 -5.86 -13.15 -10.76
C ALA A 396 -5.80 -12.68 -12.21
N SER A 397 -6.81 -11.96 -12.70
CA SER A 397 -6.98 -11.59 -14.12
C SER A 397 -6.43 -10.20 -14.46
N THR A 398 -5.68 -9.59 -13.56
CA THR A 398 -5.09 -8.26 -13.74
C THR A 398 -3.62 -8.34 -14.13
N HIS A 399 -3.19 -7.42 -15.00
CA HIS A 399 -1.78 -7.26 -15.33
C HIS A 399 -1.16 -6.19 -14.43
N TYR A 400 0.08 -6.38 -13.98
CA TYR A 400 0.74 -5.50 -13.01
C TYR A 400 0.77 -4.01 -13.44
N ASN A 401 0.86 -3.72 -14.74
CA ASN A 401 0.77 -2.35 -15.27
C ASN A 401 -0.57 -1.69 -14.90
N SER A 402 -1.70 -2.36 -15.20
CA SER A 402 -3.04 -1.83 -14.89
C SER A 402 -3.27 -1.70 -13.37
N ILE A 403 -2.70 -2.60 -12.56
CA ILE A 403 -2.73 -2.50 -11.08
C ILE A 403 -2.01 -1.23 -10.62
N ILE A 404 -0.80 -0.98 -11.11
CA ILE A 404 -0.03 0.23 -10.75
C ILE A 404 -0.77 1.49 -11.17
N ASP A 405 -1.34 1.51 -12.38
CA ASP A 405 -2.03 2.67 -12.93
C ASP A 405 -3.27 3.05 -12.13
N GLN A 406 -4.14 2.08 -11.80
CA GLN A 406 -5.37 2.37 -11.04
C GLN A 406 -5.06 2.84 -9.61
N HIS A 407 -4.00 2.29 -8.98
CA HIS A 407 -3.51 2.77 -7.68
C HIS A 407 -2.90 4.17 -7.76
N SER A 408 -2.17 4.47 -8.83
CA SER A 408 -1.59 5.80 -9.04
C SER A 408 -2.68 6.87 -9.22
N LEU A 409 -3.74 6.54 -9.97
CA LEU A 409 -4.88 7.42 -10.20
C LEU A 409 -5.61 7.76 -8.89
N GLY A 410 -5.89 6.76 -8.05
CA GLY A 410 -6.50 6.98 -6.74
C GLY A 410 -5.58 7.76 -5.79
N ALA A 411 -4.30 7.40 -5.76
CA ALA A 411 -3.31 8.03 -4.88
C ALA A 411 -3.07 9.52 -5.22
N GLU A 412 -3.10 9.87 -6.50
CA GLU A 412 -3.07 11.26 -6.94
C GLU A 412 -4.26 12.06 -6.42
N PHE A 413 -5.48 11.56 -6.66
CA PHE A 413 -6.68 12.24 -6.17
C PHE A 413 -6.62 12.46 -4.65
N LEU A 414 -6.18 11.44 -3.90
CA LEU A 414 -6.04 11.52 -2.45
C LEU A 414 -4.98 12.55 -2.02
N ARG A 415 -3.81 12.54 -2.66
CA ARG A 415 -2.74 13.51 -2.39
C ARG A 415 -3.21 14.94 -2.63
N ASP A 416 -3.87 15.18 -3.75
CA ASP A 416 -4.26 16.52 -4.19
C ASP A 416 -5.38 17.12 -3.32
N ASN A 417 -6.25 16.27 -2.74
CA ASN A 417 -7.37 16.73 -1.91
C ASN A 417 -7.10 16.66 -0.40
N PHE A 418 -6.31 15.70 0.07
CA PHE A 418 -6.15 15.36 1.50
C PHE A 418 -4.69 15.38 2.00
N GLY A 419 -3.71 15.55 1.11
CA GLY A 419 -2.30 15.63 1.48
C GLY A 419 -1.78 14.36 2.17
N GLU A 420 -0.82 14.52 3.09
CA GLU A 420 -0.16 13.41 3.79
C GLU A 420 -1.14 12.52 4.57
N CYS A 421 -2.16 13.12 5.21
CA CYS A 421 -3.16 12.40 5.99
C CYS A 421 -4.08 11.51 5.14
N GLY A 422 -4.24 11.82 3.85
CA GLY A 422 -5.01 11.00 2.91
C GLY A 422 -4.25 9.80 2.34
N ARG A 423 -2.95 9.67 2.60
CA ARG A 423 -2.12 8.62 2.00
C ARG A 423 -2.42 7.25 2.63
N PRO A 424 -2.84 6.25 1.84
CA PRO A 424 -3.05 4.90 2.33
C PRO A 424 -1.74 4.26 2.79
N LYS A 425 -1.82 3.48 3.88
CA LYS A 425 -0.69 2.72 4.44
C LYS A 425 -0.91 1.22 4.44
N ILE A 426 -2.14 0.77 4.19
CA ILE A 426 -2.54 -0.62 4.35
C ILE A 426 -3.31 -1.03 3.10
N GLY A 427 -3.00 -2.22 2.57
CA GLY A 427 -3.82 -2.87 1.57
C GLY A 427 -5.02 -3.56 2.22
N TRP A 428 -6.19 -3.37 1.63
CA TRP A 428 -7.45 -3.98 2.02
C TRP A 428 -8.04 -4.69 0.81
N GLN A 429 -7.78 -5.98 0.70
CA GLN A 429 -8.18 -6.84 -0.42
C GLN A 429 -9.14 -7.90 0.12
N ILE A 430 -10.28 -7.46 0.65
CA ILE A 430 -11.19 -8.36 1.36
C ILE A 430 -11.96 -9.32 0.46
N ASP A 431 -12.18 -8.92 -0.79
CA ASP A 431 -13.10 -9.61 -1.70
C ASP A 431 -12.49 -10.21 -2.98
N PRO A 432 -11.22 -9.94 -3.41
CA PRO A 432 -10.61 -10.73 -4.48
C PRO A 432 -10.58 -12.23 -4.18
N PHE A 433 -10.80 -13.04 -5.21
CA PHE A 433 -11.07 -14.47 -5.07
C PHE A 433 -9.76 -15.29 -5.07
N GLY A 434 -8.96 -15.08 -4.02
CA GLY A 434 -7.57 -15.51 -3.90
C GLY A 434 -6.61 -14.33 -4.05
N HIS A 435 -5.38 -14.50 -3.58
CA HIS A 435 -4.43 -13.38 -3.45
C HIS A 435 -3.08 -13.68 -4.07
N SER A 436 -2.60 -12.76 -4.90
CA SER A 436 -1.38 -12.87 -5.67
C SER A 436 -0.16 -12.48 -4.85
N ARG A 437 0.93 -13.24 -5.02
CA ARG A 437 2.24 -12.86 -4.51
C ARG A 437 2.71 -11.53 -5.10
N GLU A 438 2.45 -11.28 -6.39
CA GLU A 438 2.86 -10.02 -7.03
C GLU A 438 2.10 -8.82 -6.48
N GLN A 439 0.80 -8.95 -6.16
CA GLN A 439 0.03 -7.86 -5.54
C GLN A 439 0.67 -7.40 -4.22
N ALA A 440 1.06 -8.34 -3.35
CA ALA A 440 1.74 -8.01 -2.10
C ALA A 440 3.11 -7.36 -2.33
N SER A 441 3.86 -7.80 -3.35
CA SER A 441 5.13 -7.19 -3.77
C SER A 441 4.94 -5.74 -4.24
N LEU A 442 3.90 -5.48 -5.04
CA LEU A 442 3.56 -4.14 -5.51
C LEU A 442 3.17 -3.23 -4.35
N PHE A 443 2.34 -3.72 -3.41
CA PHE A 443 1.95 -2.96 -2.21
C PHE A 443 3.13 -2.61 -1.30
N ALA A 444 4.09 -3.53 -1.13
CA ALA A 444 5.33 -3.23 -0.42
C ALA A 444 6.12 -2.09 -1.10
N GLN A 445 6.19 -2.08 -2.43
CA GLN A 445 6.86 -1.05 -3.24
C GLN A 445 6.09 0.28 -3.30
N MET A 446 4.76 0.26 -3.14
CA MET A 446 3.91 1.45 -2.95
C MET A 446 4.07 2.07 -1.56
N GLY A 447 4.75 1.38 -0.64
CA GLY A 447 5.05 1.87 0.70
C GLY A 447 4.03 1.49 1.76
N PHE A 448 3.26 0.42 1.54
CA PHE A 448 2.32 -0.08 2.54
C PHE A 448 3.03 -0.82 3.67
N ASP A 449 2.50 -0.68 4.89
CA ASP A 449 2.96 -1.34 6.10
C ASP A 449 2.42 -2.77 6.21
N GLY A 450 1.23 -3.03 5.69
CA GLY A 450 0.63 -4.36 5.64
C GLY A 450 -0.53 -4.52 4.66
N LEU A 451 -1.06 -5.73 4.58
CA LEU A 451 -2.18 -6.17 3.74
C LEU A 451 -3.14 -7.03 4.56
N PHE A 452 -4.45 -6.81 4.42
CA PHE A 452 -5.48 -7.66 5.01
C PHE A 452 -6.47 -8.13 3.95
N PHE A 453 -6.88 -9.39 4.07
CA PHE A 453 -7.81 -10.00 3.14
C PHE A 453 -8.74 -11.02 3.79
N GLY A 454 -9.88 -11.29 3.15
CA GLY A 454 -10.93 -12.17 3.67
C GLY A 454 -10.92 -13.59 3.11
N ARG A 455 -10.50 -13.79 1.85
CA ARG A 455 -10.69 -15.05 1.11
C ARG A 455 -9.42 -15.89 1.06
N ALA A 456 -9.27 -16.80 2.03
CA ALA A 456 -8.29 -17.88 2.01
C ALA A 456 -8.96 -19.23 1.73
N ASP A 457 -8.26 -20.16 1.08
CA ASP A 457 -8.69 -21.54 0.92
C ASP A 457 -9.20 -22.13 2.26
N TYR A 458 -10.29 -22.89 2.21
CA TYR A 458 -10.95 -23.38 3.43
C TYR A 458 -10.04 -24.28 4.29
N GLU A 459 -9.18 -25.10 3.69
CA GLU A 459 -8.22 -25.94 4.42
C GLU A 459 -7.03 -25.12 4.94
N ASP A 460 -6.54 -24.14 4.16
CA ASP A 460 -5.50 -23.21 4.62
C ASP A 460 -6.02 -22.42 5.83
N ARG A 461 -7.23 -21.86 5.74
CA ARG A 461 -7.87 -21.11 6.82
C ARG A 461 -8.06 -21.96 8.07
N ALA A 462 -8.55 -23.19 7.93
CA ALA A 462 -8.69 -24.12 9.06
C ALA A 462 -7.32 -24.49 9.68
N THR A 463 -6.29 -24.63 8.86
CA THR A 463 -4.92 -24.89 9.32
C THR A 463 -4.38 -23.70 10.09
N ARG A 464 -4.44 -22.49 9.53
CA ARG A 464 -4.01 -21.24 10.17
C ARG A 464 -4.72 -20.96 11.47
N ASN A 465 -6.01 -21.28 11.56
CA ASN A 465 -6.77 -21.14 12.80
C ASN A 465 -6.22 -22.06 13.90
N ARG A 466 -5.89 -23.32 13.56
CA ARG A 466 -5.30 -24.29 14.51
C ARG A 466 -3.86 -23.95 14.89
N THR A 467 -3.06 -23.46 13.95
CA THR A 467 -1.63 -23.17 14.13
C THR A 467 -1.35 -21.74 14.59
N LYS A 468 -2.38 -20.90 14.69
CA LYS A 468 -2.29 -19.47 15.01
C LYS A 468 -1.40 -18.69 14.04
N THR A 469 -1.63 -18.88 12.75
CA THR A 469 -0.83 -18.26 11.67
C THR A 469 -1.70 -17.48 10.70
N MET A 470 -2.78 -16.85 11.19
CA MET A 470 -3.57 -15.88 10.41
C MET A 470 -2.76 -14.62 10.09
N GLU A 471 -1.72 -14.33 10.87
CA GLU A 471 -0.85 -13.17 10.73
C GLU A 471 0.58 -13.62 10.40
N MET A 472 1.14 -13.10 9.32
CA MET A 472 2.48 -13.47 8.83
C MET A 472 3.22 -12.30 8.17
N VAL A 473 4.53 -12.45 7.99
CA VAL A 473 5.31 -11.64 7.05
C VAL A 473 5.36 -12.38 5.72
N TRP A 474 4.70 -11.84 4.70
CA TRP A 474 4.74 -12.38 3.35
C TRP A 474 6.01 -11.88 2.65
N LYS A 475 6.93 -12.79 2.35
CA LYS A 475 8.12 -12.54 1.54
C LYS A 475 7.71 -12.62 0.06
N ALA A 476 7.09 -11.54 -0.42
CA ALA A 476 6.32 -11.54 -1.67
C ALA A 476 7.16 -11.43 -2.96
N SER A 477 8.48 -11.48 -2.87
CA SER A 477 9.35 -11.54 -4.06
C SER A 477 10.64 -12.25 -3.71
N ALA A 478 11.05 -13.20 -4.55
CA ALA A 478 12.35 -13.86 -4.45
C ALA A 478 13.50 -12.94 -4.93
N ASN A 479 13.17 -11.90 -5.69
CA ASN A 479 14.11 -11.02 -6.38
C ASN A 479 14.44 -9.74 -5.59
N LEU A 480 13.46 -9.23 -4.83
CA LEU A 480 13.55 -7.90 -4.19
C LEU A 480 14.03 -7.93 -2.73
N ASN A 481 14.36 -9.11 -2.18
CA ASN A 481 14.72 -9.29 -0.77
C ASN A 481 13.67 -8.64 0.17
N ASN A 482 14.11 -7.98 1.25
CA ASN A 482 13.24 -7.31 2.22
C ASN A 482 12.42 -6.15 1.65
N LYS A 483 12.72 -5.64 0.45
CA LYS A 483 11.91 -4.59 -0.22
C LYS A 483 10.53 -5.12 -0.63
N GLY A 484 10.42 -6.43 -0.91
CA GLY A 484 9.18 -7.11 -1.23
C GLY A 484 8.49 -7.77 -0.02
N TRP A 485 8.91 -7.48 1.22
CA TRP A 485 8.29 -8.08 2.40
C TRP A 485 7.13 -7.21 2.89
N LEU A 486 6.00 -7.83 3.23
CA LEU A 486 4.79 -7.15 3.69
C LEU A 486 4.12 -7.93 4.81
N PHE A 487 3.78 -7.29 5.92
CA PHE A 487 2.94 -7.94 6.93
C PHE A 487 1.57 -8.21 6.34
N THR A 488 1.04 -9.41 6.53
CA THR A 488 -0.22 -9.82 5.92
C THR A 488 -1.09 -10.55 6.96
N GLY A 489 -2.36 -10.19 7.03
CA GLY A 489 -3.34 -10.80 7.92
C GLY A 489 -4.57 -11.34 7.19
N VAL A 490 -4.93 -12.59 7.48
CA VAL A 490 -6.21 -13.21 7.08
C VAL A 490 -7.27 -12.82 8.11
N LEU A 491 -8.38 -12.21 7.69
CA LEU A 491 -9.44 -11.75 8.59
C LEU A 491 -10.22 -12.90 9.25
N PRO A 492 -10.73 -12.72 10.50
CA PRO A 492 -11.27 -13.81 11.31
C PRO A 492 -12.61 -14.34 10.79
N ASN A 493 -13.39 -13.53 10.08
CA ASN A 493 -14.76 -13.80 9.68
C ASN A 493 -15.03 -13.45 8.20
N GLY A 494 -13.99 -13.49 7.35
CA GLY A 494 -14.08 -13.01 5.98
C GLY A 494 -13.99 -11.49 5.99
N TYR A 495 -15.12 -10.79 5.84
CA TYR A 495 -15.17 -9.32 5.88
C TYR A 495 -16.48 -8.73 6.42
N GLY A 496 -17.43 -9.60 6.82
CA GLY A 496 -18.72 -9.18 7.35
C GLY A 496 -18.67 -8.91 8.86
N ALA A 497 -19.75 -8.36 9.41
CA ALA A 497 -19.95 -8.33 10.86
C ALA A 497 -19.90 -9.75 11.47
N PRO A 498 -19.44 -9.92 12.73
CA PRO A 498 -19.55 -11.20 13.42
C PRO A 498 -21.00 -11.69 13.43
N SER A 499 -21.19 -13.02 13.40
CA SER A 499 -22.52 -13.62 13.36
C SER A 499 -23.42 -13.07 14.46
N SER A 500 -24.66 -12.72 14.09
CA SER A 500 -25.66 -12.11 14.97
C SER A 500 -25.40 -10.64 15.37
N PHE A 501 -24.40 -9.97 14.79
CA PHE A 501 -24.06 -8.56 15.07
C PHE A 501 -24.13 -7.66 13.81
N CYS A 502 -24.90 -8.03 12.79
CA CYS A 502 -25.15 -7.14 11.66
C CYS A 502 -26.16 -6.05 12.03
N PHE A 503 -25.68 -4.82 12.22
CA PHE A 503 -26.49 -3.67 12.63
C PHE A 503 -26.94 -2.74 11.49
N ASP A 504 -26.82 -3.20 10.24
CA ASP A 504 -27.33 -2.46 9.07
C ASP A 504 -28.85 -2.60 8.96
N TYR A 505 -29.52 -1.58 8.42
CA TYR A 505 -30.98 -1.57 8.24
C TYR A 505 -31.51 -2.68 7.33
N ARG A 506 -30.64 -3.32 6.53
CA ARG A 506 -30.97 -4.47 5.67
C ARG A 506 -30.82 -5.82 6.39
N CYS A 507 -30.27 -5.82 7.60
CA CYS A 507 -30.10 -7.00 8.42
C CYS A 507 -31.28 -7.19 9.38
N SER A 508 -31.49 -8.45 9.80
CA SER A 508 -32.58 -8.83 10.72
C SER A 508 -32.11 -9.05 12.16
N ASP A 509 -30.84 -8.82 12.46
CA ASP A 509 -30.30 -9.04 13.81
C ASP A 509 -30.89 -8.03 14.79
N THR A 510 -31.23 -8.50 15.99
CA THR A 510 -31.89 -7.66 17.00
C THR A 510 -30.94 -6.53 17.45
N PRO A 511 -31.40 -5.26 17.46
CA PRO A 511 -30.62 -4.15 17.99
C PRO A 511 -30.43 -4.30 19.51
N ILE A 512 -29.50 -3.54 20.08
CA ILE A 512 -29.29 -3.50 21.52
C ILE A 512 -30.36 -2.62 22.16
N MET A 513 -31.26 -3.27 22.90
CA MET A 513 -32.37 -2.69 23.65
C MET A 513 -31.97 -2.56 25.11
N ASP A 514 -31.63 -1.34 25.52
CA ASP A 514 -30.99 -1.04 26.80
C ASP A 514 -31.85 -0.24 27.78
N ASP A 515 -33.13 -0.03 27.46
CA ASP A 515 -34.11 0.46 28.42
C ASP A 515 -34.70 -0.73 29.20
N PRO A 516 -34.45 -0.84 30.52
CA PRO A 516 -34.94 -1.95 31.33
C PRO A 516 -36.48 -2.00 31.47
N HIS A 517 -37.20 -0.95 31.03
CA HIS A 517 -38.66 -0.93 31.04
C HIS A 517 -39.29 -1.57 29.79
N PHE A 518 -38.51 -1.83 28.74
CA PHE A 518 -39.00 -2.53 27.55
C PHE A 518 -39.01 -4.04 27.77
N GLN A 519 -40.06 -4.69 27.25
CA GLN A 519 -40.18 -6.15 27.29
C GLN A 519 -39.04 -6.85 26.56
N ASP A 520 -38.47 -6.19 25.55
CA ASP A 520 -37.41 -6.71 24.69
C ASP A 520 -35.99 -6.32 25.13
N TYR A 521 -35.78 -5.92 26.40
CA TYR A 521 -34.44 -5.66 26.94
C TYR A 521 -33.51 -6.87 26.75
N ASN A 522 -32.35 -6.65 26.14
CA ASN A 522 -31.48 -7.75 25.71
C ASN A 522 -29.98 -7.56 25.99
N VAL A 523 -29.57 -6.50 26.71
CA VAL A 523 -28.15 -6.16 26.91
C VAL A 523 -27.32 -7.32 27.46
N ASP A 524 -27.80 -8.01 28.50
CA ASP A 524 -27.04 -9.08 29.16
C ASP A 524 -26.78 -10.27 28.23
N GLU A 525 -27.74 -10.58 27.35
CA GLU A 525 -27.57 -11.61 26.33
C GLU A 525 -26.58 -11.17 25.26
N ARG A 526 -26.79 -9.99 24.66
CA ARG A 526 -25.95 -9.46 23.58
C ARG A 526 -24.48 -9.33 24.02
N VAL A 527 -24.24 -8.86 25.24
CA VAL A 527 -22.88 -8.72 25.80
C VAL A 527 -22.20 -10.07 26.00
N ARG A 528 -22.91 -11.06 26.56
CA ARG A 528 -22.36 -12.40 26.77
C ARG A 528 -22.01 -13.07 25.44
N THR A 529 -22.91 -12.99 24.47
CA THR A 529 -22.71 -13.53 23.12
C THR A 529 -21.50 -12.87 22.46
N PHE A 530 -21.37 -11.54 22.54
CA PHE A 530 -20.24 -10.83 21.94
C PHE A 530 -18.89 -11.22 22.57
N ILE A 531 -18.83 -11.34 23.90
CA ILE A 531 -17.61 -11.77 24.60
C ILE A 531 -17.22 -13.20 24.15
N GLN A 532 -18.18 -14.10 23.99
CA GLN A 532 -17.91 -15.44 23.47
C GLN A 532 -17.38 -15.40 22.03
N THR A 533 -18.06 -14.69 21.13
CA THR A 533 -17.63 -14.50 19.73
C THR A 533 -16.20 -13.96 19.65
N ALA A 534 -15.85 -13.02 20.53
CA ALA A 534 -14.50 -12.49 20.58
C ALA A 534 -13.43 -13.50 20.98
N HIS A 535 -13.75 -14.38 21.94
CA HIS A 535 -12.85 -15.46 22.29
C HIS A 535 -12.69 -16.47 21.15
N ASP A 536 -13.78 -16.75 20.43
CA ASP A 536 -13.78 -17.69 19.30
C ASP A 536 -12.93 -17.14 18.13
N GLU A 537 -13.10 -15.87 17.77
CA GLU A 537 -12.29 -15.22 16.72
C GLU A 537 -10.81 -15.06 17.13
N ALA A 538 -10.52 -14.92 18.42
CA ALA A 538 -9.14 -14.78 18.91
C ALA A 538 -8.31 -16.07 18.83
N VAL A 539 -8.93 -17.24 18.64
CA VAL A 539 -8.25 -18.54 18.67
C VAL A 539 -7.11 -18.62 17.64
N GLY A 540 -7.33 -18.12 16.43
CA GLY A 540 -6.40 -18.16 15.30
C GLY A 540 -5.28 -17.12 15.33
N TYR A 541 -5.24 -16.27 16.37
CA TYR A 541 -4.33 -15.14 16.49
C TYR A 541 -3.36 -15.33 17.65
N THR A 542 -2.23 -14.64 17.56
CA THR A 542 -1.11 -14.86 18.49
C THR A 542 -0.93 -13.74 19.51
N THR A 543 -1.66 -12.63 19.36
CA THR A 543 -1.61 -11.48 20.25
C THR A 543 -2.94 -11.30 20.98
N ASN A 544 -2.99 -10.31 21.88
CA ASN A 544 -4.21 -9.86 22.54
C ASN A 544 -4.89 -8.70 21.77
N HIS A 545 -4.58 -8.50 20.49
CA HIS A 545 -5.25 -7.57 19.62
C HIS A 545 -5.97 -8.35 18.53
N ILE A 546 -7.27 -8.14 18.35
CA ILE A 546 -8.07 -8.78 17.31
C ILE A 546 -8.78 -7.70 16.50
N ILE A 547 -8.68 -7.79 15.18
CA ILE A 547 -9.45 -6.98 14.24
C ILE A 547 -10.81 -7.63 14.00
N MET A 548 -11.89 -6.89 14.23
CA MET A 548 -13.26 -7.27 13.90
C MET A 548 -13.82 -6.28 12.90
N THR A 549 -14.31 -6.80 11.78
CA THR A 549 -14.99 -6.00 10.77
C THR A 549 -16.45 -5.87 11.14
N PHE A 550 -17.01 -4.66 11.05
CA PHE A 550 -18.43 -4.39 11.22
C PHE A 550 -18.91 -3.67 9.96
N GLY A 551 -19.26 -4.47 8.97
CA GLY A 551 -19.69 -4.01 7.67
C GLY A 551 -20.07 -5.19 6.79
N GLY A 552 -20.14 -4.90 5.49
CA GLY A 552 -20.48 -5.84 4.44
C GLY A 552 -20.89 -5.07 3.19
N ASP A 553 -21.32 -5.81 2.17
CA ASP A 553 -21.64 -5.24 0.86
C ASP A 553 -22.70 -4.14 0.97
N PHE A 554 -22.31 -2.92 0.60
CA PHE A 554 -23.14 -1.71 0.61
C PHE A 554 -23.82 -1.36 1.96
N GLN A 555 -23.29 -1.82 3.09
CA GLN A 555 -23.80 -1.45 4.41
C GLN A 555 -23.54 0.03 4.75
N TYR A 556 -24.14 0.51 5.84
CA TYR A 556 -24.10 1.91 6.29
C TYR A 556 -24.85 2.89 5.39
N GLY A 557 -25.83 2.43 4.59
CA GLY A 557 -26.75 3.34 3.88
C GLY A 557 -27.53 4.24 4.86
N ASN A 558 -27.79 3.73 6.08
CA ASN A 558 -28.16 4.52 7.25
C ASN A 558 -27.14 4.27 8.37
N ALA A 559 -26.01 4.98 8.34
CA ALA A 559 -24.91 4.75 9.28
C ALA A 559 -25.29 4.92 10.76
N ASN A 560 -26.33 5.70 11.08
CA ASN A 560 -26.76 5.92 12.46
C ASN A 560 -27.19 4.63 13.16
N GLU A 561 -27.86 3.70 12.45
CA GLU A 561 -28.26 2.42 13.04
C GLU A 561 -27.07 1.57 13.46
N GLY A 562 -26.06 1.46 12.59
CA GLY A 562 -24.82 0.75 12.86
C GLY A 562 -24.06 1.36 14.04
N PHE A 563 -23.75 2.66 13.94
CA PHE A 563 -22.98 3.35 14.96
C PHE A 563 -23.68 3.40 16.32
N LYS A 564 -25.01 3.59 16.38
CA LYS A 564 -25.74 3.60 17.65
C LYS A 564 -25.67 2.26 18.37
N ASN A 565 -25.76 1.14 17.65
CA ASN A 565 -25.63 -0.19 18.25
C ASN A 565 -24.19 -0.48 18.66
N LEU A 566 -23.20 -0.07 17.87
CA LEU A 566 -21.78 -0.18 18.22
C LEU A 566 -21.43 0.62 19.47
N ASP A 567 -21.93 1.86 19.59
CA ASP A 567 -21.75 2.71 20.78
C ASP A 567 -22.29 2.02 22.04
N LYS A 568 -23.49 1.41 21.96
CA LYS A 568 -24.07 0.63 23.07
C LYS A 568 -23.28 -0.65 23.36
N LEU A 569 -22.89 -1.40 22.33
CA LEU A 569 -22.14 -2.64 22.48
C LEU A 569 -20.84 -2.40 23.25
N MET A 570 -20.04 -1.42 22.82
CA MET A 570 -18.78 -1.08 23.49
C MET A 570 -19.02 -0.62 24.92
N LYS A 571 -20.02 0.24 25.16
CA LYS A 571 -20.38 0.71 26.51
C LYS A 571 -20.63 -0.46 27.47
N TYR A 572 -21.49 -1.40 27.08
CA TYR A 572 -21.90 -2.49 27.97
C TYR A 572 -20.88 -3.63 28.05
N VAL A 573 -20.15 -3.95 26.97
CA VAL A 573 -19.08 -4.94 27.00
C VAL A 573 -17.90 -4.45 27.87
N ASN A 574 -17.48 -3.20 27.70
CA ASN A 574 -16.39 -2.64 28.51
C ASN A 574 -16.78 -2.49 29.98
N ALA A 575 -18.06 -2.26 30.29
CA ALA A 575 -18.54 -2.25 31.67
C ALA A 575 -18.34 -3.61 32.37
N GLN A 576 -18.36 -4.74 31.65
CA GLN A 576 -18.12 -6.07 32.24
C GLN A 576 -16.69 -6.27 32.75
N GLN A 577 -15.76 -5.35 32.47
CA GLN A 577 -14.43 -5.39 33.05
C GLN A 577 -14.43 -5.25 34.56
N THR A 578 -15.41 -4.52 35.14
CA THR A 578 -15.59 -4.48 36.60
C THR A 578 -16.02 -5.82 37.17
N ASN A 579 -16.62 -6.67 36.33
CA ASN A 579 -17.09 -8.01 36.66
C ASN A 579 -16.09 -9.11 36.27
N GLY A 580 -14.84 -8.72 35.93
CA GLY A 580 -13.75 -9.66 35.64
C GLY A 580 -13.60 -10.04 34.17
N SER A 581 -14.40 -9.47 33.25
CA SER A 581 -14.14 -9.63 31.81
C SER A 581 -12.78 -9.06 31.44
N ASN A 582 -12.03 -9.79 30.61
CA ASN A 582 -10.75 -9.33 30.08
C ASN A 582 -10.90 -8.70 28.69
N VAL A 583 -12.13 -8.53 28.18
CA VAL A 583 -12.37 -7.93 26.86
C VAL A 583 -12.44 -6.40 26.94
N ASN A 584 -11.78 -5.73 26.00
CA ASN A 584 -11.91 -4.29 25.74
C ASN A 584 -12.31 -4.08 24.28
N VAL A 585 -13.24 -3.18 24.00
CA VAL A 585 -13.76 -2.91 22.66
C VAL A 585 -13.71 -1.41 22.38
N PHE A 586 -13.20 -1.03 21.22
CA PHE A 586 -13.19 0.38 20.78
C PHE A 586 -13.17 0.47 19.24
N TYR A 587 -13.62 1.60 18.71
CA TYR A 587 -13.45 1.93 17.29
C TYR A 587 -11.96 2.08 16.94
N SER A 588 -11.55 1.52 15.82
CA SER A 588 -10.19 1.65 15.33
C SER A 588 -10.17 1.57 13.80
N THR A 589 -8.96 1.51 13.25
CA THR A 589 -8.70 1.29 11.82
C THR A 589 -7.65 0.18 11.65
N PRO A 590 -7.49 -0.38 10.44
CA PRO A 590 -6.45 -1.37 10.16
C PRO A 590 -5.02 -0.84 10.36
N SER A 591 -4.77 0.45 10.10
CA SER A 591 -3.47 1.08 10.39
C SER A 591 -3.17 1.06 11.89
N CYS A 592 -4.16 1.42 12.73
CA CYS A 592 -4.01 1.35 14.19
C CYS A 592 -3.84 -0.08 14.70
N TYR A 593 -4.58 -1.04 14.13
CA TYR A 593 -4.43 -2.46 14.45
C TYR A 593 -3.02 -2.95 14.16
N LEU A 594 -2.54 -2.73 12.93
CA LEU A 594 -1.22 -3.19 12.52
C LEU A 594 -0.11 -2.54 13.35
N TYR A 595 -0.25 -1.23 13.65
CA TYR A 595 0.69 -0.55 14.53
C TYR A 595 0.73 -1.20 15.92
N ALA A 596 -0.42 -1.55 16.50
CA ALA A 596 -0.47 -2.24 17.79
C ALA A 596 0.26 -3.60 17.75
N LEU A 597 0.08 -4.38 16.68
CA LEU A 597 0.82 -5.64 16.49
C LEU A 597 2.34 -5.43 16.41
N ASN A 598 2.77 -4.37 15.72
CA ASN A 598 4.18 -4.02 15.60
C ASN A 598 4.82 -3.72 16.97
N GLN A 599 4.06 -3.10 17.89
CA GLN A 599 4.52 -2.78 19.24
C GLN A 599 4.67 -3.99 20.18
N VAL A 600 4.23 -5.18 19.77
CA VAL A 600 4.36 -6.42 20.56
C VAL A 600 5.81 -6.94 20.56
N ASP A 601 6.69 -6.42 19.68
CA ASP A 601 8.12 -6.77 19.54
C ASP A 601 8.36 -8.29 19.54
N ARG A 602 7.73 -8.95 18.58
CA ARG A 602 7.76 -10.42 18.41
C ARG A 602 8.16 -10.84 17.01
N ALA A 603 8.59 -12.09 16.90
CA ALA A 603 8.75 -12.75 15.62
C ALA A 603 7.40 -13.27 15.07
N TRP A 604 7.24 -13.17 13.76
CA TRP A 604 6.06 -13.59 13.00
C TRP A 604 6.40 -14.75 12.05
N PRO A 605 5.46 -15.66 11.78
CA PRO A 605 5.65 -16.68 10.74
C PRO A 605 5.82 -16.01 9.37
N SER A 606 6.39 -16.72 8.40
CA SER A 606 6.57 -16.19 7.05
C SER A 606 5.98 -17.11 5.98
N LYS A 607 5.61 -16.51 4.84
CA LYS A 607 5.07 -17.18 3.65
C LYS A 607 5.81 -16.67 2.40
N THR A 608 5.96 -17.49 1.36
CA THR A 608 6.69 -17.15 0.12
C THR A 608 5.93 -17.45 -1.18
N ASP A 609 4.93 -18.33 -1.12
CA ASP A 609 4.00 -18.65 -2.22
C ASP A 609 2.81 -17.69 -2.25
N ASP A 610 1.82 -17.92 -3.13
CA ASP A 610 0.57 -17.16 -3.21
C ASP A 610 -0.60 -17.84 -2.48
N PHE A 611 -1.80 -17.24 -2.58
CA PHE A 611 -3.06 -17.78 -2.06
C PHE A 611 -3.97 -18.25 -3.20
N PHE A 612 -3.37 -18.80 -4.27
CA PHE A 612 -4.10 -19.41 -5.38
C PHE A 612 -3.90 -20.93 -5.44
N PRO A 613 -4.88 -21.66 -6.00
CA PRO A 613 -6.25 -21.21 -6.23
C PRO A 613 -7.03 -21.09 -4.91
N TYR A 614 -8.07 -20.25 -4.90
CA TYR A 614 -9.00 -20.14 -3.77
C TYR A 614 -10.13 -21.17 -3.89
N ALA A 615 -10.42 -21.87 -2.79
CA ALA A 615 -11.63 -22.67 -2.64
C ALA A 615 -12.39 -22.31 -1.36
N SER A 616 -13.70 -22.07 -1.50
CA SER A 616 -14.58 -21.79 -0.35
C SER A 616 -15.06 -23.06 0.37
N ASN A 617 -15.02 -24.21 -0.32
CA ASN A 617 -15.42 -25.52 0.16
C ASN A 617 -14.81 -26.61 -0.77
N PRO A 618 -14.91 -27.92 -0.44
CA PRO A 618 -14.27 -29.00 -1.20
C PRO A 618 -14.56 -29.05 -2.71
N HIS A 619 -15.72 -28.58 -3.14
CA HIS A 619 -16.19 -28.61 -4.54
C HIS A 619 -16.34 -27.20 -5.14
N GLY A 620 -15.89 -26.18 -4.42
CA GLY A 620 -16.05 -24.78 -4.77
C GLY A 620 -14.71 -24.11 -5.04
N PHE A 621 -13.99 -24.57 -6.06
CA PHE A 621 -12.76 -23.92 -6.56
C PHE A 621 -13.11 -22.76 -7.50
N TRP A 622 -12.68 -21.56 -7.12
CA TRP A 622 -12.92 -20.33 -7.85
C TRP A 622 -11.84 -20.18 -8.92
N THR A 623 -11.82 -21.09 -9.89
CA THR A 623 -10.84 -21.08 -10.99
C THR A 623 -11.47 -20.90 -12.36
N GLY A 624 -12.80 -20.82 -12.42
CA GLY A 624 -13.55 -20.53 -13.65
C GLY A 624 -13.42 -19.08 -14.10
N TYR A 625 -13.38 -18.15 -13.15
CA TYR A 625 -13.26 -16.71 -13.44
C TYR A 625 -11.92 -16.31 -14.07
N PHE A 626 -10.91 -17.18 -14.00
CA PHE A 626 -9.66 -16.97 -14.73
C PHE A 626 -9.90 -16.87 -16.25
N THR A 627 -10.99 -17.46 -16.78
CA THR A 627 -11.36 -17.40 -18.20
C THR A 627 -12.73 -16.75 -18.47
N SER A 628 -13.64 -16.66 -17.49
CA SER A 628 -14.98 -16.07 -17.69
C SER A 628 -14.93 -14.72 -18.41
N ARG A 629 -15.80 -14.51 -19.40
CA ARG A 629 -15.82 -13.30 -20.25
C ARG A 629 -14.49 -13.02 -20.96
N ALA A 630 -13.93 -14.04 -21.61
CA ALA A 630 -12.65 -13.97 -22.33
C ALA A 630 -12.56 -12.81 -23.35
N ALA A 631 -13.68 -12.39 -23.95
CA ALA A 631 -13.70 -11.22 -24.83
C ALA A 631 -13.45 -9.90 -24.07
N LEU A 632 -14.05 -9.70 -22.90
CA LEU A 632 -13.85 -8.50 -22.09
C LEU A 632 -12.42 -8.43 -21.55
N LYS A 633 -11.85 -9.57 -21.12
CA LYS A 633 -10.44 -9.67 -20.71
C LYS A 633 -9.48 -9.22 -21.81
N ARG A 634 -9.72 -9.62 -23.06
CA ARG A 634 -8.93 -9.12 -24.20
C ARG A 634 -9.14 -7.64 -24.46
N TYR A 635 -10.38 -7.16 -24.31
CA TYR A 635 -10.69 -5.76 -24.56
C TYR A 635 -10.02 -4.84 -23.53
N GLU A 636 -9.92 -5.27 -22.27
CA GLU A 636 -9.10 -4.59 -21.24
C GLU A 636 -7.63 -4.51 -21.67
N ARG A 637 -7.03 -5.62 -22.11
CA ARG A 637 -5.59 -5.64 -22.49
C ARG A 637 -5.30 -4.73 -23.69
N HIS A 638 -6.20 -4.74 -24.68
CA HIS A 638 -6.11 -3.86 -25.82
C HIS A 638 -6.27 -2.38 -25.43
N SER A 639 -7.22 -2.08 -24.56
CA SER A 639 -7.48 -0.73 -24.05
C SER A 639 -6.32 -0.19 -23.21
N ASN A 640 -5.66 -1.04 -22.40
CA ASN A 640 -4.44 -0.66 -21.67
C ASN A 640 -3.34 -0.23 -22.63
N ASN A 641 -3.05 -1.03 -23.67
CA ASN A 641 -2.01 -0.69 -24.64
C ASN A 641 -2.30 0.65 -25.35
N ILE A 642 -3.55 0.89 -25.76
CA ILE A 642 -3.99 2.18 -26.31
C ILE A 642 -3.76 3.32 -25.30
N LEU A 643 -4.09 3.12 -24.01
CA LEU A 643 -3.86 4.12 -22.98
C LEU A 643 -2.37 4.45 -22.83
N GLN A 644 -1.49 3.45 -22.80
CA GLN A 644 -0.04 3.69 -22.68
C GLN A 644 0.50 4.44 -23.91
N ALA A 645 0.13 4.01 -25.13
CA ALA A 645 0.54 4.68 -26.36
C ALA A 645 0.01 6.13 -26.41
N THR A 646 -1.22 6.37 -25.95
CA THR A 646 -1.81 7.71 -25.91
C THR A 646 -1.08 8.62 -24.93
N ARG A 647 -0.73 8.13 -23.74
CA ARG A 647 0.08 8.88 -22.76
C ARG A 647 1.45 9.25 -23.32
N GLN A 648 2.12 8.30 -23.97
CA GLN A 648 3.41 8.53 -24.62
C GLN A 648 3.30 9.59 -25.72
N LEU A 649 2.35 9.44 -26.65
CA LEU A 649 2.12 10.39 -27.75
C LEU A 649 1.78 11.79 -27.22
N ASN A 650 0.91 11.89 -26.21
CA ASN A 650 0.58 13.15 -25.55
C ASN A 650 1.82 13.82 -24.93
N ALA A 651 2.67 13.04 -24.26
CA ALA A 651 3.88 13.54 -23.63
C ALA A 651 4.93 13.99 -24.67
N PHE A 652 5.19 13.18 -25.69
CA PHE A 652 6.18 13.48 -26.73
C PHE A 652 5.77 14.61 -27.67
N ALA A 653 4.47 14.82 -27.87
CA ALA A 653 3.94 15.97 -28.60
C ALA A 653 3.73 17.21 -27.71
N ASP A 654 4.07 17.14 -26.41
CA ASP A 654 3.95 18.22 -25.43
C ASP A 654 2.56 18.89 -25.51
N LEU A 655 1.51 18.07 -25.40
CA LEU A 655 0.12 18.52 -25.56
C LEU A 655 -0.52 18.93 -24.23
N ASN A 656 -0.09 18.33 -23.12
CA ASN A 656 -0.67 18.55 -21.79
C ASN A 656 -2.20 18.28 -21.74
N LEU A 657 -2.70 17.25 -22.43
CA LEU A 657 -4.13 16.89 -22.50
C LEU A 657 -4.52 15.80 -21.50
N ARG A 658 -3.97 15.89 -20.30
CA ARG A 658 -4.16 14.88 -19.26
C ARG A 658 -5.63 14.70 -18.87
N ASP A 659 -6.40 15.79 -18.80
CA ASP A 659 -7.83 15.77 -18.51
C ASP A 659 -8.64 14.99 -19.55
N SER A 660 -8.22 15.00 -20.82
CA SER A 660 -8.87 14.19 -21.86
C SER A 660 -8.55 12.70 -21.68
N ILE A 661 -7.29 12.37 -21.38
CA ILE A 661 -6.82 10.99 -21.13
C ILE A 661 -7.46 10.39 -19.87
N PHE A 662 -7.90 11.23 -18.92
CA PHE A 662 -8.59 10.78 -17.71
C PHE A 662 -9.80 9.90 -18.01
N THR A 663 -10.54 10.14 -19.11
CA THR A 663 -11.71 9.31 -19.48
C THR A 663 -11.36 7.84 -19.65
N LEU A 664 -10.30 7.52 -20.40
CA LEU A 664 -9.84 6.15 -20.56
C LEU A 664 -9.13 5.64 -19.30
N SER A 665 -8.45 6.51 -18.56
CA SER A 665 -7.81 6.13 -17.28
C SER A 665 -8.84 5.71 -16.22
N GLU A 666 -9.97 6.41 -16.13
CA GLU A 666 -11.10 6.08 -15.25
C GLU A 666 -11.74 4.76 -15.65
N ALA A 667 -12.03 4.57 -16.95
CA ALA A 667 -12.59 3.33 -17.47
C ALA A 667 -11.66 2.13 -17.22
N MET A 668 -10.36 2.28 -17.47
CA MET A 668 -9.36 1.27 -17.18
C MET A 668 -9.23 0.98 -15.69
N GLY A 669 -9.30 2.00 -14.83
CA GLY A 669 -9.31 1.85 -13.38
C GLY A 669 -10.50 1.04 -12.90
N VAL A 670 -11.71 1.31 -13.41
CA VAL A 670 -12.92 0.53 -13.11
C VAL A 670 -12.82 -0.90 -13.64
N ALA A 671 -12.25 -1.10 -14.82
CA ALA A 671 -12.10 -2.43 -15.42
C ALA A 671 -11.23 -3.39 -14.59
N GLN A 672 -10.39 -2.89 -13.68
CA GLN A 672 -9.59 -3.74 -12.80
C GLN A 672 -10.37 -4.34 -11.64
N HIS A 673 -11.60 -3.87 -11.38
CA HIS A 673 -12.42 -4.33 -10.26
C HIS A 673 -12.56 -5.87 -10.24
N HIS A 674 -12.66 -6.44 -9.03
CA HIS A 674 -12.75 -7.89 -8.83
C HIS A 674 -14.03 -8.54 -9.38
N ASP A 675 -14.99 -7.75 -9.86
CA ASP A 675 -16.13 -8.16 -10.72
C ASP A 675 -16.17 -7.36 -12.03
N ALA A 676 -15.03 -7.18 -12.69
CA ALA A 676 -14.95 -6.59 -14.01
C ALA A 676 -14.08 -7.47 -14.91
N VAL A 677 -12.75 -7.30 -14.85
CA VAL A 677 -11.83 -8.14 -15.62
C VAL A 677 -11.91 -9.62 -15.21
N SER A 678 -12.36 -9.94 -14.00
CA SER A 678 -12.66 -11.31 -13.55
C SER A 678 -13.82 -11.95 -14.33
N GLY A 679 -14.73 -11.16 -14.90
CA GLY A 679 -15.89 -11.64 -15.64
C GLY A 679 -17.02 -12.17 -14.77
N THR A 680 -17.10 -11.70 -13.53
CA THR A 680 -18.05 -12.14 -12.49
C THR A 680 -19.15 -11.13 -12.21
N GLU A 681 -19.46 -10.27 -13.17
CA GLU A 681 -20.58 -9.35 -13.15
C GLU A 681 -21.79 -9.88 -13.92
N LYS A 682 -22.96 -9.26 -13.71
CA LYS A 682 -24.15 -9.46 -14.56
C LYS A 682 -23.90 -8.99 -16.00
N GLN A 683 -24.60 -9.58 -16.97
CA GLN A 683 -24.38 -9.27 -18.40
C GLN A 683 -24.55 -7.78 -18.73
N ALA A 684 -25.54 -7.11 -18.13
CA ALA A 684 -25.78 -5.68 -18.36
C ALA A 684 -24.67 -4.77 -17.80
N VAL A 685 -23.87 -5.26 -16.85
CA VAL A 685 -22.71 -4.57 -16.27
C VAL A 685 -21.47 -4.84 -17.14
N ALA A 686 -21.30 -6.06 -17.67
CA ALA A 686 -20.27 -6.36 -18.66
C ALA A 686 -20.36 -5.42 -19.88
N PHE A 687 -21.59 -5.18 -20.37
CA PHE A 687 -21.83 -4.21 -21.44
C PHE A 687 -21.52 -2.76 -21.04
N ASP A 688 -21.71 -2.38 -19.76
CA ASP A 688 -21.33 -1.06 -19.25
C ASP A 688 -19.81 -0.88 -19.29
N TYR A 689 -19.06 -1.87 -18.80
CA TYR A 689 -17.60 -1.83 -18.84
C TYR A 689 -17.07 -1.75 -20.28
N ALA A 690 -17.60 -2.58 -21.19
CA ALA A 690 -17.24 -2.52 -22.60
C ALA A 690 -17.57 -1.16 -23.22
N GLN A 691 -18.72 -0.56 -22.90
CA GLN A 691 -19.09 0.77 -23.37
C GLN A 691 -18.12 1.84 -22.86
N ARG A 692 -17.77 1.83 -21.57
CA ARG A 692 -16.80 2.79 -20.98
C ARG A 692 -15.43 2.71 -21.65
N LEU A 693 -14.93 1.49 -21.89
CA LEU A 693 -13.67 1.28 -22.60
C LEU A 693 -13.75 1.83 -24.03
N SER A 694 -14.87 1.59 -24.73
CA SER A 694 -15.10 2.11 -26.08
C SER A 694 -15.11 3.64 -26.13
N ASP A 695 -15.86 4.28 -25.23
CA ASP A 695 -15.94 5.73 -25.11
C ASP A 695 -14.56 6.34 -24.78
N GLY A 696 -13.81 5.70 -23.87
CA GLY A 696 -12.45 6.09 -23.52
C GLY A 696 -11.48 5.99 -24.70
N ILE A 697 -11.55 4.92 -25.50
CA ILE A 697 -10.74 4.75 -26.72
C ILE A 697 -11.07 5.85 -27.74
N ALA A 698 -12.33 6.21 -27.92
CA ALA A 698 -12.71 7.29 -28.83
C ALA A 698 -12.08 8.65 -28.43
N VAL A 699 -12.03 8.95 -27.13
CA VAL A 699 -11.35 10.15 -26.62
C VAL A 699 -9.83 10.03 -26.81
N ALA A 700 -9.25 8.86 -26.56
CA ALA A 700 -7.83 8.60 -26.75
C ALA A 700 -7.41 8.78 -28.22
N GLU A 701 -8.23 8.34 -29.18
CA GLU A 701 -8.03 8.57 -30.62
C GLU A 701 -7.94 10.06 -30.96
N ASN A 702 -8.77 10.91 -30.35
CA ASN A 702 -8.67 12.36 -30.54
C ASN A 702 -7.36 12.94 -29.99
N VAL A 703 -6.86 12.43 -28.86
CA VAL A 703 -5.56 12.85 -28.31
C VAL A 703 -4.41 12.40 -29.22
N MET A 704 -4.45 11.16 -29.72
CA MET A 704 -3.49 10.66 -30.70
C MET A 704 -3.48 11.50 -31.99
N ASN A 705 -4.66 11.91 -32.47
CA ASN A 705 -4.78 12.82 -33.62
C ASN A 705 -4.09 14.17 -33.39
N GLN A 706 -4.28 14.77 -32.22
CA GLN A 706 -3.60 16.02 -31.86
C GLN A 706 -2.08 15.84 -31.75
N ALA A 707 -1.61 14.68 -31.30
CA ALA A 707 -0.18 14.35 -31.28
C ALA A 707 0.36 14.24 -32.71
N TYR A 708 -0.30 13.49 -33.59
CA TYR A 708 0.10 13.37 -34.99
C TYR A 708 0.04 14.70 -35.75
N ALA A 709 -0.92 15.58 -35.43
CA ALA A 709 -0.99 16.94 -35.98
C ALA A 709 0.25 17.79 -35.66
N LYS A 710 0.98 17.48 -34.58
CA LYS A 710 2.28 18.11 -34.27
C LYS A 710 3.48 17.33 -34.80
N LEU A 711 3.43 16.00 -34.75
CA LEU A 711 4.60 15.15 -35.02
C LEU A 711 4.80 14.84 -36.52
N LEU A 712 3.72 14.77 -37.31
CA LEU A 712 3.80 14.47 -38.75
C LEU A 712 4.29 15.66 -39.59
N PRO A 713 3.80 16.90 -39.45
CA PRO A 713 4.26 18.02 -40.28
C PRO A 713 5.78 18.19 -40.26
N LYS A 714 6.40 18.40 -41.43
CA LYS A 714 7.85 18.66 -41.50
C LYS A 714 8.24 20.01 -40.92
N ASP A 715 7.37 21.00 -41.11
CA ASP A 715 7.52 22.37 -40.66
C ASP A 715 6.14 23.01 -40.40
N SER A 716 6.13 24.27 -39.97
CA SER A 716 4.92 25.02 -39.68
C SER A 716 4.14 25.46 -40.93
N GLN A 717 4.67 25.27 -42.13
CA GLN A 717 4.00 25.62 -43.39
C GLN A 717 3.27 24.43 -44.02
N SER A 718 3.63 23.22 -43.59
CA SER A 718 2.99 21.98 -44.01
C SER A 718 1.50 22.01 -43.66
N PRO A 719 0.60 21.55 -44.56
CA PRO A 719 -0.83 21.50 -44.27
C PRO A 719 -1.11 20.59 -43.05
N PRO A 720 -2.22 20.80 -42.32
CA PRO A 720 -2.63 19.88 -41.27
C PRO A 720 -2.84 18.47 -41.85
N PRO A 721 -2.30 17.41 -41.21
CA PRO A 721 -2.54 16.05 -41.66
C PRO A 721 -4.02 15.69 -41.53
N ALA A 722 -4.48 14.79 -42.39
CA ALA A 722 -5.80 14.20 -42.25
C ALA A 722 -5.90 13.42 -40.93
N SER A 723 -7.12 13.37 -40.38
CA SER A 723 -7.38 12.66 -39.12
C SER A 723 -7.09 11.17 -39.27
N GLN A 724 -6.31 10.67 -38.33
CA GLN A 724 -6.07 9.25 -38.15
C GLN A 724 -7.20 8.59 -37.35
N PHE A 725 -7.48 7.32 -37.61
CA PHE A 725 -8.48 6.53 -36.90
C PHE A 725 -8.01 5.08 -36.68
N LEU A 726 -8.56 4.42 -35.67
CA LEU A 726 -8.29 3.03 -35.33
C LEU A 726 -9.29 2.08 -36.01
N CYS A 727 -8.81 0.94 -36.51
CA CYS A 727 -9.67 -0.14 -36.99
C CYS A 727 -9.92 -1.16 -35.87
N GLN A 728 -10.91 -0.91 -35.02
CA GLN A 728 -11.22 -1.73 -33.83
C GLN A 728 -11.68 -3.17 -34.15
N LEU A 729 -12.07 -3.46 -35.39
CA LEU A 729 -12.53 -4.78 -35.85
C LEU A 729 -11.52 -5.50 -36.75
N SER A 730 -10.23 -5.13 -36.64
CA SER A 730 -9.15 -5.74 -37.42
C SER A 730 -8.95 -7.23 -37.11
N ASN A 731 -9.31 -7.68 -35.90
CA ASN A 731 -9.25 -9.10 -35.49
C ASN A 731 -10.21 -10.00 -36.27
N ILE A 732 -11.29 -9.47 -36.84
CA ILE A 732 -12.21 -10.19 -37.74
C ILE A 732 -11.96 -9.80 -39.21
N SER A 733 -10.75 -9.32 -39.50
CA SER A 733 -10.32 -8.84 -40.82
C SER A 733 -11.30 -7.82 -41.42
N GLN A 734 -11.74 -6.85 -40.62
CA GLN A 734 -12.66 -5.79 -41.03
C GLN A 734 -12.12 -4.40 -40.69
N CYS A 735 -11.91 -3.58 -41.72
CA CYS A 735 -11.79 -2.13 -41.56
C CYS A 735 -12.47 -1.41 -42.73
N LEU A 736 -13.73 -1.01 -42.53
CA LEU A 736 -14.61 -0.54 -43.60
C LEU A 736 -14.16 0.82 -44.18
N GLN A 737 -13.49 1.65 -43.39
CA GLN A 737 -13.08 2.99 -43.78
C GLN A 737 -11.99 2.98 -44.87
N VAL A 738 -11.08 2.00 -44.84
CA VAL A 738 -9.99 1.86 -45.83
C VAL A 738 -10.32 0.90 -46.96
N ASP A 739 -11.41 0.14 -46.82
CA ASP A 739 -11.76 -0.91 -47.77
C ASP A 739 -12.15 -0.33 -49.14
N GLY A 740 -11.26 -0.46 -50.12
CA GLY A 740 -11.44 -0.02 -51.51
C GLY A 740 -11.27 1.48 -51.75
N GLN A 741 -10.47 2.14 -50.91
CA GLN A 741 -10.00 3.51 -51.14
C GLN A 741 -8.84 3.53 -52.14
N ASP A 742 -8.74 4.55 -52.99
CA ASP A 742 -7.62 4.62 -53.95
C ASP A 742 -6.27 4.81 -53.26
N ARG A 743 -6.26 5.60 -52.18
CA ARG A 743 -5.07 6.00 -51.44
C ARG A 743 -5.36 6.15 -49.95
N PHE A 744 -4.46 5.66 -49.12
CA PHE A 744 -4.51 5.86 -47.67
C PHE A 744 -3.10 5.68 -47.07
N THR A 745 -2.95 6.04 -45.80
CA THR A 745 -1.72 5.78 -45.05
C THR A 745 -2.00 4.96 -43.80
N LEU A 746 -1.02 4.14 -43.43
CA LEU A 746 -1.01 3.35 -42.21
C LEU A 746 0.18 3.80 -41.35
N THR A 747 -0.09 4.39 -40.20
CA THR A 747 0.93 4.79 -39.21
C THR A 747 0.99 3.75 -38.10
N LEU A 748 2.20 3.29 -37.78
CA LEU A 748 2.45 2.33 -36.72
C LEU A 748 3.25 2.98 -35.61
N TRP A 749 2.65 3.18 -34.45
CA TRP A 749 3.36 3.63 -33.24
C TRP A 749 3.90 2.41 -32.47
N ASN A 750 5.21 2.37 -32.24
CA ASN A 750 5.85 1.39 -31.38
C ASN A 750 6.03 1.96 -29.96
N PRO A 751 5.27 1.47 -28.97
CA PRO A 751 5.35 1.97 -27.59
C PRO A 751 6.55 1.43 -26.80
N THR A 752 7.38 0.57 -27.39
CA THR A 752 8.52 -0.06 -26.72
C THR A 752 9.83 0.68 -26.98
N ILE A 753 10.80 0.55 -26.06
CA ILE A 753 12.13 1.19 -26.16
C ILE A 753 13.11 0.45 -27.09
N HIS A 754 12.65 -0.55 -27.80
CA HIS A 754 13.44 -1.29 -28.78
C HIS A 754 12.79 -1.19 -30.15
N PRO A 755 13.58 -1.18 -31.23
CA PRO A 755 13.03 -1.32 -32.57
C PRO A 755 12.26 -2.64 -32.69
N VAL A 756 11.13 -2.58 -33.39
CA VAL A 756 10.27 -3.74 -33.60
C VAL A 756 10.14 -3.98 -35.10
N MET A 757 10.37 -5.22 -35.50
CA MET A 757 9.96 -5.73 -36.81
C MET A 757 8.68 -6.52 -36.60
N GLN A 758 7.62 -6.21 -37.34
CA GLN A 758 6.36 -6.95 -37.26
C GLN A 758 5.69 -7.05 -38.63
N HIS A 759 4.85 -8.06 -38.78
CA HIS A 759 4.02 -8.20 -39.97
C HIS A 759 2.68 -7.52 -39.76
N ALA A 760 2.41 -6.48 -40.56
CA ALA A 760 1.12 -5.81 -40.56
C ALA A 760 0.17 -6.55 -41.49
N ARG A 761 -1.06 -6.81 -41.02
CA ARG A 761 -2.15 -7.41 -41.81
C ARG A 761 -3.23 -6.35 -42.04
N VAL A 762 -3.54 -6.06 -43.30
CA VAL A 762 -4.52 -5.03 -43.68
C VAL A 762 -5.59 -5.64 -44.58
N PRO A 763 -6.86 -5.73 -44.16
CA PRO A 763 -7.93 -6.24 -45.01
C PRO A 763 -8.20 -5.27 -46.17
N VAL A 764 -8.16 -5.77 -47.41
CA VAL A 764 -8.33 -4.95 -48.62
C VAL A 764 -9.07 -5.67 -49.74
N ARG A 765 -9.91 -4.93 -50.49
CA ARG A 765 -10.55 -5.42 -51.73
C ARG A 765 -9.66 -5.37 -52.97
N THR A 766 -8.76 -4.42 -53.05
CA THR A 766 -7.87 -4.17 -54.19
C THR A 766 -6.40 -4.42 -53.79
N ASP A 767 -5.53 -4.58 -54.78
CA ASP A 767 -4.08 -4.70 -54.54
C ASP A 767 -3.44 -3.29 -54.53
N TYR A 768 -2.45 -3.10 -53.67
CA TYR A 768 -1.80 -1.81 -53.44
C TYR A 768 -0.29 -1.89 -53.62
N THR A 769 0.28 -0.82 -54.16
CA THR A 769 1.70 -0.51 -54.03
C THR A 769 1.90 0.13 -52.66
N ILE A 770 2.71 -0.49 -51.81
CA ILE A 770 3.06 0.06 -50.50
C ILE A 770 4.44 0.69 -50.56
N ARG A 771 4.55 1.95 -50.13
CA ARG A 771 5.82 2.65 -49.97
C ARG A 771 6.16 2.79 -48.49
N ASP A 772 7.41 2.54 -48.17
CA ASP A 772 7.96 2.79 -46.83
C ASP A 772 8.29 4.29 -46.62
N PRO A 773 8.74 4.67 -45.42
CA PRO A 773 9.15 6.05 -45.14
C PRO A 773 10.26 6.62 -46.03
N THR A 774 11.05 5.78 -46.71
CA THR A 774 12.11 6.20 -47.65
C THR A 774 11.58 6.43 -49.06
N GLY A 775 10.32 6.05 -49.32
CA GLY A 775 9.67 6.10 -50.63
C GLY A 775 9.91 4.89 -51.50
N GLN A 776 10.64 3.90 -50.97
CA GLN A 776 10.88 2.63 -51.63
C GLN A 776 9.60 1.78 -51.57
N THR A 777 9.24 1.19 -52.70
CA THR A 777 8.19 0.17 -52.73
C THR A 777 8.66 -1.06 -51.97
N ILE A 778 7.90 -1.49 -50.97
CA ILE A 778 8.21 -2.70 -50.20
C ILE A 778 7.46 -3.90 -50.75
N PHE A 779 8.03 -5.07 -50.47
CA PHE A 779 7.36 -6.33 -50.77
C PHE A 779 6.12 -6.49 -49.89
N SER A 780 5.01 -6.87 -50.52
CA SER A 780 3.74 -7.13 -49.87
C SER A 780 3.02 -8.26 -50.59
N GLU A 781 2.34 -9.12 -49.83
CA GLU A 781 1.62 -10.27 -50.37
C GLU A 781 0.13 -10.14 -50.11
N LEU A 782 -0.67 -10.46 -51.13
CA LEU A 782 -2.11 -10.52 -51.01
C LEU A 782 -2.53 -11.93 -50.54
N PHE A 783 -2.77 -12.06 -49.24
CA PHE A 783 -3.04 -13.31 -48.54
C PHE A 783 -4.56 -13.55 -48.40
N PRO A 784 -5.08 -14.77 -48.63
CA PRO A 784 -6.50 -15.06 -48.46
C PRO A 784 -6.91 -15.01 -46.99
N ILE A 785 -8.08 -14.46 -46.69
CA ILE A 785 -8.68 -14.55 -45.36
C ILE A 785 -9.27 -15.96 -45.20
N SER A 786 -9.07 -16.58 -44.04
CA SER A 786 -9.54 -17.94 -43.77
C SER A 786 -11.08 -18.02 -43.77
N GLU A 787 -11.63 -19.14 -44.22
CA GLU A 787 -13.09 -19.38 -44.20
C GLU A 787 -13.68 -19.21 -42.79
N PRO A 788 -13.07 -19.74 -41.70
CA PRO A 788 -13.57 -19.48 -40.35
C PRO A 788 -13.67 -18.00 -39.99
N THR A 789 -12.68 -17.18 -40.39
CA THR A 789 -12.72 -15.72 -40.16
C THR A 789 -13.84 -15.05 -40.94
N LEU A 790 -14.05 -15.45 -42.19
CA LEU A 790 -15.11 -14.88 -43.04
C LEU A 790 -16.51 -15.15 -42.48
N ASN A 791 -16.68 -16.27 -41.77
CA ASN A 791 -17.94 -16.74 -41.22
C ASN A 791 -18.22 -16.25 -39.78
N ILE A 792 -17.35 -15.43 -39.17
CA ILE A 792 -17.57 -14.91 -37.80
C ILE A 792 -18.85 -14.05 -37.77
N PRO A 793 -19.80 -14.33 -36.86
CA PRO A 793 -21.01 -13.53 -36.69
C PRO A 793 -20.72 -12.05 -36.42
N GLY A 794 -21.48 -11.16 -37.06
CA GLY A 794 -21.31 -9.70 -36.95
C GLY A 794 -20.28 -9.10 -37.92
N ARG A 795 -19.50 -9.92 -38.63
CA ARG A 795 -18.66 -9.46 -39.73
C ARG A 795 -19.54 -9.03 -40.91
N THR A 796 -19.37 -7.78 -41.36
CA THR A 796 -20.18 -7.17 -42.45
C THR A 796 -19.36 -6.84 -43.69
N SER A 797 -18.03 -6.90 -43.61
CA SER A 797 -17.15 -6.67 -44.75
C SER A 797 -17.27 -7.78 -45.81
N ILE A 798 -17.25 -7.39 -47.09
CA ILE A 798 -17.20 -8.33 -48.22
C ILE A 798 -15.76 -8.69 -48.63
N THR A 799 -14.75 -8.13 -47.96
CA THR A 799 -13.33 -8.36 -48.23
C THR A 799 -12.96 -9.83 -48.03
N GLN A 800 -12.23 -10.41 -48.99
CA GLN A 800 -11.82 -11.83 -49.01
C GLN A 800 -10.31 -12.02 -48.83
N LYS A 801 -9.53 -10.94 -48.88
CA LYS A 801 -8.06 -10.97 -48.87
C LYS A 801 -7.52 -9.87 -47.96
N GLN A 802 -6.31 -10.05 -47.50
CA GLN A 802 -5.58 -9.09 -46.69
C GLN A 802 -4.16 -8.95 -47.25
N ILE A 803 -3.62 -7.73 -47.23
CA ILE A 803 -2.21 -7.53 -47.53
C ILE A 803 -1.40 -7.78 -46.27
N ILE A 804 -0.31 -8.55 -46.43
CA ILE A 804 0.70 -8.79 -45.41
C ILE A 804 2.00 -8.16 -45.88
N PHE A 805 2.61 -7.34 -45.04
CA PHE A 805 3.92 -6.75 -45.31
C PHE A 805 4.72 -6.59 -44.02
N LYS A 806 6.03 -6.57 -44.15
CA LYS A 806 6.96 -6.43 -43.03
C LYS A 806 7.17 -4.95 -42.72
N ALA A 807 6.72 -4.53 -41.54
CA ALA A 807 6.92 -3.19 -41.01
C ALA A 807 8.13 -3.15 -40.07
N SER A 808 9.01 -2.17 -40.28
CA SER A 808 10.13 -1.86 -39.40
C SER A 808 9.77 -0.61 -38.62
N LEU A 809 9.87 -0.64 -37.29
CA LEU A 809 9.50 0.47 -36.42
C LEU A 809 10.67 0.91 -35.55
N PRO A 810 10.95 2.22 -35.45
CA PRO A 810 11.93 2.73 -34.49
C PRO A 810 11.46 2.51 -33.04
N ALA A 811 12.38 2.60 -32.10
CA ALA A 811 12.08 2.54 -30.66
C ALA A 811 11.35 3.82 -30.20
N LEU A 812 10.25 3.71 -29.46
CA LEU A 812 9.42 4.84 -29.01
C LEU A 812 9.14 5.84 -30.14
N GLY A 813 8.55 5.35 -31.21
CA GLY A 813 8.41 6.12 -32.43
C GLY A 813 7.42 5.52 -33.40
N PHE A 814 7.25 6.16 -34.55
CA PHE A 814 6.38 5.66 -35.60
C PHE A 814 7.06 5.61 -36.96
N ASN A 815 6.54 4.72 -37.81
CA ASN A 815 6.71 4.76 -39.24
C ASN A 815 5.34 4.80 -39.94
N THR A 816 5.27 5.52 -41.05
CA THR A 816 4.08 5.66 -41.89
C THR A 816 4.31 4.98 -43.23
N TYR A 817 3.37 4.12 -43.61
CA TYR A 817 3.36 3.39 -44.87
C TYR A 817 2.25 3.95 -45.76
N TYR A 818 2.60 4.28 -47.01
CA TYR A 818 1.68 4.88 -47.97
C TYR A 818 1.16 3.81 -48.94
N PHE A 819 -0.15 3.73 -49.10
CA PHE A 819 -0.86 2.78 -49.95
C PHE A 819 -1.45 3.50 -51.16
N GLU A 820 -1.24 2.95 -52.35
CA GLU A 820 -1.86 3.41 -53.60
C GLU A 820 -2.23 2.22 -54.47
N THR A 821 -3.46 2.21 -55.00
CA THR A 821 -3.98 1.12 -55.84
C THR A 821 -3.05 0.84 -57.02
N LYS A 822 -2.76 -0.45 -57.28
CA LYS A 822 -1.98 -0.84 -58.46
C LYS A 822 -2.77 -0.61 -59.75
N PRO A 823 -2.17 -0.05 -60.81
CA PRO A 823 -2.80 0.02 -62.13
C PRO A 823 -3.02 -1.39 -62.72
N ASP A 824 -4.19 -1.63 -63.34
CA ASP A 824 -4.56 -2.93 -63.95
C ASP A 824 -3.55 -3.44 -65.00
N SER A 825 -2.69 -2.57 -65.55
CA SER A 825 -1.67 -2.90 -66.55
C SER A 825 -0.37 -3.49 -65.96
N VAL A 826 -0.21 -3.48 -64.63
CA VAL A 826 0.93 -4.13 -63.97
C VAL A 826 0.48 -5.53 -63.56
N THR A 827 0.77 -6.54 -64.39
CA THR A 827 0.62 -7.93 -64.00
C THR A 827 1.38 -8.14 -62.69
N SER A 828 0.63 -8.40 -61.61
CA SER A 828 1.18 -8.86 -60.34
C SER A 828 2.16 -9.98 -60.65
N GLY A 829 3.44 -9.84 -60.28
CA GLY A 829 4.36 -10.97 -60.30
C GLY A 829 3.66 -12.13 -59.63
N GLU A 830 3.54 -13.26 -60.34
CA GLU A 830 2.72 -14.40 -59.94
C GLU A 830 2.80 -14.63 -58.44
N SER A 831 1.65 -14.54 -57.76
CA SER A 831 1.58 -14.76 -56.32
C SER A 831 2.12 -16.17 -56.05
N LYS A 832 3.29 -16.26 -55.40
CA LYS A 832 3.95 -17.53 -55.05
C LYS A 832 3.21 -18.29 -53.94
N ILE A 833 1.95 -17.94 -53.65
CA ILE A 833 1.14 -18.58 -52.64
C ILE A 833 0.80 -19.99 -53.11
N LYS A 834 1.36 -20.98 -52.42
CA LYS A 834 1.02 -22.39 -52.62
C LYS A 834 -0.04 -22.78 -51.59
N ILE A 835 -1.20 -23.22 -52.06
CA ILE A 835 -2.26 -23.78 -51.21
C ILE A 835 -2.25 -25.30 -51.38
N THR A 836 -2.17 -26.03 -50.27
CA THR A 836 -2.30 -27.49 -50.23
C THR A 836 -3.41 -27.89 -49.27
N HIS A 837 -4.12 -28.97 -49.60
CA HIS A 837 -5.22 -29.50 -48.80
C HIS A 837 -4.92 -30.95 -48.41
N ASN A 838 -5.08 -31.28 -47.13
CA ASN A 838 -5.11 -32.64 -46.58
C ASN A 838 -3.91 -33.59 -46.91
N GLU A 839 -2.78 -33.10 -47.45
CA GLU A 839 -1.52 -33.86 -47.62
C GLU A 839 -0.27 -32.96 -47.46
N GLU A 840 0.79 -33.49 -46.84
CA GLU A 840 2.14 -32.90 -46.60
C GLU A 840 2.15 -31.41 -46.18
N CYS A 841 1.56 -31.09 -45.02
CA CYS A 841 1.71 -29.77 -44.42
C CYS A 841 2.94 -29.68 -43.52
N VAL A 842 3.91 -28.90 -43.97
CA VAL A 842 5.10 -28.53 -43.19
C VAL A 842 5.32 -27.04 -43.34
N LEU A 843 5.26 -26.28 -42.24
CA LEU A 843 5.58 -24.86 -42.23
C LEU A 843 7.05 -24.71 -41.81
N GLN A 844 7.83 -23.93 -42.54
CA GLN A 844 9.25 -23.76 -42.20
C GLN A 844 9.77 -22.37 -42.52
N ASN A 845 10.58 -21.83 -41.61
CA ASN A 845 11.41 -20.64 -41.85
C ASN A 845 12.87 -20.98 -41.48
N GLN A 846 13.77 -19.99 -41.39
CA GLN A 846 15.17 -20.21 -41.02
C GLN A 846 15.40 -20.66 -39.56
N ASN A 847 14.43 -20.43 -38.66
CA ASN A 847 14.55 -20.67 -37.22
C ASN A 847 13.78 -21.92 -36.78
N LEU A 848 12.57 -22.10 -37.28
CA LEU A 848 11.60 -23.09 -36.84
C LEU A 848 11.05 -23.90 -38.02
N GLN A 849 10.64 -25.12 -37.71
CA GLN A 849 9.80 -25.96 -38.57
C GLN A 849 8.64 -26.50 -37.72
N VAL A 850 7.45 -26.54 -38.31
CA VAL A 850 6.20 -27.02 -37.69
C VAL A 850 5.61 -28.06 -38.61
N ASP A 851 5.45 -29.28 -38.11
CA ASP A 851 4.90 -30.40 -38.87
C ASP A 851 3.55 -30.84 -38.31
N PHE A 852 2.72 -31.37 -39.19
CA PHE A 852 1.37 -31.84 -38.89
C PHE A 852 1.25 -33.34 -39.20
N ASP A 853 0.44 -34.05 -38.43
CA ASP A 853 0.17 -35.48 -38.66
C ASP A 853 -0.85 -35.69 -39.80
N ASP A 854 -1.06 -36.96 -40.18
CA ASP A 854 -2.01 -37.35 -41.23
C ASP A 854 -3.47 -37.01 -40.85
N GLN A 855 -3.73 -36.79 -39.57
CA GLN A 855 -5.02 -36.36 -39.03
C GLN A 855 -5.17 -34.83 -38.97
N GLY A 856 -4.14 -34.09 -39.35
CA GLY A 856 -4.11 -32.63 -39.42
C GLY A 856 -3.84 -31.91 -38.09
N ASN A 857 -3.40 -32.61 -37.05
CA ASN A 857 -3.03 -32.02 -35.75
C ASN A 857 -1.55 -31.62 -35.75
N LEU A 858 -1.18 -30.70 -34.87
CA LEU A 858 0.23 -30.33 -34.64
C LEU A 858 0.99 -31.56 -34.13
N HIS A 859 2.04 -31.97 -34.86
CA HIS A 859 2.82 -33.17 -34.56
C HIS A 859 4.17 -32.87 -33.93
N GLN A 860 4.93 -31.90 -34.46
CA GLN A 860 6.22 -31.52 -33.89
C GLN A 860 6.58 -30.07 -34.21
N ILE A 861 7.34 -29.46 -33.30
CA ILE A 861 8.02 -28.18 -33.52
C ILE A 861 9.51 -28.42 -33.40
N VAL A 862 10.25 -28.06 -34.45
CA VAL A 862 11.70 -28.19 -34.52
C VAL A 862 12.34 -26.81 -34.49
N ASN A 863 13.12 -26.53 -33.45
CA ASN A 863 14.05 -25.40 -33.41
C ASN A 863 15.30 -25.77 -34.22
N ARG A 864 15.38 -25.22 -35.43
CA ARG A 864 16.42 -25.55 -36.42
C ARG A 864 17.79 -24.99 -36.05
N LYS A 865 17.83 -23.91 -35.26
CA LYS A 865 19.09 -23.30 -34.80
C LYS A 865 19.76 -24.12 -33.70
N GLN A 866 18.97 -24.58 -32.74
CA GLN A 866 19.45 -25.36 -31.60
C GLN A 866 19.42 -26.88 -31.84
N ASN A 867 18.81 -27.32 -32.95
CA ASN A 867 18.55 -28.71 -33.28
C ASN A 867 17.76 -29.44 -32.18
N ILE A 868 16.71 -28.78 -31.68
CA ILE A 868 15.81 -29.27 -30.63
C ILE A 868 14.44 -29.54 -31.25
N THR A 869 13.85 -30.68 -30.90
CA THR A 869 12.50 -31.05 -31.32
C THR A 869 11.65 -31.31 -30.09
N VAL A 870 10.45 -30.74 -30.07
CA VAL A 870 9.38 -31.13 -29.14
C VAL A 870 8.31 -31.84 -29.94
N SER A 871 8.03 -33.09 -29.54
CA SER A 871 7.00 -33.92 -30.18
C SER A 871 5.69 -33.72 -29.45
N PHE A 872 4.62 -33.48 -30.20
CA PHE A 872 3.26 -33.40 -29.69
C PHE A 872 2.61 -34.78 -29.87
N LEU A 873 2.26 -35.39 -28.74
CA LEU A 873 1.45 -36.62 -28.72
C LEU A 873 0.03 -36.32 -29.16
N ASN A 874 -0.46 -35.13 -28.82
CA ASN A 874 -1.74 -34.60 -29.27
C ASN A 874 -1.78 -33.07 -29.08
N GLN A 875 -2.49 -32.38 -29.97
CA GLN A 875 -2.83 -30.97 -29.80
C GLN A 875 -4.22 -30.73 -30.39
N GLY A 876 -5.12 -30.14 -29.60
CA GLY A 876 -6.45 -29.83 -30.08
C GLY A 876 -7.37 -29.23 -29.03
N PHE A 877 -8.63 -29.01 -29.43
CA PHE A 877 -9.67 -28.51 -28.55
C PHE A 877 -10.33 -29.64 -27.77
N TYR A 878 -10.47 -29.41 -26.47
CA TYR A 878 -11.23 -30.26 -25.57
C TYR A 878 -12.24 -29.42 -24.81
N TRP A 879 -13.16 -30.09 -24.11
CA TRP A 879 -14.08 -29.42 -23.23
C TRP A 879 -14.36 -30.24 -21.98
N TYR A 880 -14.62 -29.52 -20.91
CA TYR A 880 -15.20 -30.06 -19.69
C TYR A 880 -16.69 -29.77 -19.65
N GLN A 881 -17.46 -30.79 -19.27
CA GLN A 881 -18.88 -30.61 -18.93
C GLN A 881 -18.97 -29.89 -17.59
N GLY A 882 -19.57 -28.70 -17.57
CA GLY A 882 -19.84 -27.98 -16.33
C GLY A 882 -20.86 -28.73 -15.48
N PHE A 883 -20.58 -28.89 -14.18
CA PHE A 883 -21.48 -29.57 -13.25
C PHE A 883 -22.79 -28.80 -13.09
N ALA A 884 -23.91 -29.45 -13.41
CA ALA A 884 -25.27 -28.91 -13.31
C ALA A 884 -25.81 -29.02 -11.87
N GLY A 885 -25.27 -28.20 -10.98
CA GLY A 885 -25.62 -28.19 -9.56
C GLY A 885 -26.84 -27.33 -9.23
N ASN A 886 -27.54 -27.66 -8.14
CA ASN A 886 -28.59 -26.80 -7.58
C ASN A 886 -28.09 -25.90 -6.43
N ASN A 887 -26.80 -26.03 -6.06
CA ASN A 887 -26.11 -25.29 -5.01
C ASN A 887 -26.76 -25.42 -3.61
N SER A 888 -27.53 -26.48 -3.34
CA SER A 888 -28.17 -26.66 -2.03
C SER A 888 -27.20 -27.06 -0.93
N GLN A 889 -26.06 -27.65 -1.31
CA GLN A 889 -24.94 -28.02 -0.45
C GLN A 889 -23.66 -28.09 -1.30
N PRO A 890 -22.46 -28.16 -0.69
CA PRO A 890 -21.19 -28.21 -1.43
C PRO A 890 -21.14 -29.28 -2.54
N ASP A 891 -21.64 -30.49 -2.28
CA ASP A 891 -21.66 -31.59 -3.27
C ASP A 891 -22.50 -31.28 -4.52
N PHE A 892 -23.42 -30.31 -4.45
CA PHE A 892 -24.23 -29.84 -5.56
C PHE A 892 -23.82 -28.44 -6.05
N GLN A 893 -22.59 -27.99 -5.77
CA GLN A 893 -22.03 -26.76 -6.33
C GLN A 893 -22.02 -26.84 -7.87
N ALA A 894 -22.65 -25.87 -8.54
CA ALA A 894 -22.62 -25.76 -10.00
C ALA A 894 -21.32 -25.11 -10.46
N SER A 895 -20.91 -25.43 -11.70
CA SER A 895 -19.96 -24.59 -12.43
C SER A 895 -20.68 -23.31 -12.88
N GLY A 896 -20.03 -22.15 -12.74
CA GLY A 896 -20.64 -20.85 -13.05
C GLY A 896 -19.59 -19.79 -13.39
N ALA A 897 -19.91 -18.51 -13.22
CA ALA A 897 -19.00 -17.41 -13.53
C ALA A 897 -17.71 -17.46 -12.69
N TYR A 898 -17.80 -17.87 -11.43
CA TYR A 898 -16.68 -18.00 -10.50
C TYR A 898 -16.09 -19.41 -10.50
N ILE A 899 -16.96 -20.40 -10.31
CA ILE A 899 -16.55 -21.79 -10.07
C ILE A 899 -16.27 -22.51 -11.38
N PHE A 900 -15.16 -23.25 -11.40
CA PHE A 900 -14.93 -24.30 -12.37
C PHE A 900 -15.09 -25.65 -11.67
N ARG A 901 -16.16 -26.36 -12.01
CA ARG A 901 -16.40 -27.71 -11.48
C ARG A 901 -16.79 -28.66 -12.63
N PRO A 902 -15.83 -29.43 -13.16
CA PRO A 902 -16.13 -30.39 -14.21
C PRO A 902 -16.88 -31.61 -13.65
N VAL A 903 -17.80 -32.20 -14.41
CA VAL A 903 -18.48 -33.46 -14.05
C VAL A 903 -17.51 -34.64 -14.01
N SER A 904 -16.52 -34.63 -14.90
CA SER A 904 -15.52 -35.67 -15.06
C SER A 904 -14.12 -35.06 -15.07
N PRO A 905 -13.12 -35.71 -14.45
CA PRO A 905 -11.74 -35.24 -14.51
C PRO A 905 -11.13 -35.35 -15.92
N THR A 906 -11.77 -36.11 -16.81
CA THR A 906 -11.30 -36.31 -18.19
C THR A 906 -12.04 -35.38 -19.15
N ALA A 907 -11.30 -34.42 -19.71
CA ALA A 907 -11.82 -33.56 -20.78
C ALA A 907 -12.16 -34.40 -22.03
N GLN A 908 -13.26 -34.04 -22.69
CA GLN A 908 -13.70 -34.68 -23.92
C GLN A 908 -13.15 -33.93 -25.13
N PRO A 909 -12.61 -34.62 -26.16
CA PRO A 909 -12.22 -33.93 -27.39
C PRO A 909 -13.45 -33.30 -28.03
N VAL A 910 -13.30 -32.08 -28.56
CA VAL A 910 -14.40 -31.39 -29.26
C VAL A 910 -14.75 -32.12 -30.55
N SER A 911 -13.74 -32.42 -31.37
CA SER A 911 -13.81 -33.30 -32.55
C SER A 911 -12.39 -33.56 -33.05
N GLN A 912 -12.23 -34.51 -33.97
CA GLN A 912 -11.02 -34.57 -34.80
C GLN A 912 -11.02 -33.43 -35.82
N ALA A 913 -9.85 -33.04 -36.32
CA ALA A 913 -9.77 -32.05 -37.39
C ALA A 913 -10.55 -32.52 -38.62
N ARG A 914 -11.50 -31.70 -39.08
CA ARG A 914 -12.33 -31.92 -40.28
C ARG A 914 -11.54 -31.64 -41.56
N SER A 915 -10.67 -30.64 -41.51
CA SER A 915 -9.86 -30.23 -42.67
C SER A 915 -8.60 -29.47 -42.24
N LEU A 916 -7.52 -29.70 -42.97
CA LEU A 916 -6.27 -28.96 -42.88
C LEU A 916 -5.96 -28.31 -44.24
N THR A 917 -5.87 -26.97 -44.25
CA THR A 917 -5.47 -26.20 -45.43
C THR A 917 -4.20 -25.42 -45.13
N CYS A 918 -3.15 -25.64 -45.91
CA CYS A 918 -1.87 -24.96 -45.71
C CYS A 918 -1.61 -23.95 -46.82
N VAL A 919 -1.45 -22.70 -46.41
CA VAL A 919 -1.23 -21.55 -47.28
C VAL A 919 0.20 -21.08 -47.07
N LYS A 920 1.07 -21.33 -48.05
CA LYS A 920 2.49 -20.98 -47.96
C LYS A 920 2.78 -19.76 -48.83
N ALA A 921 3.08 -18.63 -48.19
CA ALA A 921 3.60 -17.42 -48.83
C ALA A 921 5.06 -17.17 -48.39
N VAL A 922 5.69 -16.12 -48.92
CA VAL A 922 7.08 -15.76 -48.59
C VAL A 922 7.17 -15.16 -47.18
N SER A 923 6.25 -14.27 -46.83
CA SER A 923 6.26 -13.55 -45.54
C SER A 923 5.63 -14.37 -44.41
N VAL A 924 4.68 -15.24 -44.73
CA VAL A 924 4.00 -16.09 -43.75
C VAL A 924 3.52 -17.40 -44.35
N GLN A 925 3.61 -18.45 -43.56
CA GLN A 925 3.01 -19.74 -43.87
C GLN A 925 2.01 -20.06 -42.76
N THR A 926 0.77 -20.42 -43.14
CA THR A 926 -0.31 -20.68 -42.19
C THR A 926 -0.98 -22.01 -42.48
N ALA A 927 -1.17 -22.81 -41.44
CA ALA A 927 -2.03 -23.99 -41.43
C ALA A 927 -3.37 -23.63 -40.80
N VAL A 928 -4.44 -23.67 -41.59
CA VAL A 928 -5.82 -23.45 -41.14
C VAL A 928 -6.44 -24.81 -40.85
N ILE A 929 -6.79 -25.05 -39.59
CA ILE A 929 -7.38 -26.29 -39.10
C ILE A 929 -8.81 -25.99 -38.64
N VAL A 930 -9.77 -26.67 -39.25
CA VAL A 930 -11.18 -26.60 -38.86
C VAL A 930 -11.55 -27.90 -38.16
N PHE A 931 -11.99 -27.83 -36.91
CA PHE A 931 -12.37 -29.01 -36.13
C PHE A 931 -13.86 -29.30 -36.30
N ASN A 932 -14.70 -28.27 -36.19
CA ASN A 932 -16.13 -28.31 -36.48
C ASN A 932 -16.64 -26.90 -36.79
N ASP A 933 -17.96 -26.71 -36.83
CA ASP A 933 -18.58 -25.45 -37.22
C ASP A 933 -18.40 -24.30 -36.20
N TRP A 934 -17.91 -24.58 -34.99
CA TRP A 934 -17.72 -23.59 -33.92
C TRP A 934 -16.30 -23.61 -33.30
N THR A 935 -15.38 -24.42 -33.82
CA THR A 935 -13.96 -24.42 -33.41
C THR A 935 -13.00 -24.52 -34.60
N SER A 936 -12.05 -23.60 -34.64
CA SER A 936 -10.95 -23.58 -35.61
C SER A 936 -9.69 -22.96 -35.02
N GLN A 937 -8.53 -23.29 -35.59
CA GLN A 937 -7.27 -22.61 -35.28
C GLN A 937 -6.45 -22.35 -36.56
N GLU A 938 -5.66 -21.28 -36.54
CA GLU A 938 -4.69 -20.92 -37.55
C GLU A 938 -3.29 -20.93 -36.94
N ILE A 939 -2.45 -21.86 -37.37
CA ILE A 939 -1.07 -21.97 -36.91
C ILE A 939 -0.17 -21.29 -37.94
N SER A 940 0.42 -20.16 -37.58
CA SER A 940 1.20 -19.30 -38.46
C SER A 940 2.68 -19.26 -38.08
N LEU A 941 3.53 -19.29 -39.10
CA LEU A 941 4.97 -19.09 -39.01
C LEU A 941 5.40 -17.99 -40.00
N TYR A 942 5.85 -16.85 -39.47
CA TYR A 942 6.35 -15.74 -40.27
C TYR A 942 7.79 -15.95 -40.72
N ASP A 943 8.22 -15.26 -41.79
CA ASP A 943 9.63 -15.19 -42.15
C ASP A 943 10.43 -14.61 -40.97
N GLU A 944 11.57 -15.25 -40.68
CA GLU A 944 12.46 -14.86 -39.58
C GLU A 944 11.84 -14.88 -38.18
N GLY A 945 10.58 -15.32 -38.04
CA GLY A 945 9.90 -15.45 -36.76
C GLY A 945 10.57 -16.49 -35.87
N GLU A 946 10.60 -16.21 -34.56
CA GLU A 946 11.18 -17.08 -33.51
C GLU A 946 10.09 -17.80 -32.70
N PHE A 947 8.82 -17.61 -33.08
CA PHE A 947 7.64 -18.12 -32.39
C PHE A 947 6.67 -18.76 -33.38
N VAL A 948 5.90 -19.73 -32.91
CA VAL A 948 4.71 -20.23 -33.61
C VAL A 948 3.50 -19.50 -33.05
N GLU A 949 2.76 -18.80 -33.90
CA GLU A 949 1.50 -18.14 -33.52
C GLU A 949 0.35 -19.12 -33.73
N VAL A 950 -0.45 -19.36 -32.69
CA VAL A 950 -1.66 -20.18 -32.72
C VAL A 950 -2.84 -19.27 -32.46
N GLU A 951 -3.53 -18.87 -33.52
CA GLU A 951 -4.74 -18.07 -33.41
C GLU A 951 -5.95 -19.00 -33.36
N TRP A 952 -6.76 -18.90 -32.32
CA TRP A 952 -7.91 -19.78 -32.10
C TRP A 952 -9.22 -19.00 -32.23
N THR A 953 -10.27 -19.65 -32.72
CA THR A 953 -11.64 -19.13 -32.76
C THR A 953 -12.58 -20.17 -32.17
N VAL A 954 -13.32 -19.79 -31.13
CA VAL A 954 -14.26 -20.65 -30.41
C VAL A 954 -15.62 -19.97 -30.28
N GLY A 955 -16.65 -20.66 -30.74
CA GLY A 955 -18.05 -20.26 -30.64
C GLY A 955 -18.74 -20.19 -32.02
N PRO A 956 -20.08 -20.18 -32.05
CA PRO A 956 -20.99 -20.24 -30.91
C PRO A 956 -20.97 -21.61 -30.21
N ILE A 957 -20.69 -21.64 -28.89
CA ILE A 957 -20.65 -22.91 -28.15
C ILE A 957 -22.08 -23.48 -28.08
N PRO A 958 -22.34 -24.70 -28.58
CA PRO A 958 -23.70 -25.25 -28.65
C PRO A 958 -24.22 -25.61 -27.27
N ILE A 959 -25.51 -25.34 -27.03
CA ILE A 959 -26.21 -25.63 -25.76
C ILE A 959 -27.54 -26.36 -25.96
N ASP A 960 -27.88 -26.76 -27.18
CA ASP A 960 -29.15 -27.45 -27.49
C ASP A 960 -29.26 -28.82 -26.81
N ASP A 961 -28.11 -29.37 -26.39
CA ASP A 961 -28.01 -30.59 -25.58
C ASP A 961 -28.26 -30.34 -24.08
N ASN A 962 -28.51 -29.10 -23.66
CA ASN A 962 -28.60 -28.65 -22.26
C ASN A 962 -27.33 -28.91 -21.45
N ILE A 963 -26.16 -28.92 -22.11
CA ILE A 963 -24.87 -29.14 -21.46
C ILE A 963 -24.03 -27.87 -21.53
N GLY A 964 -23.65 -27.34 -20.36
CA GLY A 964 -22.65 -26.27 -20.26
C GLY A 964 -21.25 -26.80 -20.58
N LYS A 965 -20.48 -26.05 -21.37
CA LYS A 965 -19.16 -26.48 -21.88
C LYS A 965 -18.09 -25.44 -21.58
N GLU A 966 -16.95 -25.93 -21.12
CA GLU A 966 -15.76 -25.14 -20.79
C GLU A 966 -14.62 -25.60 -21.69
N ILE A 967 -14.26 -24.77 -22.67
CA ILE A 967 -13.42 -25.13 -23.81
C ILE A 967 -11.96 -24.84 -23.48
N ILE A 968 -11.11 -25.83 -23.71
CA ILE A 968 -9.66 -25.75 -23.49
C ILE A 968 -8.91 -26.08 -24.78
N ILE A 969 -7.71 -25.52 -24.91
CA ILE A 969 -6.70 -26.03 -25.83
C ILE A 969 -5.69 -26.83 -25.00
N ARG A 970 -5.43 -28.06 -25.41
CA ARG A 970 -4.47 -28.95 -24.75
C ARG A 970 -3.28 -29.20 -25.66
N TYR A 971 -2.09 -29.13 -25.06
CA TYR A 971 -0.79 -29.39 -25.69
C TYR A 971 -0.14 -30.57 -24.96
N ASP A 972 -0.32 -31.78 -25.49
CA ASP A 972 0.25 -33.01 -24.94
C ASP A 972 1.59 -33.30 -25.62
N THR A 973 2.68 -33.36 -24.84
CA THR A 973 4.05 -33.49 -25.35
C THR A 973 4.78 -34.68 -24.77
N ASP A 974 5.96 -34.97 -25.31
CA ASP A 974 6.92 -35.95 -24.78
C ASP A 974 7.79 -35.41 -23.62
N ILE A 975 7.52 -34.20 -23.12
CA ILE A 975 8.27 -33.59 -21.99
C ILE A 975 7.96 -34.31 -20.67
N ASN A 976 8.99 -34.75 -19.95
CA ASN A 976 8.80 -35.31 -18.61
C ASN A 976 8.81 -34.22 -17.52
N SER A 977 7.65 -33.65 -17.24
CA SER A 977 7.51 -32.53 -16.31
C SER A 977 7.48 -32.91 -14.82
N GLN A 978 7.34 -34.21 -14.48
CA GLN A 978 7.20 -34.72 -13.10
C GLN A 978 6.21 -33.91 -12.23
N SER A 979 5.00 -33.70 -12.75
CA SER A 979 3.93 -32.93 -12.10
C SER A 979 4.21 -31.44 -11.85
N LYS A 980 5.31 -30.90 -12.37
CA LYS A 980 5.68 -29.49 -12.22
C LYS A 980 5.37 -28.66 -13.47
N TYR A 981 4.88 -27.46 -13.25
CA TYR A 981 4.64 -26.45 -14.29
C TYR A 981 4.81 -25.06 -13.68
N TYR A 982 4.82 -24.03 -14.50
CA TYR A 982 5.16 -22.68 -14.07
C TYR A 982 4.16 -21.69 -14.65
N THR A 983 3.65 -20.78 -13.82
CA THR A 983 2.74 -19.72 -14.23
C THR A 983 3.23 -18.37 -13.74
N ASP A 984 2.93 -17.31 -14.49
CA ASP A 984 3.17 -15.94 -14.01
C ASP A 984 2.24 -15.54 -12.87
N ALA A 985 2.66 -14.54 -12.10
CA ALA A 985 1.82 -13.74 -11.22
C ALA A 985 1.61 -12.35 -11.84
N ASN A 986 0.37 -12.06 -12.24
CA ASN A 986 -0.05 -10.79 -12.85
C ASN A 986 0.79 -10.33 -14.06
N GLY A 987 1.38 -11.28 -14.80
CA GLY A 987 2.22 -11.02 -15.98
C GLY A 987 3.71 -10.85 -15.69
N ARG A 988 4.13 -10.97 -14.43
CA ARG A 988 5.45 -10.54 -13.96
C ARG A 988 6.30 -11.68 -13.42
N GLU A 989 6.47 -11.82 -12.11
CA GLU A 989 7.26 -12.93 -11.53
C GLU A 989 6.60 -14.29 -11.80
N VAL A 990 7.39 -15.34 -11.71
CA VAL A 990 6.97 -16.71 -12.00
C VAL A 990 6.89 -17.52 -10.70
N LEU A 991 5.89 -18.40 -10.63
CA LEU A 991 5.76 -19.39 -9.57
C LEU A 991 5.83 -20.80 -10.14
N GLU A 992 6.64 -21.65 -9.48
CA GLU A 992 6.57 -23.10 -9.67
C GLU A 992 5.30 -23.63 -9.04
N ARG A 993 4.53 -24.40 -9.82
CA ARG A 993 3.31 -25.09 -9.43
C ARG A 993 3.58 -26.59 -9.47
N THR A 994 3.02 -27.30 -8.51
CA THR A 994 3.07 -28.77 -8.45
C THR A 994 1.64 -29.28 -8.41
N ARG A 995 1.28 -30.15 -9.36
CA ARG A 995 -0.05 -30.77 -9.42
C ARG A 995 -0.34 -31.49 -8.09
N ASP A 996 -1.55 -31.29 -7.57
CA ASP A 996 -2.07 -31.92 -6.35
C ASP A 996 -1.25 -31.61 -5.08
N TYR A 997 -0.62 -30.44 -5.02
CA TYR A 997 0.22 -30.04 -3.89
C TYR A 997 -0.03 -28.59 -3.44
N ARG A 998 0.15 -28.35 -2.14
CA ARG A 998 0.17 -27.03 -1.51
C ARG A 998 1.35 -26.97 -0.53
N PRO A 999 2.16 -25.91 -0.53
CA PRO A 999 3.34 -25.84 0.33
C PRO A 999 3.03 -25.48 1.79
N THR A 1000 1.87 -24.86 2.05
CA THR A 1000 1.53 -24.31 3.37
C THR A 1000 0.68 -25.25 4.24
N TRP A 1001 -0.08 -26.17 3.66
CA TRP A 1001 -0.92 -27.14 4.40
C TRP A 1001 -0.93 -28.50 3.72
N ASN A 1002 -1.44 -29.52 4.42
CA ASN A 1002 -1.65 -30.84 3.83
C ASN A 1002 -2.92 -30.83 2.98
N TYR A 1003 -2.77 -30.78 1.66
CA TYR A 1003 -3.86 -30.63 0.71
C TYR A 1003 -4.65 -31.93 0.51
N THR A 1004 -5.97 -31.86 0.66
CA THR A 1004 -6.86 -32.96 0.31
C THR A 1004 -7.32 -32.80 -1.13
N VAL A 1005 -6.92 -33.72 -2.01
CA VAL A 1005 -7.33 -33.69 -3.42
C VAL A 1005 -8.78 -34.16 -3.55
N VAL A 1006 -9.70 -33.20 -3.72
CA VAL A 1006 -11.11 -33.46 -4.00
C VAL A 1006 -11.44 -33.18 -5.46
N GLU A 1007 -10.96 -32.05 -5.99
CA GLU A 1007 -11.08 -31.67 -7.40
C GLU A 1007 -9.69 -31.69 -8.05
N ASN A 1008 -9.37 -32.78 -8.77
CA ASN A 1008 -8.07 -33.01 -9.40
C ASN A 1008 -7.81 -32.17 -10.66
N VAL A 1009 -8.84 -31.53 -11.21
CA VAL A 1009 -8.71 -30.59 -12.34
C VAL A 1009 -8.73 -29.16 -11.83
N SER A 1010 -9.86 -28.68 -11.31
CA SER A 1010 -10.03 -27.28 -10.95
C SER A 1010 -9.15 -26.82 -9.78
N GLY A 1011 -8.72 -27.73 -8.90
CA GLY A 1011 -7.70 -27.46 -7.88
C GLY A 1011 -6.27 -27.31 -8.41
N ASN A 1012 -6.04 -27.54 -9.70
CA ASN A 1012 -4.75 -27.40 -10.39
C ASN A 1012 -4.79 -26.35 -11.51
N TYR A 1013 -5.86 -25.55 -11.58
CA TYR A 1013 -5.91 -24.38 -12.45
C TYR A 1013 -5.37 -23.16 -11.73
N TYR A 1014 -4.55 -22.38 -12.43
CA TYR A 1014 -3.97 -21.12 -11.97
C TYR A 1014 -4.21 -20.03 -13.02
N PRO A 1015 -4.24 -18.75 -12.61
CA PRO A 1015 -4.35 -17.66 -13.56
C PRO A 1015 -3.05 -17.51 -14.37
N ILE A 1016 -3.22 -17.18 -15.65
CA ILE A 1016 -2.15 -16.92 -16.60
C ILE A 1016 -2.44 -15.57 -17.24
N ASN A 1017 -1.59 -14.57 -17.01
CA ASN A 1017 -1.77 -13.22 -17.59
C ASN A 1017 -0.74 -12.93 -18.68
N SER A 1018 0.30 -13.75 -18.78
CA SER A 1018 1.36 -13.61 -19.78
C SER A 1018 1.86 -14.96 -20.29
N ARG A 1019 2.09 -15.95 -19.42
CA ARG A 1019 2.83 -17.17 -19.78
C ARG A 1019 2.60 -18.36 -18.84
N ILE A 1020 2.59 -19.55 -19.42
CA ILE A 1020 2.64 -20.86 -18.73
C ILE A 1020 3.65 -21.77 -19.42
N TRP A 1021 4.34 -22.64 -18.68
CA TRP A 1021 5.24 -23.62 -19.30
C TRP A 1021 5.51 -24.88 -18.47
N ILE A 1022 6.08 -25.86 -19.16
CA ILE A 1022 6.63 -27.11 -18.61
C ILE A 1022 8.07 -27.30 -19.10
N LYS A 1023 8.86 -28.07 -18.34
CA LYS A 1023 10.24 -28.41 -18.69
C LYS A 1023 10.61 -29.82 -18.22
N ASP A 1024 11.53 -30.47 -18.93
CA ASP A 1024 12.03 -31.80 -18.56
C ASP A 1024 12.85 -31.74 -17.25
N GLN A 1025 12.51 -32.61 -16.28
CA GLN A 1025 13.22 -32.74 -15.01
C GLN A 1025 14.34 -33.78 -15.01
N ASN A 1026 14.32 -34.76 -15.92
CA ASN A 1026 15.16 -35.96 -15.85
C ASN A 1026 16.54 -35.84 -16.51
N ARG A 1027 16.86 -34.70 -17.14
CA ARG A 1027 18.19 -34.45 -17.75
C ARG A 1027 19.06 -33.46 -16.98
N GLN A 1028 18.62 -33.03 -15.80
CA GLN A 1028 19.40 -32.18 -14.89
C GLN A 1028 19.84 -33.01 -13.68
N LEU A 1029 20.99 -33.69 -13.77
CA LEU A 1029 21.48 -34.51 -12.65
C LEU A 1029 21.90 -33.65 -11.45
N THR A 1030 21.23 -33.92 -10.34
CA THR A 1030 21.37 -33.43 -8.96
C THR A 1030 22.79 -33.42 -8.37
N VAL A 1031 23.13 -32.38 -7.61
CA VAL A 1031 23.92 -32.54 -6.36
C VAL A 1031 23.24 -31.78 -5.21
N LEU A 1032 22.56 -32.54 -4.34
CA LEU A 1032 22.21 -32.13 -2.99
C LEU A 1032 23.41 -32.41 -2.08
N THR A 1033 23.94 -31.40 -1.39
CA THR A 1033 24.33 -31.52 0.03
C THR A 1033 24.24 -30.16 0.70
N GLY A 1034 23.70 -30.17 1.92
CA GLY A 1034 23.22 -28.98 2.61
C GLY A 1034 24.26 -28.11 3.31
N LYS A 1035 23.74 -26.96 3.76
CA LYS A 1035 24.29 -25.97 4.71
C LYS A 1035 25.53 -25.18 4.26
N ARG A 1036 25.25 -23.91 3.96
CA ARG A 1036 26.04 -22.69 4.23
C ARG A 1036 27.50 -22.65 3.71
N ILE A 1037 27.68 -21.71 2.77
CA ILE A 1037 28.86 -20.85 2.51
C ILE A 1037 29.77 -21.22 1.32
N LYS A 1038 29.97 -20.18 0.49
CA LYS A 1038 31.00 -19.89 -0.54
C LYS A 1038 30.78 -20.46 -1.95
N LEU A 1039 30.43 -19.61 -2.92
CA LEU A 1039 31.26 -18.63 -3.65
C LEU A 1039 32.20 -19.34 -4.66
N LEU A 1040 31.91 -19.13 -5.95
CA LEU A 1040 32.84 -19.22 -7.09
C LEU A 1040 33.81 -20.42 -7.05
N LEU A 1041 33.45 -21.59 -7.63
CA LEU A 1041 34.42 -22.53 -8.26
C LEU A 1041 33.87 -23.86 -8.87
N PHE A 1042 32.57 -24.06 -9.08
CA PHE A 1042 32.06 -25.29 -9.72
C PHE A 1042 31.34 -25.02 -11.06
N ARG A 1043 32.09 -24.50 -12.05
CA ARG A 1043 31.65 -24.43 -13.46
C ARG A 1043 32.60 -25.21 -14.39
N PHE A 1044 33.17 -26.31 -13.90
CA PHE A 1044 34.06 -27.16 -14.71
C PHE A 1044 33.59 -28.62 -14.65
N PHE A 1045 33.18 -29.13 -15.83
CA PHE A 1045 32.82 -30.50 -16.19
C PHE A 1045 31.46 -31.06 -15.72
N ILE A 1046 30.39 -30.65 -16.39
CA ILE A 1046 29.25 -31.54 -16.68
C ILE A 1046 28.88 -31.34 -18.17
N LYS A 1047 28.78 -32.44 -18.93
CA LYS A 1047 28.15 -32.44 -20.25
C LYS A 1047 26.66 -32.12 -20.03
N GLU A 1048 26.20 -30.93 -20.42
CA GLU A 1048 24.77 -30.60 -20.49
C GLU A 1048 24.10 -31.53 -21.51
N GLU A 1049 23.34 -32.52 -21.04
CA GLU A 1049 22.31 -33.14 -21.86
C GLU A 1049 21.15 -32.15 -21.96
N GLN A 1050 20.74 -31.84 -23.20
CA GLN A 1050 19.78 -30.78 -23.53
C GLN A 1050 18.45 -31.01 -22.80
N THR A 1051 18.15 -30.15 -21.83
CA THR A 1051 16.82 -29.92 -21.26
C THR A 1051 16.10 -28.89 -22.14
N PHE A 1052 14.79 -29.01 -22.31
CA PHE A 1052 13.99 -28.14 -23.18
C PHE A 1052 12.65 -27.77 -22.52
N ASN A 1053 12.14 -26.59 -22.88
CA ASN A 1053 10.91 -26.03 -22.32
C ASN A 1053 9.91 -25.75 -23.46
N LEU A 1054 8.64 -26.08 -23.24
CA LEU A 1054 7.54 -25.56 -24.04
C LEU A 1054 6.89 -24.41 -23.27
N VAL A 1055 7.01 -23.18 -23.78
CA VAL A 1055 6.38 -21.99 -23.20
C VAL A 1055 5.24 -21.51 -24.08
N ILE A 1056 4.11 -21.18 -23.46
CA ILE A 1056 2.91 -20.65 -24.10
C ILE A 1056 2.69 -19.23 -23.57
N PHE A 1057 2.60 -18.23 -24.46
CA PHE A 1057 2.10 -16.88 -24.13
C PHE A 1057 0.64 -16.75 -24.46
N VAL A 1058 -0.05 -15.90 -23.70
CA VAL A 1058 -1.47 -15.61 -23.85
C VAL A 1058 -1.69 -14.12 -24.13
N ASP A 1059 -2.66 -13.77 -24.96
CA ASP A 1059 -3.01 -12.38 -25.33
C ASP A 1059 -4.01 -11.71 -24.37
N ARG A 1060 -4.49 -12.47 -23.37
CA ARG A 1060 -5.47 -12.10 -22.35
C ARG A 1060 -5.25 -12.95 -21.10
N SER A 1061 -5.98 -12.64 -20.03
CA SER A 1061 -6.01 -13.52 -18.86
C SER A 1061 -6.79 -14.80 -19.16
N GLU A 1062 -6.22 -15.93 -18.77
CA GLU A 1062 -6.82 -17.25 -18.95
C GLU A 1062 -6.52 -18.14 -17.75
N GLY A 1063 -7.36 -19.16 -17.51
CA GLY A 1063 -7.06 -20.23 -16.56
C GLY A 1063 -6.33 -21.38 -17.26
N GLY A 1064 -5.29 -21.91 -16.64
CA GLY A 1064 -4.64 -23.12 -17.15
C GLY A 1064 -3.81 -23.86 -16.12
N GLY A 1065 -3.33 -25.04 -16.50
CA GLY A 1065 -2.58 -25.93 -15.63
C GLY A 1065 -2.01 -27.15 -16.37
N SER A 1066 -1.34 -28.02 -15.62
CA SER A 1066 -0.77 -29.28 -16.12
C SER A 1066 -1.42 -30.46 -15.40
N ILE A 1067 -2.52 -30.97 -15.96
CA ILE A 1067 -3.31 -32.06 -15.36
C ILE A 1067 -2.65 -33.44 -15.57
N LEU A 1068 -1.87 -33.59 -16.63
CA LEU A 1068 -1.07 -34.77 -16.95
C LEU A 1068 0.39 -34.38 -17.11
N ASP A 1069 1.32 -35.30 -16.82
CA ASP A 1069 2.74 -35.07 -17.10
C ASP A 1069 2.97 -34.86 -18.60
N GLY A 1070 3.82 -33.89 -18.95
CA GLY A 1070 4.06 -33.51 -20.34
C GLY A 1070 2.93 -32.72 -21.01
N SER A 1071 1.87 -32.39 -20.28
CA SER A 1071 0.70 -31.68 -20.83
C SER A 1071 0.54 -30.29 -20.23
N ILE A 1072 0.16 -29.32 -21.05
CA ILE A 1072 -0.43 -28.05 -20.60
C ILE A 1072 -1.82 -27.93 -21.23
N GLU A 1073 -2.79 -27.52 -20.43
CA GLU A 1073 -4.07 -27.05 -20.93
C GLU A 1073 -4.37 -25.61 -20.51
N VAL A 1074 -4.98 -24.86 -21.42
CA VAL A 1074 -5.40 -23.47 -21.23
C VAL A 1074 -6.87 -23.35 -21.64
N MET A 1075 -7.70 -22.85 -20.75
CA MET A 1075 -9.13 -22.62 -20.98
C MET A 1075 -9.34 -21.29 -21.68
N VAL A 1076 -9.97 -21.34 -22.85
CA VAL A 1076 -10.08 -20.20 -23.79
C VAL A 1076 -11.48 -19.60 -23.87
N HIS A 1077 -12.52 -20.39 -23.57
CA HIS A 1077 -13.91 -19.92 -23.56
C HIS A 1077 -14.82 -20.81 -22.72
N ARG A 1078 -15.93 -20.26 -22.20
CA ARG A 1078 -16.88 -20.95 -21.32
C ARG A 1078 -18.30 -20.51 -21.65
N ARG A 1079 -19.23 -21.47 -21.71
CA ARG A 1079 -20.68 -21.19 -21.79
C ARG A 1079 -21.44 -22.15 -20.90
N LEU A 1080 -22.06 -21.61 -19.86
CA LEU A 1080 -22.69 -22.36 -18.77
C LEU A 1080 -24.17 -22.03 -18.68
N LEU A 1081 -24.95 -22.98 -18.15
CA LEU A 1081 -26.42 -22.92 -18.10
C LEU A 1081 -26.96 -22.72 -16.68
N TYR A 1082 -26.08 -22.74 -15.69
CA TYR A 1082 -26.42 -22.61 -14.26
C TYR A 1082 -25.61 -21.48 -13.63
N ASP A 1083 -26.21 -20.82 -12.66
CA ASP A 1083 -25.56 -19.89 -11.74
C ASP A 1083 -24.92 -20.71 -10.61
N ASP A 1084 -23.72 -20.31 -10.17
CA ASP A 1084 -22.98 -20.95 -9.08
C ASP A 1084 -23.38 -20.41 -7.68
N ARG A 1085 -24.38 -19.51 -7.62
CA ARG A 1085 -25.00 -18.93 -6.41
C ARG A 1085 -24.02 -18.23 -5.47
N LEU A 1086 -23.06 -17.53 -6.06
CA LEU A 1086 -22.08 -16.72 -5.31
C LEU A 1086 -22.35 -15.21 -5.34
N GLY A 1087 -23.46 -14.78 -5.96
CA GLY A 1087 -23.96 -13.39 -5.88
C GLY A 1087 -24.49 -12.83 -7.20
N VAL A 1088 -23.98 -13.29 -8.34
CA VAL A 1088 -24.34 -12.77 -9.67
C VAL A 1088 -25.78 -13.08 -10.05
N GLY A 1089 -26.25 -14.29 -9.76
CA GLY A 1089 -27.63 -14.70 -10.04
C GLY A 1089 -27.93 -14.82 -11.54
N GLU A 1090 -26.91 -15.06 -12.37
CA GLU A 1090 -27.03 -15.27 -13.82
C GLU A 1090 -26.05 -16.38 -14.25
N PRO A 1091 -26.46 -17.31 -15.13
CA PRO A 1091 -25.51 -18.22 -15.75
C PRO A 1091 -24.57 -17.46 -16.69
N LEU A 1092 -23.32 -17.93 -16.83
CA LEU A 1092 -22.36 -17.40 -17.81
C LEU A 1092 -22.75 -17.85 -19.23
N ASN A 1093 -23.76 -17.19 -19.81
CA ASN A 1093 -24.34 -17.53 -21.11
C ASN A 1093 -24.31 -16.33 -22.07
N GLU A 1094 -23.10 -15.92 -22.47
CA GLU A 1094 -22.89 -14.73 -23.30
C GLU A 1094 -23.43 -14.92 -24.72
N VAL A 1095 -24.14 -13.91 -25.23
CA VAL A 1095 -24.74 -13.91 -26.57
C VAL A 1095 -24.43 -12.61 -27.31
N ALA A 1096 -24.22 -12.70 -28.62
CA ALA A 1096 -24.08 -11.57 -29.53
C ALA A 1096 -24.67 -11.92 -30.90
N TYR A 1097 -25.25 -10.95 -31.60
CA TYR A 1097 -25.83 -11.14 -32.94
C TYR A 1097 -26.90 -12.26 -33.04
N GLY A 1098 -27.60 -12.55 -31.94
CA GLY A 1098 -28.64 -13.60 -31.88
C GLY A 1098 -28.11 -15.01 -31.60
N GLU A 1099 -26.79 -15.17 -31.45
CA GLU A 1099 -26.13 -16.47 -31.22
C GLU A 1099 -25.24 -16.42 -29.97
N GLY A 1100 -24.68 -17.58 -29.57
CA GLY A 1100 -23.66 -17.63 -28.53
C GLY A 1100 -22.41 -16.84 -28.92
N LEU A 1101 -21.79 -16.14 -27.97
CA LEU A 1101 -20.63 -15.29 -28.25
C LEU A 1101 -19.47 -16.10 -28.85
N VAL A 1102 -18.91 -15.59 -29.96
CA VAL A 1102 -17.69 -16.11 -30.59
C VAL A 1102 -16.49 -15.32 -30.09
N VAL A 1103 -15.46 -16.03 -29.63
CA VAL A 1103 -14.22 -15.44 -29.13
C VAL A 1103 -13.06 -15.91 -29.98
N ARG A 1104 -12.22 -14.96 -30.41
CA ARG A 1104 -10.96 -15.19 -31.11
C ARG A 1104 -9.81 -14.70 -30.24
N GLY A 1105 -8.71 -15.45 -30.18
CA GLY A 1105 -7.52 -15.10 -29.42
C GLY A 1105 -6.25 -15.76 -29.94
N GLN A 1106 -5.13 -15.50 -29.27
CA GLN A 1106 -3.81 -15.91 -29.74
C GLN A 1106 -2.99 -16.52 -28.60
N HIS A 1107 -2.41 -17.68 -28.88
CA HIS A 1107 -1.28 -18.22 -28.14
C HIS A 1107 -0.01 -18.13 -28.97
N PHE A 1108 1.13 -17.99 -28.29
CA PHE A 1108 2.44 -18.04 -28.95
C PHE A 1108 3.29 -19.12 -28.29
N LEU A 1109 3.82 -20.04 -29.09
CA LEU A 1109 4.60 -21.18 -28.62
C LEU A 1109 6.10 -20.92 -28.84
N ILE A 1110 6.88 -21.21 -27.80
CA ILE A 1110 8.35 -21.25 -27.83
C ILE A 1110 8.84 -22.64 -27.49
N VAL A 1111 9.83 -23.10 -28.25
CA VAL A 1111 10.64 -24.27 -27.96
C VAL A 1111 12.10 -23.85 -27.87
N GLU A 1112 12.61 -23.69 -26.65
CA GLU A 1112 13.98 -23.25 -26.36
C GLU A 1112 14.54 -24.00 -25.13
N PRO A 1113 15.87 -24.12 -24.99
CA PRO A 1113 16.50 -24.58 -23.75
C PRO A 1113 16.14 -23.67 -22.57
N PRO A 1114 16.04 -24.20 -21.33
CA PRO A 1114 15.75 -23.38 -20.16
C PRO A 1114 16.71 -22.20 -19.98
N THR A 1115 17.98 -22.34 -20.35
CA THR A 1115 19.02 -21.31 -20.21
C THR A 1115 18.85 -20.12 -21.17
N ALA A 1116 18.11 -20.29 -22.27
CA ALA A 1116 17.90 -19.27 -23.29
C ALA A 1116 16.43 -18.80 -23.39
N SER A 1117 15.50 -19.62 -22.89
CA SER A 1117 14.05 -19.41 -23.02
C SER A 1117 13.59 -18.05 -22.46
N ALA A 1118 14.20 -17.62 -21.35
CA ALA A 1118 13.91 -16.36 -20.66
C ALA A 1118 13.93 -15.13 -21.57
N ARG A 1119 15.01 -14.96 -22.34
CA ARG A 1119 15.14 -13.86 -23.31
C ARG A 1119 13.94 -13.79 -24.24
N PHE A 1120 13.55 -14.92 -24.80
CA PHE A 1120 12.50 -14.97 -25.80
C PHE A 1120 11.13 -14.75 -25.17
N HIS A 1121 10.85 -15.40 -24.05
CA HIS A 1121 9.55 -15.32 -23.42
C HIS A 1121 9.27 -13.98 -22.74
N ARG A 1122 10.28 -13.35 -22.11
CA ARG A 1122 10.16 -12.02 -21.51
C ARG A 1122 9.88 -10.97 -22.59
N ILE A 1123 10.73 -10.90 -23.61
CA ILE A 1123 10.60 -9.94 -24.70
C ILE A 1123 9.32 -10.20 -25.52
N GLY A 1124 9.02 -11.47 -25.84
CA GLY A 1124 7.84 -11.88 -26.58
C GLY A 1124 6.55 -11.48 -25.86
N SER A 1125 6.42 -11.82 -24.57
CA SER A 1125 5.26 -11.42 -23.77
C SER A 1125 5.09 -9.90 -23.70
N GLN A 1126 6.19 -9.14 -23.59
CA GLN A 1126 6.14 -7.70 -23.52
C GLN A 1126 5.71 -7.09 -24.86
N ARG A 1127 6.17 -7.65 -25.97
CA ARG A 1127 5.75 -7.23 -27.32
C ARG A 1127 4.29 -7.56 -27.61
N LEU A 1128 3.76 -8.65 -27.05
CA LEU A 1128 2.34 -8.99 -27.16
C LEU A 1128 1.47 -8.00 -26.37
N TYR A 1129 1.90 -7.67 -25.15
CA TYR A 1129 1.21 -6.70 -24.29
C TYR A 1129 1.27 -5.26 -24.85
N MET A 1130 2.48 -4.80 -25.22
CA MET A 1130 2.74 -3.48 -25.80
C MET A 1130 2.92 -3.54 -27.33
N HIS A 1131 2.01 -4.24 -28.02
CA HIS A 1131 2.09 -4.37 -29.47
C HIS A 1131 1.92 -3.00 -30.16
N PRO A 1132 2.58 -2.76 -31.30
CA PRO A 1132 2.44 -1.49 -32.01
C PRO A 1132 0.99 -1.13 -32.33
N ILE A 1133 0.63 0.13 -32.09
CA ILE A 1133 -0.71 0.67 -32.37
C ILE A 1133 -0.80 1.07 -33.84
N VAL A 1134 -1.80 0.55 -34.53
CA VAL A 1134 -2.05 0.80 -35.97
C VAL A 1134 -3.13 1.86 -36.11
N THR A 1135 -2.80 2.99 -36.73
CA THR A 1135 -3.76 4.03 -37.11
C THR A 1135 -3.75 4.26 -38.61
N PHE A 1136 -4.92 4.56 -39.18
CA PHE A 1136 -5.11 4.77 -40.61
C PHE A 1136 -5.55 6.20 -40.89
N SER A 1137 -5.18 6.75 -42.05
CA SER A 1137 -5.68 8.04 -42.51
C SER A 1137 -5.97 7.98 -44.00
N LEU A 1138 -7.08 8.58 -44.42
CA LEU A 1138 -7.39 8.75 -45.84
C LEU A 1138 -6.59 9.94 -46.40
N THR A 1139 -6.10 9.83 -47.63
CA THR A 1139 -5.37 10.91 -48.30
C THR A 1139 -5.64 10.92 -49.80
N ASP A 1140 -6.00 12.08 -50.33
CA ASP A 1140 -6.13 12.28 -51.79
C ASP A 1140 -4.80 12.68 -52.44
N GLN A 1141 -3.80 13.06 -51.62
CA GLN A 1141 -2.51 13.52 -52.09
C GLN A 1141 -1.69 12.36 -52.67
N GLU A 1142 -1.05 12.59 -53.81
CA GLU A 1142 -0.01 11.71 -54.34
C GLU A 1142 1.18 11.59 -53.38
N TYR A 1143 1.89 10.46 -53.43
CA TYR A 1143 3.03 10.19 -52.55
C TYR A 1143 4.06 11.32 -52.51
N VAL A 1144 4.36 11.95 -53.66
CA VAL A 1144 5.35 13.04 -53.73
C VAL A 1144 4.91 14.25 -52.90
N ASN A 1145 3.63 14.62 -53.00
CA ASN A 1145 3.06 15.76 -52.25
C ASN A 1145 2.94 15.41 -50.76
N TYR A 1146 2.47 14.20 -50.46
CA TYR A 1146 2.38 13.70 -49.08
C TYR A 1146 3.75 13.67 -48.41
N SER A 1147 4.75 13.10 -49.08
CA SER A 1147 6.13 13.01 -48.60
C SER A 1147 6.79 14.38 -48.48
N ALA A 1148 6.44 15.35 -49.33
CA ALA A 1148 6.94 16.71 -49.20
C ALA A 1148 6.40 17.41 -47.93
N ALA A 1149 5.15 17.15 -47.54
CA ALA A 1149 4.51 17.78 -46.38
C ALA A 1149 4.81 17.08 -45.04
N TYR A 1150 4.88 15.75 -45.03
CA TYR A 1150 4.86 14.98 -43.78
C TYR A 1150 6.11 14.12 -43.57
N ARG A 1151 6.57 14.09 -42.31
CA ARG A 1151 7.56 13.14 -41.79
C ARG A 1151 6.90 11.77 -41.71
N GLN A 1152 7.52 10.78 -42.34
CA GLN A 1152 7.03 9.41 -42.32
C GLN A 1152 7.71 8.55 -41.26
N THR A 1153 8.81 9.05 -40.65
CA THR A 1153 9.52 8.41 -39.55
C THR A 1153 9.78 9.42 -38.45
N TRP A 1154 9.55 9.02 -37.21
CA TRP A 1154 9.92 9.78 -36.02
C TRP A 1154 10.22 8.82 -34.86
N SER A 1155 11.18 9.20 -34.01
CA SER A 1155 11.60 8.40 -32.86
C SER A 1155 11.98 9.33 -31.71
N ALA A 1156 11.50 9.03 -30.50
CA ALA A 1156 11.95 9.71 -29.30
C ALA A 1156 13.40 9.32 -28.94
N LEU A 1157 13.80 8.09 -29.28
CA LEU A 1157 15.12 7.54 -28.99
C LEU A 1157 16.05 7.66 -30.21
N THR A 1158 17.27 8.12 -29.96
CA THR A 1158 18.34 8.15 -30.98
C THR A 1158 19.15 6.85 -31.01
N ASP A 1159 19.09 6.06 -29.94
CA ASP A 1159 19.90 4.86 -29.71
C ASP A 1159 19.08 3.82 -28.94
N THR A 1160 19.47 2.55 -29.01
CA THR A 1160 18.73 1.46 -28.35
C THR A 1160 19.14 1.31 -26.88
N LEU A 1161 18.16 1.02 -26.02
CA LEU A 1161 18.42 0.65 -24.63
C LEU A 1161 18.66 -0.87 -24.51
N PRO A 1162 19.32 -1.34 -23.43
CA PRO A 1162 19.45 -2.77 -23.12
C PRO A 1162 18.11 -3.51 -23.06
N LEU A 1163 18.07 -4.75 -23.58
CA LEU A 1163 16.83 -5.55 -23.69
C LEU A 1163 16.19 -5.89 -22.35
N ASN A 1164 16.93 -5.85 -21.25
CA ASN A 1164 16.39 -6.09 -19.90
C ASN A 1164 15.76 -4.85 -19.25
N ILE A 1165 15.61 -3.74 -19.99
CA ILE A 1165 14.89 -2.54 -19.52
C ILE A 1165 13.55 -2.44 -20.23
N HIS A 1166 12.52 -2.03 -19.51
CA HIS A 1166 11.22 -1.68 -20.07
C HIS A 1166 10.76 -0.32 -19.54
N LEU A 1167 10.18 0.51 -20.41
CA LEU A 1167 9.53 1.77 -20.05
C LEU A 1167 8.06 1.49 -19.73
N LEU A 1168 7.79 1.28 -18.44
CA LEU A 1168 6.49 0.86 -17.96
C LEU A 1168 5.43 1.97 -18.00
N THR A 1169 5.82 3.20 -17.67
CA THR A 1169 4.94 4.37 -17.68
C THR A 1169 5.72 5.58 -18.21
N PHE A 1170 5.11 6.34 -19.10
CA PHE A 1170 5.60 7.65 -19.53
C PHE A 1170 4.42 8.58 -19.73
N GLU A 1171 4.19 9.47 -18.76
CA GLU A 1171 3.01 10.33 -18.70
C GLU A 1171 3.43 11.78 -18.45
N GLN A 1172 2.75 12.73 -19.11
CA GLN A 1172 2.92 14.15 -18.84
C GLN A 1172 1.97 14.58 -17.72
N LEU A 1173 2.54 15.01 -16.59
CA LEU A 1173 1.79 15.51 -15.42
C LEU A 1173 1.41 16.99 -15.56
N GLY A 1174 2.21 17.75 -16.30
CA GLY A 1174 2.03 19.18 -16.52
C GLY A 1174 2.99 19.72 -17.57
N GLN A 1175 3.09 21.04 -17.69
CA GLN A 1175 4.05 21.66 -18.59
C GLN A 1175 5.49 21.27 -18.21
N LYS A 1176 6.17 20.55 -19.10
CA LYS A 1176 7.54 20.02 -18.90
C LYS A 1176 7.74 19.22 -17.61
N ASN A 1177 6.68 18.61 -17.06
CA ASN A 1177 6.74 17.70 -15.91
C ASN A 1177 6.18 16.33 -16.28
N TYR A 1178 6.90 15.27 -15.96
CA TYR A 1178 6.63 13.92 -16.43
C TYR A 1178 6.77 12.87 -15.32
N LEU A 1179 5.86 11.89 -15.32
CA LEU A 1179 5.98 10.67 -14.54
C LEU A 1179 6.60 9.57 -15.40
N VAL A 1180 7.67 8.97 -14.91
CA VAL A 1180 8.40 7.91 -15.60
C VAL A 1180 8.58 6.70 -14.70
N ARG A 1181 8.22 5.52 -15.21
CA ARG A 1181 8.55 4.24 -14.58
C ARG A 1181 9.39 3.41 -15.52
N VAL A 1182 10.55 3.00 -15.03
CA VAL A 1182 11.45 2.09 -15.74
C VAL A 1182 11.67 0.85 -14.89
N GLU A 1183 11.75 -0.30 -15.54
CA GLU A 1183 11.87 -1.57 -14.84
C GLU A 1183 12.88 -2.51 -15.46
N HIS A 1184 13.39 -3.41 -14.62
CA HIS A 1184 14.08 -4.62 -15.05
C HIS A 1184 13.14 -5.80 -14.93
N TYR A 1185 12.70 -6.35 -16.05
CA TYR A 1185 11.60 -7.33 -16.10
C TYR A 1185 12.06 -8.78 -16.27
N PHE A 1186 13.35 -9.05 -16.11
CA PHE A 1186 13.93 -10.39 -15.93
C PHE A 1186 14.17 -10.70 -14.44
N GLU A 1187 14.01 -11.96 -14.06
CA GLU A 1187 14.25 -12.48 -12.69
C GLU A 1187 15.73 -12.80 -12.45
N LEU A 1188 16.12 -12.98 -11.19
CA LEU A 1188 17.44 -13.48 -10.85
C LEU A 1188 17.65 -14.88 -11.41
N PHE A 1189 18.81 -15.10 -12.04
CA PHE A 1189 19.22 -16.40 -12.58
C PHE A 1189 18.31 -16.96 -13.70
N GLU A 1190 17.50 -16.10 -14.33
CA GLU A 1190 16.60 -16.51 -15.41
C GLU A 1190 17.32 -16.63 -16.77
N ASP A 1191 18.28 -15.74 -17.00
CA ASP A 1191 19.10 -15.59 -18.22
C ASP A 1191 20.52 -15.14 -17.84
N ASP A 1192 21.54 -15.78 -18.42
CA ASP A 1192 22.95 -15.52 -18.11
C ASP A 1192 23.39 -14.06 -18.39
N THR A 1193 22.75 -13.37 -19.33
CA THR A 1193 23.09 -12.00 -19.74
C THR A 1193 22.10 -10.97 -19.17
N TYR A 1194 20.80 -11.21 -19.35
CA TYR A 1194 19.75 -10.23 -19.10
C TYR A 1194 19.24 -10.23 -17.65
N SER A 1195 19.67 -11.20 -16.83
CA SER A 1195 19.37 -11.22 -15.38
C SER A 1195 20.43 -10.51 -14.53
N GLN A 1196 21.33 -9.74 -15.15
CA GLN A 1196 22.35 -8.96 -14.46
C GLN A 1196 21.87 -7.52 -14.25
N PRO A 1197 22.27 -6.84 -13.15
CA PRO A 1197 21.97 -5.42 -12.97
C PRO A 1197 22.42 -4.58 -14.16
N VAL A 1198 21.57 -3.64 -14.58
CA VAL A 1198 21.80 -2.78 -15.75
C VAL A 1198 21.86 -1.32 -15.32
N THR A 1199 22.68 -0.53 -16.01
CA THR A 1199 22.79 0.92 -15.80
C THR A 1199 22.62 1.63 -17.13
N PHE A 1200 21.81 2.68 -17.16
CA PHE A 1200 21.58 3.50 -18.35
C PHE A 1200 21.25 4.96 -17.98
N ASP A 1201 21.37 5.86 -18.94
CA ASP A 1201 21.09 7.28 -18.76
C ASP A 1201 19.62 7.59 -19.12
N LEU A 1202 18.84 8.08 -18.16
CA LEU A 1202 17.43 8.47 -18.35
C LEU A 1202 17.29 9.59 -19.38
N GLN A 1203 18.31 10.46 -19.53
CA GLN A 1203 18.31 11.56 -20.47
C GLN A 1203 18.10 11.09 -21.93
N LEU A 1204 18.43 9.83 -22.25
CA LEU A 1204 18.22 9.26 -23.57
C LEU A 1204 16.75 9.29 -24.01
N ILE A 1205 15.80 9.05 -23.09
CA ILE A 1205 14.35 9.05 -23.36
C ILE A 1205 13.83 10.49 -23.56
N PHE A 1206 14.49 11.48 -22.95
CA PHE A 1206 14.04 12.88 -22.94
C PHE A 1206 14.67 13.76 -24.02
N LYS A 1207 15.56 13.23 -24.87
CA LYS A 1207 16.27 14.03 -25.89
C LYS A 1207 15.36 14.86 -26.78
N SER A 1208 14.19 14.33 -27.16
CA SER A 1208 13.21 15.02 -28.00
C SER A 1208 12.42 16.11 -27.25
N LEU A 1209 12.44 16.10 -25.92
CA LEU A 1209 11.65 16.96 -25.04
C LEU A 1209 12.46 18.11 -24.41
N GLY A 1210 13.77 17.91 -24.22
CA GLY A 1210 14.71 18.88 -23.64
C GLY A 1210 15.74 18.23 -22.72
N VAL A 1211 16.37 19.04 -21.86
CA VAL A 1211 17.36 18.55 -20.88
C VAL A 1211 16.70 18.37 -19.52
N ILE A 1212 16.93 17.23 -18.88
CA ILE A 1212 16.43 16.94 -17.53
C ILE A 1212 17.09 17.92 -16.56
N ASN A 1213 16.26 18.68 -15.85
CA ASN A 1213 16.68 19.65 -14.84
C ASN A 1213 16.62 19.05 -13.43
N SER A 1214 15.58 18.28 -13.12
CA SER A 1214 15.44 17.59 -11.82
C SER A 1214 14.77 16.24 -11.95
N THR A 1215 15.17 15.31 -11.09
CA THR A 1215 14.54 14.00 -10.93
C THR A 1215 14.25 13.75 -9.45
N VAL A 1216 13.00 13.43 -9.11
CA VAL A 1216 12.61 13.00 -7.76
C VAL A 1216 12.15 11.55 -7.84
N GLU A 1217 12.85 10.65 -7.15
CA GLU A 1217 12.42 9.26 -7.06
C GLU A 1217 11.25 9.13 -6.08
N LEU A 1218 10.19 8.46 -6.52
CA LEU A 1218 8.95 8.27 -5.79
C LEU A 1218 8.74 6.79 -5.44
N THR A 1219 7.83 6.52 -4.50
CA THR A 1219 7.23 5.19 -4.32
C THR A 1219 6.52 4.75 -5.59
N LEU A 1220 6.24 3.45 -5.72
CA LEU A 1220 5.62 2.90 -6.93
C LEU A 1220 4.25 3.55 -7.26
N GLY A 1221 3.48 3.91 -6.23
CA GLY A 1221 2.19 4.60 -6.35
C GLY A 1221 2.29 6.09 -6.72
N ALA A 1222 3.50 6.61 -6.95
CA ALA A 1222 3.76 8.01 -7.34
C ALA A 1222 3.19 9.08 -6.37
N ASN A 1223 3.08 8.76 -5.08
CA ASN A 1223 2.42 9.61 -4.09
C ASN A 1223 3.32 10.06 -2.93
N LEU A 1224 4.55 9.54 -2.84
CA LEU A 1224 5.50 9.90 -1.79
C LEU A 1224 6.94 9.86 -2.34
N PRO A 1225 7.79 10.87 -2.07
CA PRO A 1225 9.21 10.78 -2.34
C PRO A 1225 9.83 9.56 -1.64
N LEU A 1226 10.59 8.73 -2.37
CA LEU A 1226 11.14 7.49 -1.83
C LEU A 1226 12.06 7.74 -0.62
N ALA A 1227 12.75 8.89 -0.61
CA ALA A 1227 13.60 9.33 0.50
C ALA A 1227 12.85 9.59 1.81
N GLU A 1228 11.53 9.81 1.74
CA GLU A 1228 10.66 10.06 2.90
C GLU A 1228 9.93 8.79 3.38
N LEU A 1229 10.05 7.68 2.63
CA LEU A 1229 9.38 6.44 2.96
C LEU A 1229 9.85 5.88 4.31
N GLN A 1230 8.91 5.67 5.22
CA GLN A 1230 9.10 4.95 6.47
C GLN A 1230 8.06 3.85 6.55
N ARG A 1231 8.51 2.60 6.65
CA ARG A 1231 7.67 1.42 6.82
C ARG A 1231 7.88 0.80 8.20
N LEU A 1232 6.85 0.14 8.73
CA LEU A 1232 6.96 -0.68 9.93
C LEU A 1232 7.96 -1.84 9.71
N GLU A 1233 8.79 -2.09 10.72
CA GLU A 1233 9.81 -3.15 10.71
C GLU A 1233 9.27 -4.40 11.43
N TRP A 1234 9.45 -5.57 10.82
CA TRP A 1234 8.94 -6.85 11.32
C TRP A 1234 10.08 -7.85 11.49
N LEU A 1235 10.02 -8.64 12.55
CA LEU A 1235 10.92 -9.77 12.77
C LEU A 1235 10.25 -11.06 12.31
N THR A 1236 10.95 -11.90 11.57
CA THR A 1236 10.47 -13.22 11.14
C THR A 1236 10.93 -14.32 12.10
N GLY A 1237 10.26 -15.47 12.07
CA GLY A 1237 10.64 -16.66 12.85
C GLY A 1237 12.09 -17.11 12.62
N ASP A 1238 12.64 -16.85 11.44
CA ASP A 1238 14.04 -17.14 11.07
C ASP A 1238 15.05 -16.11 11.61
N LYS A 1239 14.59 -15.15 12.42
CA LYS A 1239 15.35 -14.01 12.97
C LYS A 1239 15.87 -13.04 11.90
N GLU A 1240 15.26 -13.04 10.73
CA GLU A 1240 15.49 -12.01 9.72
C GLU A 1240 14.58 -10.81 9.99
N SER A 1241 15.02 -9.62 9.60
CA SER A 1241 14.25 -8.39 9.78
C SER A 1241 13.78 -7.88 8.42
N SER A 1242 12.50 -7.47 8.35
CA SER A 1242 11.97 -6.73 7.21
C SER A 1242 12.51 -5.31 7.14
N ARG A 1243 13.34 -4.89 8.12
CA ARG A 1243 14.00 -3.60 8.15
C ARG A 1243 14.68 -3.37 6.81
N MET A 1244 14.11 -2.45 6.05
CA MET A 1244 14.79 -1.89 4.90
C MET A 1244 15.97 -1.12 5.46
N ALA A 1245 17.20 -1.61 5.20
CA ALA A 1245 18.30 -0.68 5.17
C ALA A 1245 17.84 0.38 4.16
N VAL A 1246 17.69 1.64 4.58
CA VAL A 1246 17.63 2.76 3.64
C VAL A 1246 18.98 2.73 2.96
N SER A 1247 19.07 1.91 1.92
CA SER A 1247 20.28 1.72 1.18
C SER A 1247 20.51 3.08 0.56
N LYS A 1248 21.61 3.73 0.94
CA LYS A 1248 22.27 4.73 0.09
C LYS A 1248 22.77 4.10 -1.23
N GLU A 1249 22.15 3.00 -1.69
CA GLU A 1249 22.45 2.35 -2.96
C GLU A 1249 21.87 3.24 -4.05
N ALA A 1250 22.77 4.07 -4.56
CA ALA A 1250 22.63 5.02 -5.64
C ALA A 1250 21.55 6.08 -5.42
N SER A 1251 21.89 7.11 -4.63
CA SER A 1251 21.46 8.46 -5.02
C SER A 1251 21.74 8.60 -6.52
N LEU A 1252 20.73 8.98 -7.31
CA LEU A 1252 20.89 9.30 -8.73
C LEU A 1252 22.17 10.13 -8.93
N GLU A 1253 23.13 9.60 -9.69
CA GLU A 1253 24.27 10.39 -10.15
C GLU A 1253 23.84 11.09 -11.44
N GLY A 1254 23.30 12.29 -11.29
CA GLY A 1254 22.67 13.02 -12.40
C GLY A 1254 21.43 12.28 -12.89
N THR A 1255 21.43 11.89 -14.17
CA THR A 1255 20.34 11.18 -14.86
C THR A 1255 20.58 9.68 -15.00
N THR A 1256 21.68 9.15 -14.44
CA THR A 1256 22.04 7.74 -14.57
C THR A 1256 21.29 6.87 -13.56
N ILE A 1257 20.61 5.84 -14.07
CA ILE A 1257 19.80 4.91 -13.28
C ILE A 1257 20.42 3.53 -13.35
N ARG A 1258 20.59 2.91 -12.18
CA ARG A 1258 20.86 1.48 -12.04
C ARG A 1258 19.59 0.74 -11.62
N LEU A 1259 19.31 -0.37 -12.30
CA LEU A 1259 18.21 -1.30 -12.00
C LEU A 1259 18.76 -2.70 -11.72
N THR A 1260 18.25 -3.34 -10.68
CA THR A 1260 18.47 -4.77 -10.39
C THR A 1260 17.30 -5.60 -10.91
N PRO A 1261 17.45 -6.93 -11.08
CA PRO A 1261 16.36 -7.82 -11.46
C PRO A 1261 15.06 -7.59 -10.70
N MET A 1262 13.93 -7.62 -11.43
CA MET A 1262 12.56 -7.29 -10.97
C MET A 1262 12.34 -5.90 -10.38
N GLN A 1263 13.33 -4.99 -10.38
CA GLN A 1263 13.14 -3.67 -9.80
C GLN A 1263 12.34 -2.75 -10.74
N ILE A 1264 11.28 -2.11 -10.24
CA ILE A 1264 10.69 -0.90 -10.83
C ILE A 1264 11.21 0.32 -10.07
N ARG A 1265 11.58 1.38 -10.79
CA ARG A 1265 11.85 2.70 -10.19
C ARG A 1265 10.93 3.74 -10.83
N THR A 1266 10.37 4.60 -9.99
CA THR A 1266 9.38 5.62 -10.37
C THR A 1266 9.97 7.00 -10.13
N PHE A 1267 9.85 7.89 -11.13
CA PHE A 1267 10.44 9.23 -11.08
C PHE A 1267 9.45 10.29 -11.54
N GLU A 1268 9.42 11.41 -10.83
CA GLU A 1268 8.92 12.68 -11.35
C GLU A 1268 10.11 13.46 -11.94
N VAL A 1269 9.97 13.90 -13.20
CA VAL A 1269 11.05 14.48 -13.99
C VAL A 1269 10.62 15.83 -14.54
N THR A 1270 11.42 16.87 -14.29
CA THR A 1270 11.24 18.18 -14.91
C THR A 1270 12.31 18.43 -15.97
N VAL A 1271 11.91 19.09 -17.06
CA VAL A 1271 12.74 19.34 -18.24
C VAL A 1271 12.80 20.84 -18.54
N THR A 1272 13.96 21.34 -18.98
CA THR A 1272 14.15 22.72 -19.47
C THR A 1272 14.18 22.80 -20.98
#